data_AF-G0NNL2-F1
#
_entry.id   AF-G0NNL2-F1
#
_cell.length_a   1.000
_cell.length_b   1.000
_cell.length_c   1.000
_cell.angle_alpha   90.00
_cell.angle_beta   90.00
_cell.angle_gamma   90.00
#
_symmetry.space_group_name_H-M   'P 1'
#
loop_
_entity.id
_entity.type
_entity.pdbx_description
1 polymer ?
#
loop_
_entity_poly.entity_id
_entity_poly.type
_entity_poly.pdbx_seq_one_letter_code
_entity_poly.pdbx_strand_id
1 'polypeptide(L)'
;MNLPLLLLVISTHLAVGLDKGCPAPCTCDKKGYVVDCSSAGLTRIPKGISPDVRSLTLRNNRIHTLKRSDLEGFRQLETLVLTHNKIKVVEENILDHLPELKRLSLAHNELVYLPPLASDTRPLASLNLKRNRIQFIDEQVFQYFPDLVQIDLSHNRIQSLRTKLFENLGSLKHLHLHANPWNCDCRVARVKDVLRKVEWERKAYCTHPADLRHQALDELEDSLLTCSKPEEQSWTGEEFKLVCAKNHSSKPVVWLYEGVEVDSSSLDGYEIHDAVITVPRKTNVNAMTCTYDYDHVPHHRRARQLHGAPQFTYKPRDNSYREGSEVKINCEVMGNPKPNIIWYHNGQRFTSSRKRQLGLSNNVLRIYPFLEEDSGRYTCEAVNSIGKVSHTFSLDLISSVPPNIYEGPQSVSQNLGGSVVFVCKAKGNPIPDYTWSFDGSTIGHIKGRFMVSDDGTELRISNIEKKDEGYYSCMAGNPVGAMSADAKLTVIGGETKKASAPQIDEELLRAIAQKARQNVENAVEKTRKQLNQDKITNTQDLKRLFRFSTPKQAVELSKAREIYEESVRLVREHVEKGLILNVDELHPRNVSYESVLHVTHVQALMGLSGCHTGQFKNPCTDTCFHNKYRSFDGQCNNKNKPMYGVSLMPLRRLLTPVYENGFNTPVGWEKGRQYNGFPMPNVREVSRQLVATETITPHSKLSSMVMQWGQFVDHDLTHTVTALSRHSYATGAFCNRTCDNLDPCFNIPLSPRDPRVVSGSAKYPCIEFERSAAVCGSGETSLVFNRVTYREQMNALTSFLDASNVYGSNEVQAQELRDTYNNNGQLRYDITSAAGKEYLPFEKDSNMDCRRNFSEENPIRCFLAGDLRANEQLALAATHTIFVREHNRIAKKLKAMNANWDGEVIYHETRKIVGAMMQHITFKHWLPVVFGGQAQMDKFVGRYQGYDPAVDASVTNAFATAAFRFGHTIINPTLFRLDNNFMPIKQGHIALHKAFFTPELVLTEGGVDPLLRGLFASPLKHPMPTQLLNMELIEKLFMKGHEVSLDLAVMNIQRSRDHGLPSYTEYRKFCNLPVPVVWEDMKGYIKDDMIIQKLRGLYGVPQNIDLWVGGIVEEKLENGLFGPTFACIIGEQFRKMRDGDRFWYEKEGVFTPEQLMEIKKVTLSRLLCDNGDDIDRIQKDVFMYPGKEKENYGKCEDVAMMDLKAWNKCCDDVCPTMLDRILRSRHRGSRLHGCNQNGLWRPEGAKWIPANEYCTECVCQRSRVWCSTKEDCSDNRSPF
;
A
#
# COMPACT_ATOMS: atom_id res chain seq x y z
N MET A 1 -21.28 69.59 -15.85
CA MET A 1 -22.37 68.67 -15.47
C MET A 1 -21.76 67.33 -15.08
N ASN A 2 -21.53 66.93 -13.83
CA ASN A 2 -21.32 67.51 -12.47
C ASN A 2 -21.21 66.23 -11.58
N LEU A 3 -20.09 65.79 -10.98
CA LEU A 3 -19.42 66.23 -9.72
C LEU A 3 -20.36 66.80 -8.62
N PRO A 4 -20.08 66.69 -7.29
CA PRO A 4 -19.20 65.79 -6.50
C PRO A 4 -19.66 65.48 -5.02
N LEU A 5 -18.78 64.77 -4.26
CA LEU A 5 -18.38 64.79 -2.83
C LEU A 5 -19.23 65.54 -1.74
N LEU A 6 -19.25 65.03 -0.47
CA LEU A 6 -18.42 65.50 0.69
C LEU A 6 -18.98 65.16 2.12
N LEU A 7 -18.24 64.34 2.88
CA LEU A 7 -17.85 64.39 4.34
C LEU A 7 -18.82 64.32 5.58
N LEU A 8 -18.41 63.45 6.54
CA LEU A 8 -18.15 63.67 8.01
C LEU A 8 -19.32 64.05 8.99
N VAL A 9 -19.37 63.76 10.31
CA VAL A 9 -18.73 62.84 11.28
C VAL A 9 -19.25 63.16 12.72
N ILE A 10 -19.40 62.13 13.59
CA ILE A 10 -19.17 62.09 15.07
C ILE A 10 -20.14 62.74 16.12
N SER A 11 -20.69 61.83 16.97
CA SER A 11 -20.88 61.78 18.46
C SER A 11 -21.63 62.89 19.22
N THR A 12 -22.29 62.69 20.38
CA THR A 12 -22.09 61.82 21.57
C THR A 12 -23.41 61.78 22.39
N HIS A 13 -23.91 60.62 22.84
CA HIS A 13 -23.80 60.01 24.19
C HIS A 13 -24.50 60.70 25.37
N LEU A 14 -25.43 59.96 26.02
CA LEU A 14 -25.51 59.64 27.47
C LEU A 14 -26.77 58.76 27.69
N ALA A 15 -26.64 57.43 27.74
CA ALA A 15 -26.42 56.59 28.94
C ALA A 15 -27.68 56.30 29.77
N VAL A 16 -28.27 55.11 29.59
CA VAL A 16 -28.92 54.30 30.64
C VAL A 16 -28.60 52.83 30.34
N GLY A 17 -28.09 52.13 31.36
CA GLY A 17 -27.45 50.82 31.26
C GLY A 17 -28.38 49.64 30.98
N LEU A 18 -27.86 48.68 30.23
CA LEU A 18 -28.36 47.32 30.12
C LEU A 18 -27.16 46.38 30.29
N ASP A 19 -27.31 45.39 31.18
CA ASP A 19 -26.30 44.44 31.61
C ASP A 19 -25.43 43.89 30.47
N LYS A 20 -24.13 44.15 30.53
CA LYS A 20 -23.16 43.54 29.62
C LYS A 20 -22.98 42.06 29.98
N GLY A 21 -23.63 41.20 29.21
CA GLY A 21 -23.03 39.97 28.70
C GLY A 21 -22.60 38.92 29.72
N CYS A 22 -23.41 38.65 30.75
CA CYS A 22 -23.23 37.43 31.54
C CYS A 22 -24.08 36.30 30.94
N PRO A 23 -23.49 35.32 30.23
CA PRO A 23 -24.27 34.24 29.65
C PRO A 23 -24.80 33.32 30.74
N ALA A 24 -26.11 33.05 30.78
CA ALA A 24 -26.66 32.03 31.66
C ALA A 24 -26.09 30.64 31.27
N PRO A 25 -25.64 29.81 32.23
CA PRO A 25 -25.82 29.88 33.69
C PRO A 25 -24.63 30.47 34.48
N CYS A 26 -23.80 31.33 33.88
CA CYS A 26 -22.66 31.95 34.55
C CYS A 26 -23.07 33.13 35.43
N THR A 27 -22.21 33.47 36.39
CA THR A 27 -22.28 34.66 37.24
C THR A 27 -21.11 35.59 36.90
N CYS A 28 -21.35 36.90 36.91
CA CYS A 28 -20.36 37.89 36.51
C CYS A 28 -20.33 39.04 37.51
N ASP A 29 -19.17 39.68 37.68
CA ASP A 29 -19.08 40.92 38.44
C ASP A 29 -19.74 42.09 37.68
N LYS A 30 -19.97 43.22 38.36
CA LYS A 30 -20.66 44.40 37.79
C LYS A 30 -20.03 44.94 36.49
N LYS A 31 -18.77 44.60 36.21
CA LYS A 31 -18.02 45.04 35.03
C LYS A 31 -17.81 43.92 33.98
N GLY A 32 -18.16 42.66 34.28
CA GLY A 32 -17.93 41.51 33.40
C GLY A 32 -16.46 41.08 33.28
N TYR A 33 -15.58 41.56 34.16
CA TYR A 33 -14.16 41.21 34.20
C TYR A 33 -13.91 39.87 34.89
N VAL A 34 -14.78 39.46 35.80
CA VAL A 34 -14.72 38.17 36.48
C VAL A 34 -15.98 37.40 36.12
N VAL A 35 -15.80 36.25 35.51
CA VAL A 35 -16.89 35.37 35.05
C VAL A 35 -16.70 33.98 35.67
N ASP A 36 -17.70 33.53 36.41
CA ASP A 36 -17.75 32.21 37.04
C ASP A 36 -18.93 31.40 36.49
N CYS A 37 -18.59 30.36 35.74
CA CYS A 37 -19.46 29.38 35.10
C CYS A 37 -19.34 28.00 35.77
N SER A 38 -19.02 27.94 37.06
CA SER A 38 -18.80 26.68 37.77
C SER A 38 -20.10 25.88 38.00
N SER A 39 -20.00 24.55 38.01
CA SER A 39 -21.09 23.60 38.30
C SER A 39 -22.33 23.75 37.40
N ALA A 40 -22.13 24.28 36.20
CA ALA A 40 -23.17 24.59 35.22
C ALA A 40 -23.54 23.43 34.28
N GLY A 41 -22.85 22.29 34.39
CA GLY A 41 -23.05 21.13 33.51
C GLY A 41 -22.56 21.34 32.07
N LEU A 42 -21.67 22.31 31.84
CA LEU A 42 -21.23 22.73 30.51
C LEU A 42 -20.37 21.66 29.82
N THR A 43 -20.61 21.43 28.52
CA THR A 43 -19.78 20.56 27.67
C THR A 43 -18.79 21.32 26.79
N ARG A 44 -18.93 22.65 26.71
CA ARG A 44 -18.06 23.59 25.99
C ARG A 44 -18.04 24.95 26.68
N ILE A 45 -17.08 25.82 26.35
CA ILE A 45 -17.05 27.20 26.84
C ILE A 45 -18.28 27.97 26.30
N PRO A 46 -19.07 28.65 27.15
CA PRO A 46 -20.25 29.40 26.73
C PRO A 46 -19.90 30.54 25.78
N LYS A 47 -20.73 30.75 24.76
CA LYS A 47 -20.64 31.93 23.89
C LYS A 47 -21.29 33.13 24.58
N GLY A 48 -20.80 34.34 24.31
CA GLY A 48 -21.35 35.59 24.85
C GLY A 48 -20.64 36.12 26.10
N ILE A 49 -19.51 35.52 26.50
CA ILE A 49 -18.60 36.07 27.52
C ILE A 49 -17.92 37.32 26.94
N SER A 50 -17.84 38.40 27.73
CA SER A 50 -17.19 39.65 27.33
C SER A 50 -15.72 39.42 26.91
N PRO A 51 -15.22 40.02 25.81
CA PRO A 51 -13.81 39.94 25.42
C PRO A 51 -12.87 40.66 26.41
N ASP A 52 -13.41 41.54 27.27
CA ASP A 52 -12.68 42.24 28.34
C ASP A 52 -12.53 41.41 29.62
N VAL A 53 -12.96 40.13 29.61
CA VAL A 53 -12.83 39.23 30.76
C VAL A 53 -11.36 39.07 31.16
N ARG A 54 -11.08 39.19 32.46
CA ARG A 54 -9.74 39.01 33.06
C ARG A 54 -9.61 37.72 33.84
N SER A 55 -10.71 37.20 34.38
CA SER A 55 -10.75 35.93 35.10
C SER A 55 -11.96 35.11 34.67
N LEU A 56 -11.72 33.90 34.14
CA LEU A 56 -12.75 32.96 33.71
C LEU A 56 -12.63 31.65 34.48
N THR A 57 -13.69 31.31 35.22
CA THR A 57 -13.77 30.08 36.03
C THR A 57 -14.85 29.15 35.48
N LEU A 58 -14.48 27.91 35.18
CA LEU A 58 -15.31 26.88 34.54
C LEU A 58 -15.23 25.56 35.31
N ARG A 59 -15.24 25.61 36.66
CA ARG A 59 -15.01 24.41 37.49
C ARG A 59 -16.21 23.44 37.47
N ASN A 60 -15.98 22.17 37.75
CA ASN A 60 -17.05 21.17 37.94
C ASN A 60 -18.02 21.06 36.76
N ASN A 61 -17.49 21.02 35.53
CA ASN A 61 -18.26 20.91 34.29
C ASN A 61 -17.93 19.59 33.56
N ARG A 62 -18.40 19.42 32.32
CA ARG A 62 -18.27 18.21 31.49
C ARG A 62 -17.53 18.48 30.17
N ILE A 63 -16.59 19.42 30.15
CA ILE A 63 -15.83 19.79 28.93
C ILE A 63 -14.84 18.68 28.58
N HIS A 64 -14.84 18.19 27.33
CA HIS A 64 -14.04 17.04 26.88
C HIS A 64 -12.78 17.37 26.08
N THR A 65 -12.79 18.49 25.36
CA THR A 65 -11.69 18.94 24.52
C THR A 65 -11.60 20.45 24.62
N LEU A 66 -10.38 20.97 24.62
CA LEU A 66 -10.13 22.40 24.60
C LEU A 66 -9.46 22.75 23.26
N LYS A 67 -10.18 23.45 22.39
CA LYS A 67 -9.70 23.86 21.08
C LYS A 67 -9.23 25.31 21.11
N ARG A 68 -8.33 25.66 20.19
CA ARG A 68 -7.84 27.03 20.00
C ARG A 68 -8.99 28.01 19.75
N SER A 69 -9.98 27.61 18.94
CA SER A 69 -11.19 28.40 18.65
C SER A 69 -12.07 28.69 19.86
N ASP A 70 -12.00 27.87 20.92
CA ASP A 70 -12.84 28.05 22.12
C ASP A 70 -12.37 29.23 22.98
N LEU A 71 -11.15 29.72 22.75
CA LEU A 71 -10.50 30.79 23.50
C LEU A 71 -10.26 32.06 22.64
N GLU A 72 -10.74 32.04 21.40
CA GLU A 72 -10.59 33.15 20.47
C GLU A 72 -11.36 34.39 20.99
N GLY A 73 -10.67 35.53 21.04
CA GLY A 73 -11.24 36.81 21.46
C GLY A 73 -10.97 37.23 22.91
N PHE A 74 -10.46 36.34 23.77
CA PHE A 74 -10.15 36.64 25.19
C PHE A 74 -8.78 37.33 25.37
N ARG A 75 -8.60 38.50 24.76
CA ARG A 75 -7.29 39.18 24.68
C ARG A 75 -6.76 39.70 26.02
N GLN A 76 -7.64 39.96 27.01
CA GLN A 76 -7.27 40.49 28.33
C GLN A 76 -7.31 39.43 29.44
N LEU A 77 -7.49 38.15 29.10
CA LEU A 77 -7.69 37.10 30.09
C LEU A 77 -6.38 36.79 30.83
N GLU A 78 -6.34 37.09 32.13
CA GLU A 78 -5.18 36.87 33.00
C GLU A 78 -5.25 35.53 33.74
N THR A 79 -6.45 35.00 34.00
CA THR A 79 -6.67 33.76 34.76
C THR A 79 -7.74 32.89 34.13
N LEU A 80 -7.40 31.63 33.81
CA LEU A 80 -8.31 30.62 33.28
C LEU A 80 -8.31 29.38 34.16
N VAL A 81 -9.49 28.99 34.65
CA VAL A 81 -9.66 27.88 35.59
C VAL A 81 -10.65 26.85 35.04
N LEU A 82 -10.15 25.69 34.64
CA LEU A 82 -10.90 24.57 34.02
C LEU A 82 -10.89 23.31 34.91
N THR A 83 -10.74 23.49 36.22
CA THR A 83 -10.61 22.39 37.19
C THR A 83 -11.85 21.49 37.24
N HIS A 84 -11.71 20.17 37.45
CA HIS A 84 -12.83 19.22 37.57
C HIS A 84 -13.73 19.18 36.33
N ASN A 85 -13.12 18.96 35.17
CA ASN A 85 -13.81 18.73 33.90
C ASN A 85 -13.55 17.30 33.40
N LYS A 86 -13.72 17.06 32.09
CA LYS A 86 -13.49 15.76 31.42
C LYS A 86 -12.49 15.89 30.26
N ILE A 87 -11.59 16.88 30.32
CA ILE A 87 -10.72 17.26 29.21
C ILE A 87 -9.70 16.15 29.00
N LYS A 88 -9.71 15.54 27.81
CA LYS A 88 -8.78 14.48 27.38
C LYS A 88 -7.69 15.00 26.45
N VAL A 89 -7.99 16.04 25.68
CA VAL A 89 -7.11 16.61 24.65
C VAL A 89 -7.12 18.13 24.74
N VAL A 90 -5.92 18.72 24.70
CA VAL A 90 -5.67 20.16 24.51
C VAL A 90 -4.98 20.32 23.16
N GLU A 91 -5.42 21.27 22.35
CA GLU A 91 -4.79 21.57 21.05
C GLU A 91 -3.43 22.28 21.23
N GLU A 92 -2.51 22.09 20.29
CA GLU A 92 -1.18 22.74 20.30
C GLU A 92 -1.28 24.26 20.19
N ASN A 93 -0.41 24.94 20.92
CA ASN A 93 -0.29 26.39 21.05
C ASN A 93 -1.61 27.11 21.35
N ILE A 94 -2.42 26.51 22.22
CA ILE A 94 -3.71 27.04 22.63
C ILE A 94 -3.63 28.42 23.31
N LEU A 95 -2.45 28.80 23.84
CA LEU A 95 -2.23 30.08 24.50
C LEU A 95 -1.87 31.22 23.52
N ASP A 96 -1.72 30.94 22.22
CA ASP A 96 -1.39 31.97 21.22
C ASP A 96 -2.43 33.11 21.19
N HIS A 97 -3.70 32.80 21.49
CA HIS A 97 -4.79 33.77 21.54
C HIS A 97 -4.99 34.43 22.91
N LEU A 98 -4.19 34.06 23.91
CA LEU A 98 -4.28 34.53 25.29
C LEU A 98 -2.99 35.24 25.72
N PRO A 99 -2.66 36.40 25.12
CA PRO A 99 -1.37 37.07 25.33
C PRO A 99 -1.12 37.51 26.77
N GLU A 100 -2.17 37.78 27.55
CA GLU A 100 -2.08 38.27 28.92
C GLU A 100 -2.22 37.17 29.99
N LEU A 101 -2.31 35.89 29.60
CA LEU A 101 -2.62 34.81 30.53
C LEU A 101 -1.44 34.53 31.47
N LYS A 102 -1.67 34.75 32.76
CA LYS A 102 -0.69 34.53 33.84
C LYS A 102 -0.94 33.23 34.60
N ARG A 103 -2.19 32.75 34.66
CA ARG A 103 -2.55 31.56 35.43
C ARG A 103 -3.48 30.63 34.66
N LEU A 104 -3.08 29.36 34.52
CA LEU A 104 -3.88 28.31 33.91
C LEU A 104 -4.03 27.12 34.88
N SER A 105 -5.28 26.73 35.16
CA SER A 105 -5.57 25.50 35.89
C SER A 105 -6.37 24.52 35.04
N LEU A 106 -5.78 23.37 34.77
CA LEU A 106 -6.36 22.20 34.11
C LEU A 106 -6.46 21.00 35.07
N ALA A 107 -6.41 21.24 36.37
CA ALA A 107 -6.40 20.19 37.38
C ALA A 107 -7.70 19.34 37.39
N HIS A 108 -7.62 18.08 37.83
CA HIS A 108 -8.74 17.14 37.91
C HIS A 108 -9.46 16.94 36.57
N ASN A 109 -8.68 16.65 35.52
CA ASN A 109 -9.16 16.31 34.18
C ASN A 109 -8.68 14.90 33.77
N GLU A 110 -8.74 14.55 32.48
CA GLU A 110 -8.38 13.23 31.95
C GLU A 110 -7.24 13.30 30.92
N LEU A 111 -6.38 14.33 30.99
CA LEU A 111 -5.25 14.51 30.07
C LEU A 111 -4.26 13.37 30.19
N VAL A 112 -3.85 12.79 29.06
CA VAL A 112 -2.82 11.73 28.98
C VAL A 112 -1.49 12.26 28.45
N TYR A 113 -1.53 13.30 27.61
CA TYR A 113 -0.38 13.95 26.99
C TYR A 113 -0.50 15.47 27.13
N LEU A 114 0.62 16.15 27.34
CA LEU A 114 0.70 17.61 27.36
C LEU A 114 1.54 18.12 26.17
N PRO A 115 0.91 18.75 25.16
CA PRO A 115 1.62 19.35 24.02
C PRO A 115 2.19 20.75 24.34
N PRO A 116 3.04 21.32 23.46
CA PRO A 116 3.44 22.72 23.53
C PRO A 116 2.21 23.64 23.61
N LEU A 117 2.19 24.51 24.63
CA LEU A 117 1.04 25.35 24.93
C LEU A 117 1.11 26.73 24.25
N ALA A 118 2.29 27.13 23.74
CA ALA A 118 2.51 28.37 22.99
C ALA A 118 3.60 28.19 21.92
N SER A 119 3.55 29.02 20.87
CA SER A 119 4.54 29.02 19.77
C SER A 119 5.62 30.11 19.90
N ASP A 120 5.45 31.01 20.87
CA ASP A 120 6.30 32.14 21.22
C ASP A 120 6.19 32.43 22.72
N THR A 121 7.08 33.28 23.24
CA THR A 121 7.16 33.58 24.68
C THR A 121 5.85 34.17 25.23
N ARG A 122 5.34 33.62 26.35
CA ARG A 122 4.12 34.09 27.03
C ARG A 122 4.34 34.32 28.53
N PRO A 123 3.59 35.24 29.16
CA PRO A 123 3.79 35.64 30.56
C PRO A 123 3.15 34.65 31.57
N LEU A 124 3.11 33.36 31.24
CA LEU A 124 2.46 32.35 32.09
C LEU A 124 3.29 32.11 33.35
N ALA A 125 2.75 32.50 34.51
CA ALA A 125 3.42 32.41 35.80
C ALA A 125 3.02 31.17 36.63
N SER A 126 1.82 30.62 36.41
CA SER A 126 1.34 29.44 37.16
C SER A 126 0.59 28.47 36.25
N LEU A 127 1.01 27.20 36.29
CA LEU A 127 0.39 26.09 35.56
C LEU A 127 0.03 24.94 36.51
N ASN A 128 -1.26 24.65 36.63
CA ASN A 128 -1.76 23.59 37.50
C ASN A 128 -2.40 22.46 36.70
N LEU A 129 -1.74 21.30 36.69
CA LEU A 129 -2.10 20.08 35.96
C LEU A 129 -2.34 18.88 36.90
N LYS A 130 -2.52 19.15 38.20
CA LYS A 130 -2.75 18.16 39.25
C LYS A 130 -3.90 17.21 38.92
N ARG A 131 -3.80 15.94 39.33
CA ARG A 131 -4.91 14.95 39.23
C ARG A 131 -5.44 14.77 37.80
N ASN A 132 -4.53 14.65 36.83
CA ASN A 132 -4.84 14.21 35.48
C ASN A 132 -4.44 12.73 35.29
N ARG A 133 -4.21 12.29 34.05
CA ARG A 133 -3.67 10.97 33.70
C ARG A 133 -2.38 11.09 32.89
N ILE A 134 -1.66 12.21 33.05
CA ILE A 134 -0.53 12.57 32.18
C ILE A 134 0.54 11.52 32.35
N GLN A 135 0.94 10.94 31.23
CA GLN A 135 2.04 9.98 31.12
C GLN A 135 3.22 10.64 30.41
N PHE A 136 2.95 11.49 29.40
CA PHE A 136 3.97 12.12 28.58
C PHE A 136 3.83 13.65 28.55
N ILE A 137 4.96 14.35 28.62
CA ILE A 137 5.09 15.81 28.51
C ILE A 137 6.11 16.08 27.41
N ASP A 138 5.72 16.86 26.39
CA ASP A 138 6.66 17.24 25.33
C ASP A 138 7.80 18.11 25.89
N GLU A 139 9.01 17.97 25.35
CA GLU A 139 10.20 18.68 25.83
C GLU A 139 10.11 20.19 25.66
N GLN A 140 9.27 20.67 24.73
CA GLN A 140 9.09 22.10 24.44
C GLN A 140 7.96 22.74 25.26
N VAL A 141 7.24 21.97 26.09
CA VAL A 141 6.07 22.48 26.84
C VAL A 141 6.40 23.73 27.64
N PHE A 142 7.57 23.80 28.28
CA PHE A 142 7.94 24.94 29.13
C PHE A 142 8.90 25.93 28.46
N GLN A 143 9.33 25.66 27.23
CA GLN A 143 10.36 26.45 26.54
C GLN A 143 9.99 27.93 26.41
N TYR A 144 8.72 28.23 26.23
CA TYR A 144 8.21 29.58 25.98
C TYR A 144 7.63 30.27 27.22
N PHE A 145 7.86 29.73 28.42
CA PHE A 145 7.33 30.27 29.68
C PHE A 145 8.46 30.58 30.67
N PRO A 146 9.36 31.54 30.37
CA PRO A 146 10.50 31.87 31.23
C PRO A 146 10.07 32.46 32.60
N ASP A 147 8.85 33.02 32.67
CA ASP A 147 8.25 33.63 33.87
C ASP A 147 7.51 32.61 34.75
N LEU A 148 7.56 31.31 34.42
CA LEU A 148 6.83 30.28 35.14
C LEU A 148 7.40 30.11 36.56
N VAL A 149 6.62 30.50 37.57
CA VAL A 149 6.99 30.46 38.98
C VAL A 149 6.52 29.16 39.65
N GLN A 150 5.38 28.61 39.21
CA GLN A 150 4.77 27.45 39.82
C GLN A 150 4.24 26.44 38.80
N ILE A 151 4.58 25.16 39.01
CA ILE A 151 4.06 24.01 38.26
C ILE A 151 3.54 22.95 39.23
N ASP A 152 2.29 22.52 39.07
CA ASP A 152 1.72 21.38 39.81
C ASP A 152 1.40 20.22 38.85
N LEU A 153 2.20 19.16 38.91
CA LEU A 153 2.04 17.91 38.17
C LEU A 153 1.66 16.74 39.10
N SER A 154 1.29 17.01 40.35
CA SER A 154 1.02 15.97 41.35
C SER A 154 -0.19 15.10 40.98
N HIS A 155 -0.20 13.85 41.42
CA HIS A 155 -1.29 12.89 41.14
C HIS A 155 -1.53 12.61 39.65
N ASN A 156 -0.47 12.41 38.87
CA ASN A 156 -0.56 11.99 37.47
C ASN A 156 -0.06 10.54 37.30
N ARG A 157 0.34 10.15 36.08
CA ARG A 157 0.90 8.83 35.76
C ARG A 157 2.32 8.93 35.18
N ILE A 158 3.04 9.99 35.53
CA ILE A 158 4.39 10.27 35.03
C ILE A 158 5.36 9.29 35.69
N GLN A 159 6.14 8.56 34.89
CA GLN A 159 7.14 7.62 35.41
C GLN A 159 8.56 8.19 35.33
N SER A 160 8.85 9.01 34.31
CA SER A 160 10.11 9.74 34.16
C SER A 160 9.86 11.17 33.64
N LEU A 161 10.86 12.05 33.77
CA LEU A 161 10.89 13.37 33.14
C LEU A 161 12.16 13.48 32.30
N ARG A 162 12.01 14.03 31.08
CA ARG A 162 13.16 14.29 30.20
C ARG A 162 14.06 15.36 30.81
N THR A 163 15.38 15.21 30.61
CA THR A 163 16.39 16.02 31.27
C THR A 163 16.34 17.51 30.88
N LYS A 164 15.91 17.84 29.65
CA LYS A 164 15.88 19.21 29.13
C LYS A 164 14.62 20.01 29.49
N LEU A 165 13.62 19.37 30.09
CA LEU A 165 12.29 19.94 30.27
C LEU A 165 12.30 21.24 31.11
N PHE A 166 13.27 21.40 32.01
CA PHE A 166 13.36 22.54 32.94
C PHE A 166 14.55 23.48 32.67
N GLU A 167 15.30 23.29 31.57
CA GLU A 167 16.58 24.00 31.33
C GLU A 167 16.46 25.52 31.20
N ASN A 168 15.26 26.06 30.92
CA ASN A 168 15.01 27.49 30.72
C ASN A 168 14.07 28.13 31.76
N LEU A 169 13.83 27.47 32.90
CA LEU A 169 12.88 27.92 33.92
C LEU A 169 13.57 28.56 35.13
N GLY A 170 14.33 29.64 34.90
CA GLY A 170 15.07 30.33 35.97
C GLY A 170 14.20 30.96 37.06
N SER A 171 12.92 31.22 36.77
CA SER A 171 11.95 31.81 37.70
C SER A 171 11.19 30.79 38.57
N LEU A 172 11.40 29.50 38.34
CA LEU A 172 10.63 28.43 38.98
C LEU A 172 10.95 28.34 40.48
N LYS A 173 9.94 28.56 41.32
CA LYS A 173 10.03 28.50 42.79
C LYS A 173 9.28 27.32 43.39
N HIS A 174 8.21 26.86 42.75
CA HIS A 174 7.36 25.79 43.27
C HIS A 174 7.11 24.69 42.23
N LEU A 175 7.48 23.45 42.54
CA LEU A 175 7.28 22.29 41.69
C LEU A 175 6.69 21.13 42.48
N HIS A 176 5.46 20.71 42.15
CA HIS A 176 4.78 19.62 42.84
C HIS A 176 4.76 18.36 41.95
N LEU A 177 5.48 17.31 42.37
CA LEU A 177 5.60 16.04 41.63
C LEU A 177 5.04 14.81 42.37
N HIS A 178 4.59 14.98 43.61
CA HIS A 178 4.18 13.87 44.46
C HIS A 178 2.97 13.09 43.90
N ALA A 179 2.79 11.85 44.35
CA ALA A 179 1.73 10.94 43.89
C ALA A 179 1.77 10.62 42.38
N ASN A 180 2.97 10.49 41.81
CA ASN A 180 3.20 9.91 40.48
C ASN A 180 3.95 8.57 40.63
N PRO A 181 3.78 7.62 39.70
CA PRO A 181 4.41 6.30 39.75
C PRO A 181 5.90 6.33 39.31
N TRP A 182 6.73 7.12 39.99
CA TRP A 182 8.12 7.36 39.58
C TRP A 182 8.94 6.08 39.44
N ASN A 183 9.62 5.96 38.29
CA ASN A 183 10.64 4.95 38.03
C ASN A 183 12.03 5.56 38.27
N CYS A 184 12.63 5.24 39.40
CA CYS A 184 13.90 5.77 39.85
C CYS A 184 15.08 5.02 39.23
N ASP A 185 15.27 5.22 37.93
CA ASP A 185 16.48 4.83 37.20
C ASP A 185 17.49 6.00 37.18
N CYS A 186 18.60 5.83 36.44
CA CYS A 186 19.64 6.86 36.41
C CYS A 186 19.21 8.21 35.80
N ARG A 187 18.08 8.32 35.10
CA ARG A 187 17.58 9.60 34.56
C ARG A 187 17.07 10.53 35.66
N VAL A 188 16.67 9.98 36.80
CA VAL A 188 16.25 10.76 37.97
C VAL A 188 17.39 11.63 38.51
N ALA A 189 18.65 11.22 38.31
CA ALA A 189 19.81 11.94 38.82
C ALA A 189 19.82 13.43 38.43
N ARG A 190 19.45 13.76 37.18
CA ARG A 190 19.41 15.16 36.71
C ARG A 190 18.15 15.92 37.11
N VAL A 191 17.04 15.23 37.34
CA VAL A 191 15.81 15.85 37.87
C VAL A 191 16.02 16.30 39.32
N LYS A 192 16.87 15.60 40.08
CA LYS A 192 17.23 15.98 41.47
C LYS A 192 17.87 17.36 41.57
N ASP A 193 18.70 17.75 40.60
CA ASP A 193 19.35 19.06 40.60
C ASP A 193 18.35 20.21 40.49
N VAL A 194 17.23 19.99 39.80
CA VAL A 194 16.10 20.93 39.75
C VAL A 194 15.34 20.90 41.07
N LEU A 195 15.03 19.71 41.61
CA LEU A 195 14.31 19.57 42.88
C LEU A 195 15.04 20.19 44.08
N ARG A 196 16.37 20.20 44.09
CA ARG A 196 17.17 20.86 45.13
C ARG A 196 17.11 22.39 45.09
N LYS A 197 16.72 22.97 43.95
CA LYS A 197 16.67 24.43 43.71
C LYS A 197 15.26 25.02 43.86
N VAL A 198 14.25 24.18 44.07
CA VAL A 198 12.83 24.55 44.02
C VAL A 198 12.14 24.10 45.31
N GLU A 199 11.29 24.95 45.89
CA GLU A 199 10.49 24.56 47.07
C GLU A 199 9.36 23.62 46.66
N TRP A 200 9.16 22.57 47.45
CA TRP A 200 8.13 21.57 47.19
C TRP A 200 7.52 21.09 48.51
N GLU A 201 6.24 21.34 48.69
CA GLU A 201 5.53 21.10 49.98
C GLU A 201 5.39 19.62 50.34
N ARG A 202 5.45 18.71 49.35
CA ARG A 202 5.31 17.25 49.55
C ARG A 202 6.29 16.49 48.68
N LYS A 203 7.09 15.64 49.32
CA LYS A 203 8.08 14.80 48.65
C LYS A 203 7.44 13.82 47.69
N ALA A 204 8.12 13.56 46.59
CA ALA A 204 7.77 12.54 45.62
C ALA A 204 8.66 11.31 45.83
N TYR A 205 8.07 10.12 45.72
CA TYR A 205 8.71 8.87 46.11
C TYR A 205 8.79 7.89 44.95
N CYS A 206 9.85 7.09 44.92
CA CYS A 206 10.00 6.01 43.98
C CYS A 206 8.91 4.95 44.14
N THR A 207 8.41 4.47 43.01
CA THR A 207 7.51 3.31 42.94
C THR A 207 8.25 2.08 42.40
N HIS A 208 9.20 2.31 41.50
CA HIS A 208 10.12 1.33 40.93
C HIS A 208 11.56 1.89 40.94
N PRO A 209 12.60 1.04 40.93
CA PRO A 209 12.54 -0.41 41.15
C PRO A 209 12.09 -0.76 42.58
N ALA A 210 11.77 -2.02 42.85
CA ALA A 210 11.21 -2.46 44.14
C ALA A 210 12.08 -2.08 45.34
N ASP A 211 13.40 -2.14 45.18
CA ASP A 211 14.39 -1.88 46.24
C ASP A 211 14.51 -0.40 46.62
N LEU A 212 14.08 0.50 45.73
CA LEU A 212 14.03 1.94 45.98
C LEU A 212 12.64 2.43 46.34
N ARG A 213 11.64 1.53 46.40
CA ARG A 213 10.25 1.91 46.69
C ARG A 213 10.17 2.68 48.01
N HIS A 214 9.39 3.76 48.01
CA HIS A 214 9.21 4.68 49.14
C HIS A 214 10.43 5.53 49.53
N GLN A 215 11.53 5.48 48.78
CA GLN A 215 12.60 6.45 48.92
C GLN A 215 12.24 7.77 48.22
N ALA A 216 12.58 8.90 48.84
CA ALA A 216 12.26 10.22 48.31
C ALA A 216 13.23 10.60 47.19
N LEU A 217 12.71 11.15 46.08
CA LEU A 217 13.47 11.44 44.86
C LEU A 217 14.70 12.32 45.10
N ASP A 218 14.60 13.32 45.99
CA ASP A 218 15.66 14.28 46.35
C ASP A 218 16.75 13.70 47.27
N GLU A 219 16.43 12.63 48.01
CA GLU A 219 17.29 12.01 49.02
C GLU A 219 17.96 10.71 48.55
N LEU A 220 17.69 10.27 47.31
CA LEU A 220 18.35 9.11 46.72
C LEU A 220 19.87 9.34 46.62
N GLU A 221 20.67 8.35 46.96
CA GLU A 221 22.10 8.38 46.62
C GLU A 221 22.30 8.04 45.14
N ASP A 222 23.17 8.77 44.43
CA ASP A 222 23.39 8.54 42.99
C ASP A 222 23.95 7.13 42.69
N SER A 223 24.64 6.53 43.66
CA SER A 223 25.13 5.14 43.62
C SER A 223 24.01 4.10 43.49
N LEU A 224 22.80 4.42 43.95
CA LEU A 224 21.63 3.54 43.91
C LEU A 224 20.87 3.65 42.58
N LEU A 225 21.08 4.74 41.82
CA LEU A 225 20.42 5.02 40.55
C LEU A 225 21.18 4.36 39.39
N THR A 226 20.93 3.07 39.15
CA THR A 226 21.67 2.28 38.16
C THR A 226 20.95 2.23 36.80
N CYS A 227 21.71 2.42 35.72
CA CYS A 227 21.29 2.10 34.35
C CYS A 227 22.08 0.90 33.83
N SER A 228 21.48 0.19 32.88
CA SER A 228 22.12 -0.99 32.28
C SER A 228 23.35 -0.57 31.50
N LYS A 229 24.45 -1.30 31.69
CA LYS A 229 25.59 -1.21 30.79
C LYS A 229 25.28 -1.97 29.50
N PRO A 230 25.53 -1.37 28.33
CA PRO A 230 25.29 -2.05 27.07
C PRO A 230 26.38 -3.09 26.78
N GLU A 231 25.99 -4.16 26.09
CA GLU A 231 26.87 -5.21 25.58
C GLU A 231 27.31 -4.89 24.15
N GLU A 232 28.56 -5.18 23.80
CA GLU A 232 29.09 -4.99 22.45
C GLU A 232 28.73 -6.19 21.55
N GLN A 233 27.96 -5.98 20.47
CA GLN A 233 27.45 -7.08 19.61
C GLN A 233 28.33 -7.40 18.40
N SER A 234 28.98 -6.40 17.81
CA SER A 234 29.82 -6.58 16.62
C SER A 234 30.69 -5.36 16.36
N TRP A 235 31.88 -5.61 15.81
CA TRP A 235 32.87 -4.62 15.44
C TRP A 235 33.19 -4.73 13.94
N THR A 236 33.21 -3.60 13.23
CA THR A 236 33.52 -3.54 11.79
C THR A 236 34.86 -2.87 11.48
N GLY A 237 35.57 -2.31 12.46
CA GLY A 237 36.83 -1.59 12.27
C GLY A 237 36.80 -0.10 12.67
N GLU A 238 35.68 0.59 12.38
CA GLU A 238 35.52 2.05 12.56
C GLU A 238 34.34 2.47 13.46
N GLU A 239 33.42 1.55 13.78
CA GLU A 239 32.25 1.81 14.63
C GLU A 239 32.01 0.65 15.61
N PHE A 240 31.47 0.98 16.78
CA PHE A 240 30.99 0.03 17.78
C PHE A 240 29.48 -0.11 17.68
N LYS A 241 29.00 -1.36 17.67
CA LYS A 241 27.58 -1.66 17.79
C LYS A 241 27.26 -2.13 19.20
N LEU A 242 26.62 -1.26 19.97
CA LEU A 242 26.25 -1.51 21.36
C LEU A 242 24.78 -1.91 21.45
N VAL A 243 24.47 -2.84 22.35
CA VAL A 243 23.12 -3.37 22.57
C VAL A 243 22.79 -3.29 24.05
N CYS A 244 21.65 -2.71 24.38
CA CYS A 244 21.21 -2.69 25.77
C CYS A 244 20.77 -4.09 26.21
N ALA A 245 21.37 -4.62 27.29
CA ALA A 245 21.08 -5.97 27.78
C ALA A 245 19.58 -6.15 28.05
N LYS A 246 18.93 -7.03 27.27
CA LYS A 246 17.48 -7.26 27.32
C LYS A 246 17.11 -8.09 28.56
N ASN A 247 16.30 -7.51 29.43
CA ASN A 247 15.47 -8.26 30.37
C ASN A 247 14.01 -8.07 29.93
N HIS A 248 13.47 -9.05 29.20
CA HIS A 248 12.06 -9.37 28.88
C HIS A 248 10.95 -8.29 28.81
N SER A 249 11.24 -7.00 28.65
CA SER A 249 10.22 -5.95 28.51
C SER A 249 10.14 -5.43 27.07
N SER A 250 8.93 -5.40 26.49
CA SER A 250 8.61 -4.91 25.14
C SER A 250 8.65 -3.38 25.02
N LYS A 251 9.50 -2.72 25.80
CA LYS A 251 9.58 -1.25 25.90
C LYS A 251 10.77 -0.73 25.11
N PRO A 252 10.67 0.43 24.44
CA PRO A 252 11.79 1.01 23.71
C PRO A 252 12.93 1.36 24.65
N VAL A 253 14.15 1.42 24.13
CA VAL A 253 15.36 1.70 24.92
C VAL A 253 15.77 3.15 24.76
N VAL A 254 16.05 3.81 25.88
CA VAL A 254 16.68 5.12 25.94
C VAL A 254 18.18 4.94 26.10
N TRP A 255 18.95 5.54 25.20
CA TRP A 255 20.41 5.55 25.24
C TRP A 255 20.93 6.80 25.92
N LEU A 256 21.94 6.63 26.77
CA LEU A 256 22.48 7.68 27.62
C LEU A 256 24.01 7.72 27.48
N TYR A 257 24.56 8.85 27.04
CA TYR A 257 26.00 9.10 27.03
C TYR A 257 26.33 10.07 28.17
N GLU A 258 27.16 9.63 29.14
CA GLU A 258 27.46 10.41 30.35
C GLU A 258 26.18 10.88 31.08
N GLY A 259 25.14 10.04 31.05
CA GLY A 259 23.85 10.30 31.67
C GLY A 259 22.97 11.34 30.95
N VAL A 260 23.31 11.76 29.72
CA VAL A 260 22.45 12.58 28.84
C VAL A 260 21.72 11.66 27.85
N GLU A 261 20.41 11.83 27.67
CA GLU A 261 19.68 11.12 26.60
C GLU A 261 20.25 11.49 25.23
N VAL A 262 20.60 10.47 24.45
CA VAL A 262 21.12 10.58 23.09
C VAL A 262 20.00 10.25 22.11
N ASP A 263 19.72 11.15 21.18
CA ASP A 263 18.83 10.92 20.05
C ASP A 263 19.59 10.98 18.72
N SER A 264 18.96 10.52 17.63
CA SER A 264 19.56 10.51 16.29
C SER A 264 19.86 11.91 15.72
N SER A 265 19.48 12.98 16.41
CA SER A 265 19.70 14.37 16.03
C SER A 265 20.71 15.12 16.89
N SER A 266 21.21 14.53 17.99
CA SER A 266 22.01 15.26 18.99
C SER A 266 23.52 15.01 18.93
N LEU A 267 24.02 13.97 18.23
CA LEU A 267 25.46 13.73 18.05
C LEU A 267 25.78 13.10 16.67
N ASP A 268 26.79 13.63 15.96
CA ASP A 268 27.27 13.12 14.68
C ASP A 268 27.88 11.71 14.80
N GLY A 269 27.40 10.77 13.97
CA GLY A 269 27.90 9.39 13.87
C GLY A 269 27.23 8.37 14.78
N TYR A 270 26.18 8.75 15.51
CA TYR A 270 25.39 7.83 16.34
C TYR A 270 24.12 7.43 15.58
N GLU A 271 23.88 6.13 15.40
CA GLU A 271 22.66 5.59 14.79
C GLU A 271 21.90 4.72 15.79
N ILE A 272 20.67 5.09 16.15
CA ILE A 272 19.85 4.36 17.12
C ILE A 272 18.76 3.57 16.38
N HIS A 273 18.72 2.25 16.61
CA HIS A 273 17.70 1.34 16.13
C HIS A 273 17.21 0.45 17.28
N ASP A 274 16.11 0.87 17.93
CA ASP A 274 15.51 0.14 19.06
C ASP A 274 16.52 -0.09 20.20
N ALA A 275 16.76 -1.32 20.63
CA ALA A 275 17.71 -1.66 21.70
C ALA A 275 19.19 -1.62 21.26
N VAL A 276 19.50 -1.03 20.10
CA VAL A 276 20.83 -1.01 19.49
C VAL A 276 21.24 0.41 19.14
N ILE A 277 22.47 0.80 19.49
CA ILE A 277 23.10 2.04 19.04
C ILE A 277 24.43 1.72 18.36
N THR A 278 24.62 2.26 17.16
CA THR A 278 25.91 2.26 16.47
C THR A 278 26.61 3.57 16.80
N VAL A 279 27.84 3.51 17.30
CA VAL A 279 28.62 4.68 17.71
C VAL A 279 30.01 4.66 17.09
N PRO A 280 30.63 5.82 16.80
CA PRO A 280 31.95 5.83 16.18
C PRO A 280 33.04 5.24 17.10
N ARG A 281 34.14 4.73 16.54
CA ARG A 281 35.23 4.10 17.31
C ARG A 281 35.88 4.99 18.38
N LYS A 282 35.83 6.31 18.20
CA LYS A 282 36.36 7.26 19.21
C LYS A 282 35.44 7.42 20.43
N THR A 283 34.21 6.91 20.36
CA THR A 283 33.24 7.00 21.46
C THR A 283 33.73 6.20 22.64
N ASN A 284 33.78 6.83 23.82
CA ASN A 284 34.04 6.13 25.05
C ASN A 284 32.84 5.23 25.41
N VAL A 285 32.85 3.99 24.93
CA VAL A 285 31.76 3.03 25.12
C VAL A 285 31.46 2.75 26.61
N ASN A 286 32.45 2.94 27.50
CA ASN A 286 32.27 2.79 28.94
C ASN A 286 31.43 3.90 29.58
N ALA A 287 31.31 5.05 28.90
CA ALA A 287 30.43 6.15 29.30
C ALA A 287 29.00 5.99 28.74
N MET A 288 28.76 4.94 27.94
CA MET A 288 27.44 4.62 27.41
C MET A 288 26.64 3.78 28.41
N THR A 289 25.41 4.18 28.64
CA THR A 289 24.43 3.46 29.45
C THR A 289 23.09 3.46 28.74
N CYS A 290 22.18 2.62 29.20
CA CYS A 290 20.85 2.54 28.63
C CYS A 290 19.82 2.17 29.71
N THR A 291 18.58 2.58 29.49
CA THR A 291 17.42 2.22 30.32
C THR A 291 16.19 2.04 29.44
N TYR A 292 15.12 1.46 29.98
CA TYR A 292 13.87 1.32 29.24
C TYR A 292 13.06 2.61 29.29
N ASP A 293 12.46 2.97 28.16
CA ASP A 293 11.47 4.05 28.07
C ASP A 293 10.13 3.53 28.60
N TYR A 294 9.80 3.91 29.83
CA TYR A 294 8.53 3.57 30.45
C TYR A 294 7.38 4.48 30.00
N ASP A 295 7.68 5.55 29.23
CA ASP A 295 6.76 6.64 28.87
C ASP A 295 6.42 6.69 27.36
N HIS A 296 6.72 5.64 26.60
CA HIS A 296 6.54 5.65 25.14
C HIS A 296 5.07 5.72 24.70
N VAL A 297 4.73 6.80 23.99
CA VAL A 297 3.45 6.97 23.27
C VAL A 297 3.69 6.73 21.77
N PRO A 298 2.81 5.99 21.06
CA PRO A 298 2.85 5.82 19.61
C PRO A 298 2.99 7.15 18.85
N HIS A 299 4.10 7.33 18.12
CA HIS A 299 4.41 8.52 17.34
C HIS A 299 3.35 8.86 16.27
N HIS A 300 2.50 9.84 16.55
CA HIS A 300 1.69 10.52 15.54
C HIS A 300 1.60 12.03 15.82
N ARG A 301 2.38 12.82 15.05
CA ARG A 301 2.28 14.26 14.69
C ARG A 301 3.62 15.00 14.83
N ARG A 302 4.29 15.30 13.71
CA ARG A 302 5.16 16.48 13.52
C ARG A 302 5.14 16.87 12.04
N ALA A 303 4.64 18.06 11.69
CA ALA A 303 5.10 18.83 10.52
C ALA A 303 4.54 20.29 10.49
N ARG A 304 5.48 21.25 10.35
CA ARG A 304 5.43 22.69 9.93
C ARG A 304 5.32 23.77 11.03
N GLN A 305 6.10 24.89 11.08
CA GLN A 305 7.28 25.43 10.33
C GLN A 305 7.79 26.73 11.04
N LEU A 306 9.10 27.04 11.10
CA LEU A 306 9.69 28.31 11.63
C LEU A 306 10.73 28.92 10.64
N HIS A 307 10.87 30.26 10.63
CA HIS A 307 11.80 31.03 9.78
C HIS A 307 13.29 30.77 10.13
N GLY A 308 14.18 30.61 9.13
CA GLY A 308 15.59 30.23 9.39
C GLY A 308 16.56 30.45 8.21
N ALA A 309 17.84 30.66 8.53
CA ALA A 309 18.93 30.71 7.55
C ALA A 309 19.03 29.41 6.73
N PRO A 310 19.62 29.42 5.53
CA PRO A 310 19.75 28.22 4.72
C PRO A 310 20.57 27.19 5.48
N GLN A 311 20.06 25.98 5.64
CA GLN A 311 20.75 24.84 6.22
C GLN A 311 20.61 23.66 5.27
N PHE A 312 21.72 22.97 4.99
CA PHE A 312 21.66 21.80 4.12
C PHE A 312 20.84 20.70 4.79
N THR A 313 19.71 20.34 4.21
CA THR A 313 18.99 19.10 4.54
C THR A 313 19.66 17.91 3.89
N TYR A 314 20.36 18.14 2.79
CA TYR A 314 21.14 17.14 2.11
C TYR A 314 22.40 17.77 1.51
N LYS A 315 23.56 17.36 2.05
CA LYS A 315 24.87 17.75 1.57
C LYS A 315 25.38 16.68 0.59
N PRO A 316 25.71 17.03 -0.65
CA PRO A 316 26.32 16.09 -1.58
C PRO A 316 27.70 15.67 -1.07
N ARG A 317 28.00 14.38 -1.13
CA ARG A 317 29.27 13.81 -0.65
C ARG A 317 30.16 13.42 -1.83
N ASP A 318 31.45 13.31 -1.52
CA ASP A 318 32.43 12.78 -2.46
C ASP A 318 31.96 11.43 -2.97
N ASN A 319 32.02 11.25 -4.28
CA ASN A 319 31.58 10.01 -4.91
C ASN A 319 32.43 9.70 -6.12
N SER A 320 32.74 8.43 -6.27
CA SER A 320 33.46 7.94 -7.42
C SER A 320 32.47 7.26 -8.36
N TYR A 321 32.44 7.70 -9.61
CA TYR A 321 31.52 7.22 -10.62
C TYR A 321 32.26 6.37 -11.64
N ARG A 322 31.53 5.72 -12.55
CA ARG A 322 32.17 5.02 -13.69
C ARG A 322 32.12 5.95 -14.89
N GLU A 323 33.12 5.84 -15.76
CA GLU A 323 33.18 6.68 -16.95
C GLU A 323 31.90 6.50 -17.80
N GLY A 324 31.35 7.60 -18.31
CA GLY A 324 30.12 7.59 -19.10
C GLY A 324 28.82 7.51 -18.28
N SER A 325 28.89 7.30 -16.96
CA SER A 325 27.69 7.29 -16.11
C SER A 325 27.06 8.68 -15.97
N GLU A 326 25.78 8.71 -15.66
CA GLU A 326 25.08 9.95 -15.33
C GLU A 326 25.19 10.26 -13.85
N VAL A 327 25.65 11.46 -13.54
CA VAL A 327 25.87 11.91 -12.17
C VAL A 327 24.85 12.99 -11.83
N LYS A 328 23.92 12.66 -10.93
CA LYS A 328 22.97 13.62 -10.33
C LYS A 328 23.39 13.88 -8.89
N ILE A 329 23.64 15.14 -8.59
CA ILE A 329 24.15 15.58 -7.31
C ILE A 329 23.11 16.52 -6.72
N ASN A 330 22.47 16.07 -5.66
CA ASN A 330 21.50 16.89 -4.94
C ASN A 330 22.21 17.71 -3.88
N CYS A 331 21.82 18.97 -3.80
CA CYS A 331 22.22 19.92 -2.80
C CYS A 331 20.96 20.58 -2.27
N GLU A 332 20.40 19.98 -1.24
CA GLU A 332 19.11 20.41 -0.72
C GLU A 332 19.33 21.21 0.54
N VAL A 333 18.69 22.36 0.57
CA VAL A 333 18.78 23.33 1.65
C VAL A 333 17.37 23.75 2.02
N MET A 334 17.08 23.67 3.31
CA MET A 334 15.93 24.31 3.90
C MET A 334 16.32 25.71 4.35
N GLY A 335 15.38 26.63 4.30
CA GLY A 335 15.58 27.99 4.79
C GLY A 335 14.34 28.80 4.50
N ASN A 336 14.07 29.78 5.34
CA ASN A 336 12.89 30.61 5.22
C ASN A 336 13.24 32.04 5.67
N PRO A 337 13.46 32.99 4.73
CA PRO A 337 13.05 32.95 3.32
C PRO A 337 13.78 31.91 2.46
N LYS A 338 13.16 31.42 1.38
CA LYS A 338 13.71 30.31 0.58
C LYS A 338 15.13 30.64 0.05
N PRO A 339 16.15 29.79 0.25
CA PRO A 339 17.50 30.05 -0.22
C PRO A 339 17.65 29.93 -1.74
N ASN A 340 18.45 30.81 -2.33
CA ASN A 340 18.93 30.72 -3.71
C ASN A 340 20.26 29.94 -3.75
N ILE A 341 20.38 28.97 -4.64
CA ILE A 341 21.53 28.06 -4.71
C ILE A 341 22.40 28.39 -5.93
N ILE A 342 23.72 28.42 -5.70
CA ILE A 342 24.79 28.75 -6.65
C ILE A 342 25.81 27.62 -6.61
N TRP A 343 26.22 27.12 -7.78
CA TRP A 343 27.23 26.06 -7.87
C TRP A 343 28.57 26.59 -8.39
N TYR A 344 29.64 25.90 -8.03
CA TYR A 344 31.00 26.13 -8.51
C TYR A 344 31.64 24.78 -8.88
N HIS A 345 32.47 24.77 -9.91
CA HIS A 345 33.33 23.63 -10.26
C HIS A 345 34.78 24.11 -10.32
N ASN A 346 35.66 23.46 -9.57
CA ASN A 346 37.06 23.83 -9.38
C ASN A 346 37.25 25.32 -9.01
N GLY A 347 36.33 25.85 -8.19
CA GLY A 347 36.35 27.23 -7.71
C GLY A 347 35.78 28.28 -8.67
N GLN A 348 35.49 27.94 -9.93
CA GLN A 348 34.82 28.84 -10.87
C GLN A 348 33.30 28.69 -10.81
N ARG A 349 32.57 29.81 -10.92
CA ARG A 349 31.10 29.78 -10.88
C ARG A 349 30.59 28.90 -12.01
N PHE A 350 29.79 27.92 -11.64
CA PHE A 350 29.28 26.92 -12.54
C PHE A 350 28.24 27.52 -13.50
N THR A 351 28.51 27.48 -14.80
CA THR A 351 27.60 27.98 -15.83
C THR A 351 26.87 26.80 -16.45
N SER A 352 25.54 26.82 -16.40
CA SER A 352 24.72 25.76 -16.98
C SER A 352 24.96 25.67 -18.50
N SER A 353 25.14 24.45 -19.02
CA SER A 353 25.37 24.15 -20.43
C SER A 353 24.53 22.94 -20.89
N ARG A 354 24.59 22.57 -22.17
CA ARG A 354 23.79 21.46 -22.71
C ARG A 354 24.14 20.09 -22.07
N LYS A 355 25.40 19.87 -21.66
CA LYS A 355 25.90 18.60 -21.07
C LYS A 355 25.98 18.58 -19.54
N ARG A 356 26.05 19.76 -18.90
CA ARG A 356 26.01 19.88 -17.45
C ARG A 356 25.01 20.94 -17.02
N GLN A 357 23.95 20.51 -16.36
CA GLN A 357 22.72 21.29 -16.18
C GLN A 357 22.39 21.48 -14.70
N LEU A 358 21.88 22.67 -14.35
CA LEU A 358 21.31 22.95 -13.03
C LEU A 358 19.77 22.84 -13.08
N GLY A 359 19.16 22.24 -12.07
CA GLY A 359 17.70 22.15 -11.92
C GLY A 359 17.03 23.53 -11.73
N LEU A 360 15.70 23.62 -11.88
CA LEU A 360 14.94 24.89 -11.80
C LEU A 360 15.11 25.68 -10.49
N SER A 361 15.38 24.99 -9.38
CA SER A 361 15.69 25.58 -8.07
C SER A 361 17.20 25.63 -7.78
N ASN A 362 18.03 25.30 -8.75
CA ASN A 362 19.48 25.13 -8.66
C ASN A 362 19.93 24.17 -7.53
N ASN A 363 19.05 23.36 -6.94
CA ASN A 363 19.37 22.41 -5.86
C ASN A 363 19.87 21.06 -6.38
N VAL A 364 19.96 20.88 -7.70
CA VAL A 364 20.45 19.64 -8.32
C VAL A 364 21.39 20.01 -9.46
N LEU A 365 22.62 19.50 -9.40
CA LEU A 365 23.60 19.54 -10.47
C LEU A 365 23.60 18.19 -11.17
N ARG A 366 23.40 18.19 -12.50
CA ARG A 366 23.42 17.00 -13.34
C ARG A 366 24.55 17.08 -14.35
N ILE A 367 25.39 16.06 -14.37
CA ILE A 367 26.52 15.91 -15.29
C ILE A 367 26.28 14.64 -16.12
N TYR A 368 26.23 14.77 -17.45
CA TYR A 368 26.17 13.61 -18.34
C TYR A 368 26.73 13.90 -19.75
N PRO A 369 27.58 12.99 -20.28
CA PRO A 369 28.26 11.89 -19.57
C PRO A 369 29.25 12.40 -18.52
N PHE A 370 29.49 11.62 -17.45
CA PHE A 370 30.56 11.91 -16.48
C PHE A 370 31.90 11.46 -17.06
N LEU A 371 32.70 12.46 -17.46
CA LEU A 371 34.01 12.30 -18.09
C LEU A 371 35.12 12.75 -17.15
N GLU A 372 36.37 12.48 -17.51
CA GLU A 372 37.53 12.87 -16.73
C GLU A 372 37.56 14.39 -16.44
N GLU A 373 37.13 15.22 -17.40
CA GLU A 373 37.02 16.69 -17.23
C GLU A 373 35.94 17.15 -16.22
N ASP A 374 35.01 16.27 -15.86
CA ASP A 374 33.99 16.50 -14.83
C ASP A 374 34.43 15.97 -13.46
N SER A 375 35.58 15.31 -13.39
CA SER A 375 36.20 14.95 -12.12
C SER A 375 36.87 16.19 -11.53
N GLY A 376 36.72 16.35 -10.24
CA GLY A 376 37.15 17.56 -9.56
C GLY A 376 36.19 18.00 -8.49
N ARG A 377 36.43 19.20 -7.99
CA ARG A 377 35.85 19.69 -6.75
C ARG A 377 34.68 20.64 -7.01
N TYR A 378 33.49 20.26 -6.57
CA TYR A 378 32.26 21.01 -6.74
C TYR A 378 31.84 21.66 -5.43
N THR A 379 31.37 22.91 -5.49
CA THR A 379 30.80 23.60 -4.33
C THR A 379 29.37 23.99 -4.63
N CYS A 380 28.44 23.61 -3.77
CA CYS A 380 27.07 24.11 -3.77
C CYS A 380 26.88 25.11 -2.64
N GLU A 381 26.29 26.25 -2.94
CA GLU A 381 26.20 27.39 -2.03
C GLU A 381 24.79 27.99 -2.03
N ALA A 382 24.14 28.01 -0.87
CA ALA A 382 22.79 28.49 -0.67
C ALA A 382 22.75 29.79 0.14
N VAL A 383 22.02 30.80 -0.34
CA VAL A 383 21.92 32.14 0.26
C VAL A 383 20.46 32.56 0.38
N ASN A 384 20.05 33.06 1.55
CA ASN A 384 18.86 33.88 1.70
C ASN A 384 19.21 35.18 2.46
N SER A 385 18.20 35.99 2.78
CA SER A 385 18.37 37.25 3.51
C SER A 385 18.82 37.10 4.98
N ILE A 386 18.70 35.90 5.56
CA ILE A 386 19.07 35.60 6.95
C ILE A 386 20.50 35.03 7.01
N GLY A 387 20.95 34.31 5.97
CA GLY A 387 22.30 33.74 5.97
C GLY A 387 22.65 32.92 4.73
N LYS A 388 23.79 32.26 4.81
CA LYS A 388 24.41 31.54 3.71
C LYS A 388 25.09 30.26 4.20
N VAL A 389 24.97 29.16 3.47
CA VAL A 389 25.76 27.94 3.70
C VAL A 389 26.30 27.40 2.38
N SER A 390 27.53 26.91 2.38
CA SER A 390 28.14 26.23 1.23
C SER A 390 28.71 24.87 1.64
N HIS A 391 28.72 23.93 0.70
CA HIS A 391 29.33 22.63 0.89
C HIS A 391 30.09 22.22 -0.38
N THR A 392 31.30 21.72 -0.18
CA THR A 392 32.24 21.35 -1.24
C THR A 392 32.53 19.86 -1.16
N PHE A 393 32.50 19.17 -2.29
CA PHE A 393 32.72 17.73 -2.41
C PHE A 393 33.40 17.42 -3.76
N SER A 394 34.01 16.25 -3.90
CA SER A 394 34.82 15.84 -5.04
C SER A 394 34.19 14.67 -5.78
N LEU A 395 34.41 14.59 -7.09
CA LEU A 395 33.92 13.46 -7.89
C LEU A 395 35.09 12.75 -8.57
N ASP A 396 35.16 11.43 -8.41
CA ASP A 396 36.28 10.56 -8.85
C ASP A 396 35.81 9.37 -9.73
N LEU A 397 36.68 8.42 -10.11
CA LEU A 397 36.39 7.31 -11.03
C LEU A 397 36.75 5.89 -10.46
N ILE A 398 35.90 4.82 -10.55
CA ILE A 398 36.08 3.45 -9.91
C ILE A 398 36.48 2.28 -10.88
N SER A 399 37.27 1.26 -10.42
CA SER A 399 37.92 0.21 -11.27
C SER A 399 37.91 -1.36 -10.95
N SER A 400 37.17 -1.98 -9.99
CA SER A 400 37.16 -3.49 -9.76
C SER A 400 35.91 -4.30 -10.24
N VAL A 401 36.01 -5.60 -10.63
CA VAL A 401 34.99 -6.31 -11.49
C VAL A 401 34.86 -7.87 -11.28
N PRO A 402 33.64 -8.48 -11.24
CA PRO A 402 33.43 -9.96 -11.28
C PRO A 402 33.85 -10.60 -12.62
N PRO A 403 33.96 -11.94 -12.74
CA PRO A 403 34.31 -12.60 -14.00
C PRO A 403 33.27 -12.27 -15.04
N ASN A 404 33.70 -11.53 -16.04
CA ASN A 404 32.95 -11.27 -17.24
C ASN A 404 33.65 -12.04 -18.36
N ILE A 405 33.01 -13.12 -18.83
CA ILE A 405 33.47 -13.82 -20.03
C ILE A 405 33.33 -12.83 -21.19
N TYR A 406 34.45 -12.19 -21.55
CA TYR A 406 34.48 -11.21 -22.65
C TYR A 406 34.71 -11.89 -24.00
N GLU A 407 35.14 -13.14 -23.97
CA GLU A 407 35.24 -14.01 -25.14
C GLU A 407 34.72 -15.38 -24.72
N GLY A 408 33.44 -15.67 -24.96
CA GLY A 408 32.86 -16.99 -24.69
C GLY A 408 33.02 -17.91 -25.90
N PRO A 409 32.84 -19.23 -25.73
CA PRO A 409 32.91 -20.13 -26.86
C PRO A 409 31.85 -19.74 -27.88
N GLN A 410 32.23 -19.69 -29.15
CA GLN A 410 31.30 -19.35 -30.22
C GLN A 410 30.80 -20.62 -30.87
N SER A 411 29.50 -20.68 -31.15
CA SER A 411 28.92 -21.77 -31.91
C SER A 411 29.56 -21.80 -33.30
N VAL A 412 30.19 -22.91 -33.67
CA VAL A 412 30.83 -23.05 -34.98
C VAL A 412 30.17 -24.16 -35.77
N SER A 413 30.30 -24.02 -37.08
CA SER A 413 29.91 -25.03 -38.02
C SER A 413 31.14 -25.58 -38.71
N GLN A 414 31.47 -26.84 -38.50
CA GLN A 414 32.73 -27.42 -38.98
C GLN A 414 32.51 -28.67 -39.84
N ASN A 415 33.35 -28.84 -40.86
CA ASN A 415 33.31 -30.03 -41.71
C ASN A 415 33.78 -31.28 -40.96
N LEU A 416 33.26 -32.44 -41.36
CA LEU A 416 33.74 -33.74 -40.90
C LEU A 416 35.27 -33.86 -41.05
N GLY A 417 35.93 -34.40 -40.01
CA GLY A 417 37.39 -34.53 -39.93
C GLY A 417 38.14 -33.22 -39.60
N GLY A 418 37.43 -32.09 -39.52
CA GLY A 418 38.00 -30.80 -39.13
C GLY A 418 38.42 -30.74 -37.66
N SER A 419 38.96 -29.60 -37.24
CA SER A 419 39.24 -29.31 -35.83
C SER A 419 38.60 -27.96 -35.46
N VAL A 420 38.17 -27.83 -34.21
CA VAL A 420 37.64 -26.59 -33.62
C VAL A 420 38.41 -26.28 -32.35
N VAL A 421 38.61 -24.99 -32.09
CA VAL A 421 39.04 -24.49 -30.79
C VAL A 421 37.93 -23.59 -30.26
N PHE A 422 37.34 -23.97 -29.14
CA PHE A 422 36.43 -23.12 -28.38
C PHE A 422 37.24 -22.31 -27.39
N VAL A 423 37.15 -20.99 -27.49
CA VAL A 423 37.88 -20.06 -26.62
C VAL A 423 36.91 -19.49 -25.59
N CYS A 424 37.35 -19.38 -24.35
CA CYS A 424 36.63 -18.88 -23.20
C CYS A 424 37.58 -18.05 -22.33
N LYS A 425 37.59 -16.74 -22.51
CA LYS A 425 38.37 -15.80 -21.72
C LYS A 425 37.46 -14.88 -20.93
N ALA A 426 37.74 -14.77 -19.65
CA ALA A 426 37.06 -13.92 -18.70
C ALA A 426 38.03 -12.93 -18.07
N LYS A 427 37.55 -11.70 -17.90
CA LYS A 427 38.22 -10.65 -17.15
C LYS A 427 37.51 -10.57 -15.82
N GLY A 428 38.29 -10.62 -14.76
CA GLY A 428 37.82 -10.44 -13.41
C GLY A 428 38.97 -9.94 -12.57
N ASN A 429 38.63 -9.26 -11.47
CA ASN A 429 39.58 -8.90 -10.44
C ASN A 429 38.98 -9.37 -9.10
N PRO A 430 39.39 -10.54 -8.55
CA PRO A 430 40.54 -11.39 -8.93
C PRO A 430 40.41 -12.18 -10.26
N ILE A 431 41.51 -12.69 -10.81
CA ILE A 431 41.51 -13.44 -12.09
C ILE A 431 40.67 -14.73 -11.97
N PRO A 432 39.80 -15.07 -12.95
CA PRO A 432 38.90 -16.24 -12.87
C PRO A 432 39.55 -17.59 -13.29
N ASP A 433 39.09 -18.69 -12.70
CA ASP A 433 39.39 -20.10 -13.08
C ASP A 433 38.30 -20.68 -14.01
N TYR A 434 38.62 -21.69 -14.84
CA TYR A 434 37.72 -22.19 -15.91
C TYR A 434 37.42 -23.70 -15.83
N THR A 435 36.22 -24.09 -16.27
CA THR A 435 35.80 -25.50 -16.44
C THR A 435 34.97 -25.70 -17.72
N TRP A 436 35.10 -26.85 -18.39
CA TRP A 436 34.38 -27.17 -19.64
C TRP A 436 33.46 -28.39 -19.50
N SER A 437 32.33 -28.37 -20.21
CA SER A 437 31.38 -29.49 -20.29
C SER A 437 30.80 -29.67 -21.69
N PHE A 438 30.41 -30.90 -22.04
CA PHE A 438 29.70 -31.26 -23.28
C PHE A 438 28.36 -31.91 -22.92
N ASP A 439 27.26 -31.32 -23.39
CA ASP A 439 25.86 -31.71 -23.10
C ASP A 439 25.62 -32.04 -21.61
N GLY A 440 26.17 -31.18 -20.73
CA GLY A 440 26.00 -31.26 -19.28
C GLY A 440 26.97 -32.20 -18.55
N SER A 441 27.84 -32.93 -19.26
CA SER A 441 28.88 -33.76 -18.65
C SER A 441 30.24 -33.04 -18.68
N THR A 442 30.91 -32.93 -17.53
CA THR A 442 32.22 -32.26 -17.43
C THR A 442 33.28 -32.98 -18.27
N ILE A 443 34.01 -32.23 -19.09
CA ILE A 443 35.12 -32.75 -19.88
C ILE A 443 36.35 -32.79 -18.98
N GLY A 444 36.84 -33.99 -18.64
CA GLY A 444 38.04 -34.15 -17.82
C GLY A 444 39.31 -33.66 -18.52
N HIS A 445 40.29 -33.17 -17.76
CA HIS A 445 41.58 -32.76 -18.30
C HIS A 445 42.29 -33.95 -18.96
N ILE A 446 42.38 -33.87 -20.30
CA ILE A 446 43.20 -34.69 -21.19
C ILE A 446 42.74 -36.16 -21.32
N LYS A 447 42.13 -36.48 -22.48
CA LYS A 447 42.39 -37.73 -23.22
C LYS A 447 41.82 -37.70 -24.65
N GLY A 448 42.70 -37.89 -25.63
CA GLY A 448 42.31 -38.11 -27.03
C GLY A 448 41.98 -36.82 -27.78
N ARG A 449 40.82 -36.82 -28.48
CA ARG A 449 40.43 -35.75 -29.41
C ARG A 449 40.04 -34.42 -28.75
N PHE A 450 39.78 -34.40 -27.45
CA PHE A 450 39.39 -33.21 -26.66
C PHE A 450 40.55 -32.80 -25.74
N MET A 451 41.04 -31.57 -25.89
CA MET A 451 42.16 -31.03 -25.11
C MET A 451 41.80 -29.65 -24.56
N VAL A 452 41.89 -29.47 -23.24
CA VAL A 452 41.71 -28.17 -22.56
C VAL A 452 43.09 -27.56 -22.28
N SER A 453 43.27 -26.26 -22.51
CA SER A 453 44.51 -25.53 -22.24
C SER A 453 44.87 -25.50 -20.74
N ASP A 454 46.13 -25.26 -20.41
CA ASP A 454 46.62 -25.23 -19.02
C ASP A 454 45.99 -24.11 -18.18
N ASP A 455 45.62 -22.99 -18.81
CA ASP A 455 44.89 -21.88 -18.18
C ASP A 455 43.36 -22.05 -18.22
N GLY A 456 42.88 -23.17 -18.77
CA GLY A 456 41.46 -23.52 -18.91
C GLY A 456 40.68 -22.67 -19.92
N THR A 457 41.32 -21.70 -20.57
CA THR A 457 40.64 -20.75 -21.46
C THR A 457 40.31 -21.30 -22.84
N GLU A 458 40.86 -22.45 -23.25
CA GLU A 458 40.59 -23.02 -24.57
C GLU A 458 40.27 -24.52 -24.49
N LEU A 459 39.28 -24.96 -25.26
CA LEU A 459 38.95 -26.37 -25.52
C LEU A 459 39.14 -26.65 -27.02
N ARG A 460 40.16 -27.44 -27.36
CA ARG A 460 40.40 -27.93 -28.72
C ARG A 460 39.79 -29.32 -28.92
N ILE A 461 39.06 -29.46 -30.02
CA ILE A 461 38.51 -30.73 -30.49
C ILE A 461 39.09 -31.01 -31.89
N SER A 462 39.79 -32.12 -32.05
CA SER A 462 40.38 -32.53 -33.33
C SER A 462 39.68 -33.73 -33.94
N ASN A 463 39.73 -33.84 -35.27
CA ASN A 463 39.09 -34.90 -36.05
C ASN A 463 37.59 -35.05 -35.71
N ILE A 464 36.84 -33.97 -35.94
CA ILE A 464 35.42 -33.84 -35.57
C ILE A 464 34.58 -34.87 -36.31
N GLU A 465 33.82 -35.65 -35.55
CA GLU A 465 32.84 -36.64 -36.00
C GLU A 465 31.42 -36.09 -35.86
N LYS A 466 30.44 -36.66 -36.58
CA LYS A 466 29.03 -36.22 -36.48
C LYS A 466 28.46 -36.34 -35.06
N LYS A 467 28.99 -37.26 -34.24
CA LYS A 467 28.61 -37.45 -32.84
C LYS A 467 29.14 -36.38 -31.88
N ASP A 468 30.08 -35.54 -32.33
CA ASP A 468 30.63 -34.45 -31.52
C ASP A 468 29.75 -33.17 -31.63
N GLU A 469 28.71 -33.19 -32.48
CA GLU A 469 27.68 -32.15 -32.58
C GLU A 469 26.86 -32.08 -31.29
N GLY A 470 26.81 -30.90 -30.68
CA GLY A 470 26.15 -30.69 -29.39
C GLY A 470 26.62 -29.40 -28.72
N TYR A 471 26.23 -29.18 -27.47
CA TYR A 471 26.53 -27.95 -26.74
C TYR A 471 27.74 -28.12 -25.83
N TYR A 472 28.72 -27.23 -26.02
CA TYR A 472 29.93 -27.10 -25.20
C TYR A 472 29.80 -25.86 -24.33
N SER A 473 29.91 -26.04 -23.02
CA SER A 473 29.79 -24.95 -22.04
C SER A 473 31.10 -24.73 -21.32
N CYS A 474 31.54 -23.47 -21.28
CA CYS A 474 32.63 -23.01 -20.43
C CYS A 474 32.06 -22.25 -19.24
N MET A 475 32.61 -22.49 -18.05
CA MET A 475 32.29 -21.75 -16.83
C MET A 475 33.56 -21.13 -16.24
N ALA A 476 33.57 -19.81 -16.11
CA ALA A 476 34.64 -19.01 -15.51
C ALA A 476 34.22 -18.48 -14.13
N GLY A 477 35.02 -18.69 -13.08
CA GLY A 477 34.67 -18.37 -11.70
C GLY A 477 35.81 -17.74 -10.89
N ASN A 478 35.49 -16.74 -10.06
CA ASN A 478 36.37 -16.20 -9.03
C ASN A 478 35.56 -16.03 -7.71
N PRO A 479 36.16 -15.58 -6.60
CA PRO A 479 35.46 -15.40 -5.32
C PRO A 479 34.30 -14.38 -5.32
N VAL A 480 34.23 -13.49 -6.32
CA VAL A 480 33.22 -12.44 -6.48
C VAL A 480 32.00 -12.95 -7.29
N GLY A 481 32.16 -13.99 -8.10
CA GLY A 481 31.07 -14.61 -8.86
C GLY A 481 31.55 -15.62 -9.91
N ALA A 482 30.62 -16.26 -10.60
CA ALA A 482 30.92 -17.14 -11.73
C ALA A 482 29.96 -16.86 -12.89
N MET A 483 30.44 -17.08 -14.11
CA MET A 483 29.70 -16.88 -15.34
C MET A 483 29.94 -18.08 -16.25
N SER A 484 28.93 -18.48 -17.02
CA SER A 484 29.06 -19.55 -18.02
C SER A 484 28.67 -19.04 -19.39
N ALA A 485 29.24 -19.66 -20.42
CA ALA A 485 28.94 -19.37 -21.81
C ALA A 485 28.95 -20.67 -22.62
N ASP A 486 27.94 -20.82 -23.48
CA ASP A 486 27.67 -22.05 -24.23
C ASP A 486 27.86 -21.83 -25.74
N ALA A 487 28.39 -22.84 -26.42
CA ALA A 487 28.53 -22.89 -27.86
C ALA A 487 28.03 -24.21 -28.43
N LYS A 488 27.30 -24.15 -29.54
CA LYS A 488 26.92 -25.35 -30.29
C LYS A 488 27.95 -25.66 -31.38
N LEU A 489 28.54 -26.85 -31.37
CA LEU A 489 29.22 -27.39 -32.54
C LEU A 489 28.17 -27.96 -33.49
N THR A 490 28.09 -27.47 -34.72
CA THR A 490 27.27 -28.05 -35.79
C THR A 490 28.19 -28.65 -36.85
N VAL A 491 27.95 -29.87 -37.30
CA VAL A 491 28.81 -30.50 -38.31
C VAL A 491 28.16 -30.35 -39.69
N ILE A 492 28.76 -29.52 -40.56
CA ILE A 492 28.25 -29.16 -41.90
C ILE A 492 28.92 -29.99 -42.99
N GLY A 493 28.13 -30.36 -44.02
CA GLY A 493 28.64 -30.77 -45.32
C GLY A 493 28.17 -29.80 -46.40
N GLY A 494 29.11 -29.19 -47.13
CA GLY A 494 28.91 -28.56 -48.46
C GLY A 494 28.20 -27.19 -48.54
N GLU A 495 29.00 -26.15 -48.78
CA GLU A 495 28.78 -24.82 -49.41
C GLU A 495 27.44 -24.04 -49.30
N THR A 496 27.49 -22.81 -48.76
CA THR A 496 27.48 -21.51 -49.50
C THR A 496 27.49 -20.31 -48.53
N LYS A 497 28.26 -19.26 -48.85
CA LYS A 497 28.45 -18.04 -48.05
C LYS A 497 27.21 -17.14 -48.06
N LYS A 498 26.76 -16.68 -46.87
CA LYS A 498 25.91 -15.49 -46.69
C LYS A 498 26.60 -14.49 -45.77
N ALA A 499 26.61 -13.22 -46.18
CA ALA A 499 27.18 -12.09 -45.46
C ALA A 499 26.51 -11.89 -44.08
N SER A 500 27.30 -11.54 -43.07
CA SER A 500 26.86 -11.22 -41.71
C SER A 500 26.11 -9.88 -41.68
N ALA A 501 24.95 -9.85 -41.02
CA ALA A 501 24.18 -8.64 -40.80
C ALA A 501 24.87 -7.68 -39.79
N PRO A 502 24.59 -6.36 -39.85
CA PRO A 502 25.22 -5.37 -38.96
C PRO A 502 24.71 -5.48 -37.50
N GLN A 503 25.60 -5.30 -36.52
CA GLN A 503 25.33 -5.53 -35.08
C GLN A 503 25.09 -4.19 -34.34
N ILE A 504 23.99 -4.07 -33.57
CA ILE A 504 23.78 -2.97 -32.60
C ILE A 504 24.73 -3.16 -31.40
N ASP A 505 25.45 -2.11 -31.02
CA ASP A 505 26.34 -2.07 -29.86
C ASP A 505 25.56 -1.92 -28.53
N GLU A 506 26.02 -2.54 -27.44
CA GLU A 506 25.46 -2.38 -26.09
C GLU A 506 25.49 -0.92 -25.60
N GLU A 507 26.48 -0.14 -26.04
CA GLU A 507 26.58 1.28 -25.70
C GLU A 507 25.43 2.09 -26.33
N LEU A 508 25.06 1.77 -27.57
CA LEU A 508 23.89 2.34 -28.25
C LEU A 508 22.60 1.98 -27.51
N LEU A 509 22.47 0.75 -26.99
CA LEU A 509 21.30 0.33 -26.21
C LEU A 509 21.23 1.03 -24.85
N ARG A 510 22.36 1.24 -24.16
CA ARG A 510 22.40 2.03 -22.91
C ARG A 510 22.04 3.49 -23.15
N ALA A 511 22.56 4.09 -24.21
CA ALA A 511 22.23 5.45 -24.61
C ALA A 511 20.74 5.59 -24.96
N ILE A 512 20.17 4.59 -25.66
CA ILE A 512 18.75 4.55 -25.98
C ILE A 512 17.90 4.36 -24.73
N ALA A 513 18.24 3.44 -23.83
CA ALA A 513 17.51 3.20 -22.59
C ALA A 513 17.57 4.40 -21.62
N GLN A 514 18.71 5.10 -21.56
CA GLN A 514 18.83 6.32 -20.77
C GLN A 514 18.07 7.48 -21.39
N LYS A 515 18.09 7.63 -22.73
CA LYS A 515 17.24 8.59 -23.45
C LYS A 515 15.77 8.29 -23.22
N ALA A 516 15.38 7.02 -23.21
CA ALA A 516 14.03 6.59 -22.89
C ALA A 516 13.64 6.92 -21.43
N ARG A 517 14.50 6.60 -20.46
CA ARG A 517 14.30 6.99 -19.05
C ARG A 517 14.15 8.50 -18.91
N GLN A 518 14.98 9.26 -19.61
CA GLN A 518 14.90 10.72 -19.59
C GLN A 518 13.61 11.23 -20.22
N ASN A 519 13.17 10.64 -21.33
CA ASN A 519 11.89 10.98 -21.96
C ASN A 519 10.74 10.71 -20.98
N VAL A 520 10.66 9.51 -20.39
CA VAL A 520 9.62 9.16 -19.41
C VAL A 520 9.66 10.06 -18.17
N GLU A 521 10.83 10.31 -17.59
CA GLU A 521 10.99 11.23 -16.44
C GLU A 521 10.56 12.66 -16.80
N ASN A 522 10.91 13.14 -17.99
CA ASN A 522 10.48 14.44 -18.49
C ASN A 522 8.95 14.50 -18.72
N ALA A 523 8.30 13.42 -19.19
CA ALA A 523 6.83 13.36 -19.29
C ALA A 523 6.18 13.46 -17.92
N VAL A 524 6.64 12.63 -16.98
CA VAL A 524 6.10 12.60 -15.61
C VAL A 524 6.27 13.96 -14.95
N GLU A 525 7.43 14.60 -15.11
CA GLU A 525 7.71 15.92 -14.55
C GLU A 525 6.98 17.05 -15.29
N LYS A 526 6.82 16.99 -16.61
CA LYS A 526 5.99 17.93 -17.38
C LYS A 526 4.53 17.83 -16.97
N THR A 527 4.02 16.62 -16.79
CA THR A 527 2.68 16.37 -16.25
C THR A 527 2.56 17.02 -14.87
N ARG A 528 3.50 16.73 -13.94
CA ARG A 528 3.55 17.32 -12.60
C ARG A 528 3.64 18.86 -12.62
N LYS A 529 4.39 19.44 -13.56
CA LYS A 529 4.54 20.90 -13.72
C LYS A 529 3.32 21.56 -14.36
N GLN A 530 2.70 20.97 -15.38
CA GLN A 530 1.48 21.50 -15.99
C GLN A 530 0.30 21.48 -15.00
N LEU A 531 0.27 20.49 -14.12
CA LEU A 531 -0.65 20.46 -12.97
C LEU A 531 -0.39 21.56 -11.93
N ASN A 532 0.83 22.13 -11.89
CA ASN A 532 1.23 23.20 -10.98
C ASN A 532 1.24 24.61 -11.63
N GLN A 533 1.27 24.71 -12.98
CA GLN A 533 1.50 25.95 -13.74
C GLN A 533 0.23 26.55 -14.36
N ASP A 534 -0.78 25.76 -14.69
CA ASP A 534 -2.12 26.31 -14.86
C ASP A 534 -2.60 26.63 -13.44
N LYS A 535 -2.89 27.91 -13.12
CA LYS A 535 -3.57 28.27 -11.87
C LYS A 535 -4.71 27.27 -11.70
N ILE A 536 -4.65 26.44 -10.67
CA ILE A 536 -5.73 25.53 -10.31
C ILE A 536 -6.94 26.41 -10.05
N THR A 537 -7.79 26.56 -11.07
CA THR A 537 -8.90 27.51 -11.08
C THR A 537 -10.17 26.87 -10.55
N ASN A 538 -10.20 25.53 -10.45
CA ASN A 538 -11.27 24.80 -9.78
C ASN A 538 -10.77 23.48 -9.15
N THR A 539 -11.59 22.94 -8.26
CA THR A 539 -11.34 21.71 -7.51
C THR A 539 -11.31 20.45 -8.40
N GLN A 540 -11.80 20.50 -9.65
CA GLN A 540 -11.84 19.34 -10.55
C GLN A 540 -10.47 18.97 -11.11
N ASP A 541 -9.55 19.93 -11.28
CA ASP A 541 -8.20 19.64 -11.80
C ASP A 541 -7.28 19.00 -10.73
N LEU A 542 -7.49 19.32 -9.45
CA LEU A 542 -6.90 18.61 -8.30
C LEU A 542 -7.48 17.19 -8.12
N LYS A 543 -8.78 17.02 -8.32
CA LYS A 543 -9.50 15.71 -8.27
C LYS A 543 -9.04 14.72 -9.35
N ARG A 544 -8.50 15.22 -10.46
CA ARG A 544 -8.03 14.42 -11.60
C ARG A 544 -6.67 13.78 -11.34
N LEU A 545 -5.83 14.37 -10.51
CA LEU A 545 -4.45 13.97 -10.28
C LEU A 545 -4.29 12.57 -9.63
N PHE A 546 -5.38 12.01 -9.12
CA PHE A 546 -5.39 11.06 -8.01
C PHE A 546 -6.63 10.14 -8.07
N ARG A 547 -6.79 9.47 -9.21
CA ARG A 547 -7.87 8.50 -9.43
C ARG A 547 -7.31 7.08 -9.33
N PHE A 548 -7.61 6.46 -8.19
CA PHE A 548 -7.09 5.18 -7.72
C PHE A 548 -5.57 5.24 -7.59
N SER A 549 -5.09 5.41 -6.35
CA SER A 549 -3.68 5.33 -6.04
C SER A 549 -3.17 3.95 -6.44
N THR A 550 -2.58 3.81 -7.62
CA THR A 550 -1.90 2.58 -8.01
C THR A 550 -0.86 2.25 -6.92
N PRO A 551 -0.79 1.00 -6.40
CA PRO A 551 0.20 0.65 -5.39
C PRO A 551 1.58 1.12 -5.84
N LYS A 552 2.41 1.67 -4.94
CA LYS A 552 3.74 2.21 -5.31
C LYS A 552 4.55 1.24 -6.17
N GLN A 553 4.48 -0.06 -5.88
CA GLN A 553 5.12 -1.11 -6.68
C GLN A 553 4.53 -1.25 -8.09
N ALA A 554 3.21 -1.16 -8.25
CA ALA A 554 2.54 -1.13 -9.56
C ALA A 554 2.87 0.17 -10.34
N VAL A 555 3.08 1.29 -9.65
CA VAL A 555 3.59 2.54 -10.25
C VAL A 555 5.04 2.34 -10.72
N GLU A 556 5.91 1.77 -9.91
CA GLU A 556 7.29 1.53 -10.37
C GLU A 556 7.34 0.55 -11.55
N LEU A 557 6.48 -0.49 -11.55
CA LEU A 557 6.43 -1.49 -12.62
C LEU A 557 5.82 -0.93 -13.92
N SER A 558 4.77 -0.12 -13.85
CA SER A 558 4.23 0.56 -15.03
C SER A 558 5.19 1.63 -15.56
N LYS A 559 5.96 2.30 -14.69
CA LYS A 559 7.00 3.26 -15.12
C LYS A 559 8.14 2.53 -15.82
N ALA A 560 8.59 1.40 -15.27
CA ALA A 560 9.57 0.55 -15.91
C ALA A 560 9.10 0.15 -17.31
N ARG A 561 7.83 -0.27 -17.47
CA ARG A 561 7.24 -0.62 -18.78
C ARG A 561 7.34 0.50 -19.80
N GLU A 562 6.97 1.72 -19.42
CA GLU A 562 7.02 2.88 -20.31
C GLU A 562 8.45 3.18 -20.77
N ILE A 563 9.44 2.99 -19.88
CA ILE A 563 10.86 3.14 -20.22
C ILE A 563 11.28 2.08 -21.26
N TYR A 564 10.82 0.85 -21.11
CA TYR A 564 11.12 -0.22 -22.07
C TYR A 564 10.47 0.03 -23.44
N GLU A 565 9.20 0.43 -23.50
CA GLU A 565 8.45 0.78 -24.73
C GLU A 565 9.17 1.90 -25.50
N GLU A 566 9.53 2.96 -24.78
CA GLU A 566 10.24 4.11 -25.36
C GLU A 566 11.65 3.72 -25.83
N SER A 567 12.31 2.79 -25.14
CA SER A 567 13.61 2.26 -25.57
C SER A 567 13.49 1.54 -26.91
N VAL A 568 12.51 0.64 -27.06
CA VAL A 568 12.27 -0.09 -28.31
C VAL A 568 11.89 0.86 -29.44
N ARG A 569 11.02 1.86 -29.18
CA ARG A 569 10.65 2.89 -30.15
C ARG A 569 11.86 3.69 -30.65
N LEU A 570 12.74 4.10 -29.74
CA LEU A 570 13.94 4.84 -30.07
C LEU A 570 14.94 4.00 -30.87
N VAL A 571 15.05 2.69 -30.62
CA VAL A 571 15.84 1.80 -31.49
C VAL A 571 15.26 1.78 -32.90
N ARG A 572 13.93 1.59 -33.03
CA ARG A 572 13.26 1.60 -34.33
C ARG A 572 13.53 2.90 -35.09
N GLU A 573 13.40 4.05 -34.43
CA GLU A 573 13.65 5.37 -35.01
C GLU A 573 15.12 5.54 -35.47
N HIS A 574 16.10 4.98 -34.74
CA HIS A 574 17.51 5.01 -35.18
C HIS A 574 17.75 4.15 -36.42
N VAL A 575 17.14 2.95 -36.48
CA VAL A 575 17.23 2.07 -37.65
C VAL A 575 16.57 2.71 -38.88
N GLU A 576 15.38 3.28 -38.72
CA GLU A 576 14.63 3.94 -39.82
C GLU A 576 15.32 5.21 -40.36
N LYS A 577 16.11 5.90 -39.54
CA LYS A 577 16.86 7.12 -39.94
C LYS A 577 18.24 6.86 -40.55
N GLY A 578 18.67 5.60 -40.66
CA GLY A 578 19.96 5.23 -41.26
C GLY A 578 21.18 5.73 -40.48
N LEU A 579 21.04 6.03 -39.18
CA LEU A 579 22.11 6.57 -38.35
C LEU A 579 22.88 5.43 -37.67
N ILE A 580 24.01 5.07 -38.30
CA ILE A 580 25.05 4.11 -37.89
C ILE A 580 24.57 2.68 -37.63
N LEU A 581 24.32 1.99 -38.73
CA LEU A 581 25.05 0.74 -38.98
C LEU A 581 25.93 1.05 -40.19
N ASN A 582 27.18 0.60 -40.21
CA ASN A 582 27.99 0.73 -41.40
C ASN A 582 27.41 -0.23 -42.47
N VAL A 583 26.43 0.25 -43.24
CA VAL A 583 25.71 -0.51 -44.28
C VAL A 583 26.16 -0.08 -45.67
N ASP A 584 27.44 0.25 -45.82
CA ASP A 584 28.02 0.56 -47.14
C ASP A 584 28.08 -0.68 -48.06
N GLU A 585 27.76 -1.89 -47.55
CA GLU A 585 27.78 -3.14 -48.33
C GLU A 585 26.42 -3.83 -48.53
N LEU A 586 25.29 -3.30 -48.04
CA LEU A 586 23.97 -3.91 -48.26
C LEU A 586 22.98 -2.89 -48.81
N HIS A 587 22.39 -3.22 -49.96
CA HIS A 587 21.41 -2.38 -50.66
C HIS A 587 20.36 -1.78 -49.70
N PRO A 588 20.06 -0.47 -49.78
CA PRO A 588 19.27 0.29 -48.81
C PRO A 588 17.75 0.01 -48.85
N ARG A 589 17.32 -1.17 -49.31
CA ARG A 589 15.89 -1.53 -49.43
C ARG A 589 15.42 -2.67 -48.52
N ASN A 590 16.28 -3.31 -47.72
CA ASN A 590 15.92 -4.57 -47.01
C ASN A 590 16.33 -4.70 -45.53
N VAL A 591 16.71 -3.65 -44.81
CA VAL A 591 17.01 -3.73 -43.36
C VAL A 591 15.81 -3.23 -42.55
N SER A 592 15.16 -4.12 -41.79
CA SER A 592 14.06 -3.76 -40.86
C SER A 592 14.54 -3.75 -39.41
N TYR A 593 13.85 -3.04 -38.50
CA TYR A 593 14.25 -3.00 -37.08
C TYR A 593 14.30 -4.39 -36.42
N GLU A 594 13.48 -5.33 -36.91
CA GLU A 594 13.47 -6.73 -36.47
C GLU A 594 14.74 -7.50 -36.83
N SER A 595 15.50 -7.03 -37.83
CA SER A 595 16.77 -7.65 -38.25
C SER A 595 17.98 -7.20 -37.42
N VAL A 596 17.81 -6.22 -36.53
CA VAL A 596 18.93 -5.56 -35.83
C VAL A 596 18.94 -5.81 -34.31
N LEU A 597 17.78 -5.95 -33.66
CA LEU A 597 17.71 -6.25 -32.22
C LEU A 597 17.67 -7.77 -31.96
N HIS A 598 18.65 -8.29 -31.22
CA HIS A 598 18.70 -9.70 -30.81
C HIS A 598 18.05 -9.92 -29.41
N VAL A 599 17.78 -11.17 -29.04
CA VAL A 599 17.25 -11.59 -27.72
C VAL A 599 18.01 -10.94 -26.56
N THR A 600 19.34 -10.91 -26.66
CA THR A 600 20.27 -10.35 -25.67
C THR A 600 20.12 -8.83 -25.53
N HIS A 601 19.91 -8.12 -26.64
CA HIS A 601 19.64 -6.68 -26.65
C HIS A 601 18.31 -6.36 -25.94
N VAL A 602 17.30 -7.20 -26.11
CA VAL A 602 16.04 -7.04 -25.38
C VAL A 602 16.16 -7.33 -23.90
N GLN A 603 16.89 -8.39 -23.51
CA GLN A 603 17.17 -8.67 -22.11
C GLN A 603 17.95 -7.52 -21.45
N ALA A 604 18.91 -6.94 -22.17
CA ALA A 604 19.62 -5.74 -21.73
C ALA A 604 18.67 -4.55 -21.55
N LEU A 605 17.80 -4.26 -22.52
CA LEU A 605 16.80 -3.20 -22.42
C LEU A 605 15.79 -3.43 -21.27
N MET A 606 15.37 -4.68 -21.03
CA MET A 606 14.52 -5.05 -19.89
C MET A 606 15.24 -4.80 -18.55
N GLY A 607 16.53 -5.14 -18.48
CA GLY A 607 17.35 -4.85 -17.30
C GLY A 607 17.52 -3.35 -17.05
N LEU A 608 17.89 -2.60 -18.10
CA LEU A 608 18.15 -1.17 -18.05
C LEU A 608 16.90 -0.34 -17.75
N SER A 609 15.72 -0.78 -18.20
CA SER A 609 14.43 -0.12 -17.95
C SER A 609 13.84 -0.43 -16.57
N GLY A 610 14.28 -1.50 -15.91
CA GLY A 610 13.66 -2.02 -14.68
C GLY A 610 12.52 -3.02 -14.96
N CYS A 611 12.25 -3.35 -16.22
CA CYS A 611 11.26 -4.33 -16.69
C CYS A 611 11.71 -5.79 -16.48
N HIS A 612 12.14 -6.15 -15.28
CA HIS A 612 12.56 -7.54 -15.03
C HIS A 612 11.33 -8.44 -14.91
N THR A 613 11.10 -9.30 -15.91
CA THR A 613 10.23 -10.46 -15.74
C THR A 613 10.99 -11.53 -14.98
N GLY A 614 10.97 -11.48 -13.65
CA GLY A 614 11.41 -12.59 -12.82
C GLY A 614 12.88 -12.56 -12.40
N GLN A 615 13.15 -11.92 -11.28
CA GLN A 615 13.97 -12.52 -10.22
C GLN A 615 13.25 -12.33 -8.88
N PHE A 616 12.05 -12.91 -8.75
CA PHE A 616 11.61 -13.32 -7.43
C PHE A 616 12.50 -14.51 -7.05
N LYS A 617 13.47 -14.29 -6.13
CA LYS A 617 14.24 -15.38 -5.52
C LYS A 617 13.28 -16.51 -5.16
N ASN A 618 13.63 -17.78 -5.44
CA ASN A 618 12.78 -18.93 -5.14
C ASN A 618 12.23 -18.84 -3.69
N PRO A 619 10.97 -18.42 -3.48
CA PRO A 619 10.54 -17.89 -2.17
C PRO A 619 9.98 -18.98 -1.26
N CYS A 620 9.69 -20.17 -1.80
CA CYS A 620 9.07 -21.26 -1.05
C CYS A 620 10.05 -21.99 -0.12
N THR A 621 11.19 -21.35 0.20
CA THR A 621 12.22 -21.84 1.11
C THR A 621 11.73 -21.85 2.56
N ASP A 622 10.73 -21.02 2.91
CA ASP A 622 9.99 -21.15 4.16
C ASP A 622 8.86 -22.17 4.05
N THR A 623 9.25 -23.45 4.06
CA THR A 623 8.29 -24.55 4.00
C THR A 623 7.32 -24.55 5.16
N CYS A 624 7.74 -24.16 6.38
CA CYS A 624 6.85 -24.15 7.55
C CYS A 624 5.73 -23.12 7.39
N PHE A 625 6.06 -21.85 7.14
CA PHE A 625 5.05 -20.79 6.98
C PHE A 625 4.13 -21.08 5.79
N HIS A 626 4.72 -21.37 4.62
CA HIS A 626 3.94 -21.61 3.40
C HIS A 626 3.16 -22.93 3.43
N ASN A 627 3.42 -23.85 4.38
CA ASN A 627 2.54 -24.98 4.61
C ASN A 627 1.25 -24.58 5.34
N LYS A 628 1.30 -23.56 6.21
CA LYS A 628 0.19 -23.19 7.10
C LYS A 628 -0.59 -21.95 6.66
N TYR A 629 0.09 -20.93 6.12
CA TYR A 629 -0.48 -19.64 5.78
C TYR A 629 -0.12 -19.19 4.35
N ARG A 630 -1.01 -18.38 3.77
CA ARG A 630 -0.79 -17.72 2.47
C ARG A 630 0.25 -16.60 2.61
N SER A 631 1.08 -16.40 1.60
CA SER A 631 1.78 -15.11 1.47
C SER A 631 0.78 -13.98 1.17
N PHE A 632 1.19 -12.72 1.29
CA PHE A 632 0.32 -11.58 1.00
C PHE A 632 0.13 -11.33 -0.49
N ASP A 633 1.10 -11.72 -1.31
CA ASP A 633 1.07 -11.57 -2.77
C ASP A 633 0.54 -12.81 -3.50
N GLY A 634 0.24 -13.89 -2.79
CA GLY A 634 -0.23 -15.16 -3.35
C GLY A 634 0.88 -16.12 -3.81
N GLN A 635 2.16 -15.75 -3.73
CA GLN A 635 3.28 -16.63 -4.05
C GLN A 635 3.24 -17.95 -3.27
N CYS A 636 3.77 -19.00 -3.88
CA CYS A 636 3.86 -20.34 -3.30
C CYS A 636 2.51 -21.01 -2.98
N ASN A 637 1.37 -20.49 -3.46
CA ASN A 637 0.11 -21.24 -3.43
C ASN A 637 0.29 -22.54 -4.22
N ASN A 638 0.69 -22.44 -5.48
CA ASN A 638 1.12 -23.58 -6.28
C ASN A 638 2.63 -23.82 -6.09
N LYS A 639 3.01 -24.97 -5.51
CA LYS A 639 4.41 -25.28 -5.21
C LYS A 639 5.26 -25.54 -6.46
N ASN A 640 4.64 -26.04 -7.54
CA ASN A 640 5.32 -26.37 -8.79
C ASN A 640 5.41 -25.18 -9.74
N LYS A 641 4.43 -24.26 -9.65
CA LYS A 641 4.34 -23.02 -10.43
C LYS A 641 4.07 -21.84 -9.49
N PRO A 642 5.09 -21.38 -8.71
CA PRO A 642 4.90 -20.39 -7.63
C PRO A 642 4.29 -19.05 -8.04
N MET A 643 4.25 -18.74 -9.34
CA MET A 643 3.72 -17.49 -9.90
C MET A 643 2.23 -17.55 -10.28
N TYR A 644 1.57 -18.70 -10.17
CA TYR A 644 0.14 -18.80 -10.45
C TYR A 644 -0.68 -18.07 -9.39
N GLY A 645 -1.51 -17.13 -9.83
CA GLY A 645 -2.39 -16.32 -8.99
C GLY A 645 -1.72 -15.19 -8.20
N VAL A 646 -0.44 -14.91 -8.46
CA VAL A 646 0.33 -13.88 -7.76
C VAL A 646 -0.08 -12.48 -8.20
N SER A 647 -0.05 -11.51 -7.28
CA SER A 647 -0.28 -10.11 -7.61
C SER A 647 0.79 -9.54 -8.57
N LEU A 648 0.43 -8.50 -9.32
CA LEU A 648 1.26 -7.87 -10.35
C LEU A 648 1.67 -8.80 -11.51
N MET A 649 0.89 -9.85 -11.75
CA MET A 649 1.04 -10.78 -12.88
C MET A 649 0.02 -10.50 -14.00
N PRO A 650 0.28 -10.97 -15.23
CA PRO A 650 -0.68 -10.84 -16.33
C PRO A 650 -1.98 -11.61 -16.04
N LEU A 651 -3.11 -10.99 -16.39
CA LEU A 651 -4.40 -11.67 -16.49
C LEU A 651 -4.30 -12.83 -17.49
N ARG A 652 -4.83 -14.00 -17.15
CA ARG A 652 -4.80 -15.17 -18.06
C ARG A 652 -5.80 -15.04 -19.20
N ARG A 653 -5.48 -15.62 -20.35
CA ARG A 653 -6.33 -15.61 -21.53
C ARG A 653 -7.11 -16.93 -21.61
N LEU A 654 -8.44 -16.85 -21.76
CA LEU A 654 -9.26 -18.01 -22.17
C LEU A 654 -9.17 -18.24 -23.69
N LEU A 655 -9.06 -17.15 -24.45
CA LEU A 655 -8.96 -17.13 -25.90
C LEU A 655 -7.82 -16.20 -26.33
N THR A 656 -7.25 -16.47 -27.50
CA THR A 656 -6.28 -15.60 -28.15
C THR A 656 -6.87 -14.19 -28.32
N PRO A 657 -6.15 -13.13 -27.91
CA PRO A 657 -6.68 -11.76 -28.01
C PRO A 657 -6.76 -11.25 -29.45
N VAL A 658 -7.66 -10.30 -29.67
CA VAL A 658 -7.89 -9.66 -30.98
C VAL A 658 -7.53 -8.19 -30.89
N TYR A 659 -6.53 -7.80 -31.68
CA TYR A 659 -6.05 -6.43 -31.85
C TYR A 659 -6.02 -6.10 -33.35
N GLU A 660 -6.24 -4.84 -33.75
CA GLU A 660 -6.32 -4.42 -35.16
C GLU A 660 -5.06 -4.70 -35.94
N ASN A 661 -3.91 -4.49 -35.31
CA ASN A 661 -2.59 -4.80 -35.86
C ASN A 661 -2.10 -6.20 -35.48
N GLY A 662 -2.95 -6.99 -34.82
CA GLY A 662 -2.64 -8.35 -34.38
C GLY A 662 -1.92 -8.46 -33.04
N PHE A 663 -1.54 -7.36 -32.37
CA PHE A 663 -0.77 -7.45 -31.13
C PHE A 663 -1.03 -6.42 -30.03
N ASN A 664 -1.37 -5.17 -30.36
CA ASN A 664 -1.61 -4.17 -29.32
C ASN A 664 -2.60 -3.04 -29.66
N THR A 665 -2.94 -2.80 -30.93
CA THR A 665 -3.86 -1.71 -31.30
C THR A 665 -5.30 -2.17 -31.02
N PRO A 666 -6.04 -1.52 -30.10
CA PRO A 666 -7.42 -1.89 -29.77
C PRO A 666 -8.34 -1.85 -30.98
N VAL A 667 -9.28 -2.78 -31.06
CA VAL A 667 -10.33 -2.75 -32.09
C VAL A 667 -11.17 -1.46 -31.98
N GLY A 668 -11.38 -0.76 -33.09
CA GLY A 668 -12.04 0.55 -33.16
C GLY A 668 -11.10 1.75 -33.03
N TRP A 669 -9.78 1.54 -33.13
CA TRP A 669 -8.76 2.60 -33.12
C TRP A 669 -8.72 3.38 -34.44
N GLU A 670 -8.63 2.68 -35.57
CA GLU A 670 -8.60 3.29 -36.90
C GLU A 670 -10.02 3.70 -37.35
N LYS A 671 -10.21 4.99 -37.64
CA LYS A 671 -11.51 5.53 -38.06
C LYS A 671 -11.90 4.96 -39.42
N GLY A 672 -13.10 4.37 -39.51
CA GLY A 672 -13.66 3.84 -40.76
C GLY A 672 -13.22 2.42 -41.13
N ARG A 673 -12.32 1.79 -40.35
CA ARG A 673 -11.93 0.40 -40.54
C ARG A 673 -13.13 -0.53 -40.33
N GLN A 674 -13.26 -1.50 -41.22
CA GLN A 674 -14.33 -2.49 -41.18
C GLN A 674 -13.85 -3.82 -40.57
N TYR A 675 -14.73 -4.44 -39.80
CA TYR A 675 -14.59 -5.72 -39.13
C TYR A 675 -15.75 -6.59 -39.63
N ASN A 676 -15.44 -7.72 -40.25
CA ASN A 676 -16.45 -8.56 -40.88
C ASN A 676 -17.37 -7.78 -41.85
N GLY A 677 -16.82 -6.79 -42.57
CA GLY A 677 -17.54 -5.94 -43.53
C GLY A 677 -18.27 -4.72 -42.93
N PHE A 678 -18.20 -4.49 -41.61
CA PHE A 678 -18.89 -3.37 -40.94
C PHE A 678 -17.98 -2.59 -39.99
N PRO A 679 -18.11 -1.26 -39.88
CA PRO A 679 -17.37 -0.51 -38.88
C PRO A 679 -17.81 -0.87 -37.46
N MET A 680 -16.90 -0.82 -36.49
CA MET A 680 -17.30 -0.96 -35.08
C MET A 680 -18.13 0.25 -34.64
N PRO A 681 -19.19 0.05 -33.83
CA PRO A 681 -19.98 1.16 -33.35
C PRO A 681 -19.19 2.04 -32.40
N ASN A 682 -19.54 3.33 -32.40
CA ASN A 682 -19.19 4.23 -31.33
C ASN A 682 -19.80 3.70 -30.01
N VAL A 683 -18.97 3.44 -29.01
CA VAL A 683 -19.40 2.82 -27.75
C VAL A 683 -20.39 3.68 -26.96
N ARG A 684 -20.39 5.00 -27.15
CA ARG A 684 -21.38 5.90 -26.54
C ARG A 684 -22.75 5.74 -27.19
N GLU A 685 -22.80 5.50 -28.49
CA GLU A 685 -24.07 5.19 -29.17
C GLU A 685 -24.62 3.84 -28.72
N VAL A 686 -23.76 2.82 -28.52
CA VAL A 686 -24.18 1.55 -27.91
C VAL A 686 -24.74 1.80 -26.51
N SER A 687 -24.03 2.55 -25.68
CA SER A 687 -24.51 2.90 -24.34
C SER A 687 -25.89 3.57 -24.37
N ARG A 688 -26.07 4.61 -25.18
CA ARG A 688 -27.30 5.41 -25.22
C ARG A 688 -28.49 4.69 -25.85
N GLN A 689 -28.27 3.97 -26.94
CA GLN A 689 -29.36 3.37 -27.71
C GLN A 689 -29.79 2.01 -27.14
N LEU A 690 -28.86 1.27 -26.54
CA LEU A 690 -29.09 -0.10 -26.09
C LEU A 690 -29.05 -0.26 -24.56
N VAL A 691 -28.09 0.36 -23.87
CA VAL A 691 -27.79 0.04 -22.46
C VAL A 691 -28.49 0.96 -21.46
N ALA A 692 -28.62 2.24 -21.78
CA ALA A 692 -29.15 3.25 -20.88
C ALA A 692 -30.64 3.04 -20.60
N THR A 693 -31.05 3.30 -19.35
CA THR A 693 -32.46 3.30 -18.96
C THR A 693 -32.78 4.38 -17.93
N GLU A 694 -33.96 4.97 -18.09
CA GLU A 694 -34.58 5.88 -17.12
C GLU A 694 -35.57 5.15 -16.20
N THR A 695 -35.97 3.92 -16.57
CA THR A 695 -36.92 3.11 -15.80
C THR A 695 -36.16 2.08 -14.98
N ILE A 696 -36.57 1.91 -13.72
CA ILE A 696 -35.95 0.99 -12.77
C ILE A 696 -37.01 0.10 -12.16
N THR A 697 -36.99 -1.18 -12.52
CA THR A 697 -37.79 -2.21 -11.88
C THR A 697 -37.01 -2.86 -10.74
N PRO A 698 -37.53 -2.86 -9.51
CA PRO A 698 -36.91 -3.58 -8.39
C PRO A 698 -37.07 -5.09 -8.57
N HIS A 699 -36.06 -5.86 -8.17
CA HIS A 699 -36.17 -7.31 -8.11
C HIS A 699 -37.10 -7.72 -6.97
N SER A 700 -37.97 -8.70 -7.20
CA SER A 700 -38.97 -9.10 -6.20
C SER A 700 -38.43 -9.94 -5.05
N LYS A 701 -37.29 -10.62 -5.23
CA LYS A 701 -36.78 -11.63 -4.27
C LYS A 701 -35.40 -11.37 -3.67
N LEU A 702 -34.62 -10.47 -4.26
CA LEU A 702 -33.19 -10.36 -3.96
C LEU A 702 -32.88 -8.95 -3.46
N SER A 703 -31.98 -8.85 -2.49
CA SER A 703 -31.62 -7.58 -1.87
C SER A 703 -30.45 -6.90 -2.58
N SER A 704 -30.26 -5.61 -2.32
CA SER A 704 -29.09 -4.85 -2.81
C SER A 704 -27.75 -5.38 -2.27
N MET A 705 -27.77 -6.21 -1.21
CA MET A 705 -26.57 -6.88 -0.70
C MET A 705 -25.95 -7.83 -1.74
N VAL A 706 -26.74 -8.40 -2.66
CA VAL A 706 -26.21 -9.24 -3.75
C VAL A 706 -25.23 -8.46 -4.62
N MET A 707 -25.59 -7.22 -4.97
CA MET A 707 -24.73 -6.32 -5.74
C MET A 707 -23.49 -5.93 -4.94
N GLN A 708 -23.68 -5.53 -3.66
CA GLN A 708 -22.58 -5.09 -2.81
C GLN A 708 -21.53 -6.18 -2.58
N TRP A 709 -21.97 -7.41 -2.32
CA TRP A 709 -21.06 -8.54 -2.12
C TRP A 709 -20.31 -8.89 -3.40
N GLY A 710 -20.96 -8.83 -4.56
CA GLY A 710 -20.30 -9.00 -5.86
C GLY A 710 -19.17 -8.00 -6.08
N GLN A 711 -19.39 -6.72 -5.77
CA GLN A 711 -18.34 -5.69 -5.82
C GLN A 711 -17.21 -5.97 -4.81
N PHE A 712 -17.57 -6.35 -3.58
CA PHE A 712 -16.59 -6.63 -2.52
C PHE A 712 -15.69 -7.82 -2.89
N VAL A 713 -16.26 -8.87 -3.49
CA VAL A 713 -15.53 -10.03 -4.02
C VAL A 713 -14.70 -9.67 -5.25
N ASP A 714 -15.21 -8.85 -6.18
CA ASP A 714 -14.41 -8.38 -7.33
C ASP A 714 -13.14 -7.67 -6.85
N HIS A 715 -13.27 -6.87 -5.79
CA HIS A 715 -12.16 -6.11 -5.23
C HIS A 715 -11.15 -6.97 -4.45
N ASP A 716 -11.44 -8.26 -4.23
CA ASP A 716 -10.47 -9.23 -3.73
C ASP A 716 -9.69 -9.92 -4.87
N LEU A 717 -10.21 -9.86 -6.09
CA LEU A 717 -9.76 -10.69 -7.21
C LEU A 717 -9.12 -9.88 -8.33
N THR A 718 -9.64 -8.71 -8.62
CA THR A 718 -9.32 -7.99 -9.86
C THR A 718 -9.08 -6.50 -9.62
N HIS A 719 -7.93 -6.02 -10.07
CA HIS A 719 -7.64 -4.59 -10.23
C HIS A 719 -6.66 -4.38 -11.37
N THR A 720 -7.14 -3.86 -12.51
CA THR A 720 -6.26 -3.58 -13.64
C THR A 720 -5.54 -2.25 -13.45
N VAL A 721 -4.20 -2.28 -13.49
CA VAL A 721 -3.34 -1.09 -13.39
C VAL A 721 -3.54 -0.19 -14.61
N THR A 722 -3.68 1.12 -14.41
CA THR A 722 -3.69 2.13 -15.49
C THR A 722 -2.27 2.56 -15.84
N ALA A 723 -2.02 2.95 -17.09
CA ALA A 723 -0.73 3.55 -17.47
C ALA A 723 -0.46 4.85 -16.68
N LEU A 724 0.80 5.17 -16.39
CA LEU A 724 1.17 6.23 -15.44
C LEU A 724 1.46 7.56 -16.10
N SER A 725 2.15 7.54 -17.22
CA SER A 725 2.30 8.76 -17.98
C SER A 725 0.97 9.06 -18.62
N ARG A 726 0.45 10.24 -18.27
CA ARG A 726 -0.42 11.01 -19.14
C ARG A 726 0.27 11.41 -20.46
N HIS A 727 1.36 10.73 -20.87
CA HIS A 727 2.20 10.93 -22.06
C HIS A 727 3.25 9.80 -22.23
N SER A 728 2.96 8.79 -23.04
CA SER A 728 4.02 8.11 -23.80
C SER A 728 4.19 8.86 -25.15
N TYR A 729 5.41 9.35 -25.40
CA TYR A 729 5.81 10.41 -26.34
C TYR A 729 5.55 10.11 -27.83
N ALA A 730 4.84 10.99 -28.57
CA ALA A 730 5.50 11.98 -29.45
C ALA A 730 4.76 13.32 -29.62
N THR A 731 3.51 13.45 -29.15
CA THR A 731 2.61 14.58 -29.51
C THR A 731 2.19 15.50 -28.36
N GLY A 732 2.42 15.13 -27.10
CA GLY A 732 2.05 15.97 -25.96
C GLY A 732 0.54 16.13 -25.72
N ALA A 733 -0.28 15.13 -26.07
CA ALA A 733 -1.72 15.18 -25.90
C ALA A 733 -2.19 14.69 -24.52
N PHE A 734 -3.05 15.47 -23.84
CA PHE A 734 -3.76 15.03 -22.65
C PHE A 734 -5.08 14.38 -23.07
N CYS A 735 -5.45 13.20 -22.54
CA CYS A 735 -6.67 12.51 -22.96
C CYS A 735 -7.96 13.30 -22.68
N ASN A 736 -7.95 14.29 -21.78
CA ASN A 736 -9.07 15.22 -21.61
C ASN A 736 -9.05 16.43 -22.55
N ARG A 737 -7.96 16.64 -23.30
CA ARG A 737 -7.75 17.78 -24.23
C ARG A 737 -7.57 17.35 -25.69
N THR A 738 -7.80 16.08 -26.00
CA THR A 738 -7.80 15.55 -27.37
C THR A 738 -8.96 14.59 -27.55
N CYS A 739 -9.48 14.47 -28.77
CA CYS A 739 -10.38 13.39 -29.15
C CYS A 739 -9.74 12.44 -30.18
N ASP A 740 -8.44 12.59 -30.41
CA ASP A 740 -7.68 11.68 -31.27
C ASP A 740 -7.21 10.47 -30.49
N ASN A 741 -7.20 9.32 -31.16
CA ASN A 741 -6.64 8.09 -30.63
C ASN A 741 -5.11 8.17 -30.73
N LEU A 742 -4.46 8.31 -29.59
CA LEU A 742 -3.02 8.52 -29.44
C LEU A 742 -2.61 7.80 -28.16
N ASP A 743 -1.74 6.79 -28.23
CA ASP A 743 -1.41 6.00 -27.02
C ASP A 743 -0.87 6.92 -25.89
N PRO A 744 -1.37 6.79 -24.63
CA PRO A 744 -2.33 5.81 -24.12
C PRO A 744 -3.81 6.25 -24.17
N CYS A 745 -4.15 7.36 -24.83
CA CYS A 745 -5.52 7.85 -25.02
C CYS A 745 -6.28 7.04 -26.09
N PHE A 746 -7.42 6.49 -25.68
CA PHE A 746 -8.36 5.81 -26.58
C PHE A 746 -9.77 6.37 -26.38
N ASN A 747 -9.88 7.69 -26.58
CA ASN A 747 -11.05 8.49 -26.22
C ASN A 747 -12.27 8.16 -27.08
N ILE A 748 -13.45 8.46 -26.54
CA ILE A 748 -14.72 8.14 -27.17
C ILE A 748 -15.34 9.41 -27.73
N PRO A 749 -15.37 9.62 -29.06
CA PRO A 749 -15.96 10.80 -29.65
C PRO A 749 -17.47 10.89 -29.34
N LEU A 750 -17.95 12.09 -29.06
CA LEU A 750 -19.36 12.38 -28.80
C LEU A 750 -20.04 12.91 -30.06
N SER A 751 -21.28 12.49 -30.29
CA SER A 751 -22.13 13.06 -31.32
C SER A 751 -22.44 14.54 -31.00
N PRO A 752 -22.59 15.43 -32.00
CA PRO A 752 -23.05 16.80 -31.79
C PRO A 752 -24.40 16.91 -31.07
N ARG A 753 -25.21 15.83 -31.09
CA ARG A 753 -26.50 15.75 -30.41
C ARG A 753 -26.40 15.14 -29.00
N ASP A 754 -25.22 14.72 -28.54
CA ASP A 754 -25.07 14.18 -27.19
C ASP A 754 -25.38 15.27 -26.15
N PRO A 755 -26.16 14.96 -25.08
CA PRO A 755 -26.50 15.93 -24.04
C PRO A 755 -25.29 16.63 -23.41
N ARG A 756 -24.13 15.97 -23.33
CA ARG A 756 -22.90 16.57 -22.80
C ARG A 756 -22.35 17.68 -23.69
N VAL A 757 -22.53 17.55 -25.01
CA VAL A 757 -22.14 18.55 -26.00
C VAL A 757 -23.16 19.68 -26.02
N VAL A 758 -24.45 19.35 -26.08
CA VAL A 758 -25.55 20.33 -26.12
C VAL A 758 -25.58 21.22 -24.87
N SER A 759 -25.32 20.65 -23.69
CA SER A 759 -25.24 21.41 -22.43
C SER A 759 -24.00 22.29 -22.29
N GLY A 760 -23.05 22.22 -23.23
CA GLY A 760 -21.77 22.92 -23.15
C GLY A 760 -20.80 22.34 -22.10
N SER A 761 -21.12 21.20 -21.48
CA SER A 761 -20.25 20.56 -20.48
C SER A 761 -18.99 19.93 -21.09
N ALA A 762 -19.03 19.56 -22.37
CA ALA A 762 -17.91 18.97 -23.09
C ALA A 762 -17.12 20.02 -23.87
N LYS A 763 -16.04 20.55 -23.27
CA LYS A 763 -15.09 21.44 -23.94
C LYS A 763 -14.43 20.77 -25.15
N TYR A 764 -14.10 19.49 -25.02
CA TYR A 764 -13.69 18.60 -26.10
C TYR A 764 -14.81 17.57 -26.28
N PRO A 765 -15.37 17.37 -27.49
CA PRO A 765 -16.53 16.52 -27.71
C PRO A 765 -16.15 15.03 -27.69
N CYS A 766 -15.59 14.55 -26.57
CA CYS A 766 -15.27 13.16 -26.32
C CYS A 766 -15.31 12.84 -24.81
N ILE A 767 -15.53 11.57 -24.47
CA ILE A 767 -15.32 11.04 -23.12
C ILE A 767 -13.88 10.55 -23.02
N GLU A 768 -13.17 10.98 -21.97
CA GLU A 768 -11.79 10.57 -21.73
C GLU A 768 -11.67 9.07 -21.41
N PHE A 769 -10.65 8.42 -21.96
CA PHE A 769 -10.33 7.02 -21.66
C PHE A 769 -8.83 6.76 -21.82
N GLU A 770 -8.23 6.25 -20.76
CA GLU A 770 -6.82 5.85 -20.71
C GLU A 770 -6.72 4.32 -20.77
N ARG A 771 -5.82 3.82 -21.62
CA ARG A 771 -5.54 2.40 -21.75
C ARG A 771 -4.90 1.80 -20.50
N SER A 772 -5.16 0.53 -20.25
CA SER A 772 -4.58 -0.20 -19.13
C SER A 772 -3.09 -0.47 -19.36
N ALA A 773 -2.31 -0.45 -18.30
CA ALA A 773 -0.89 -0.73 -18.35
C ALA A 773 -0.64 -2.16 -18.84
N ALA A 774 0.35 -2.31 -19.73
CA ALA A 774 0.81 -3.61 -20.17
C ALA A 774 1.82 -4.21 -19.20
N VAL A 775 1.85 -5.53 -19.09
CA VAL A 775 2.94 -6.26 -18.46
C VAL A 775 4.20 -6.12 -19.31
N CYS A 776 5.35 -6.08 -18.64
CA CYS A 776 6.67 -6.01 -19.27
C CYS A 776 6.86 -7.08 -20.35
N GLY A 777 7.39 -6.68 -21.51
CA GLY A 777 7.66 -7.60 -22.63
C GLY A 777 6.42 -8.07 -23.42
N SER A 778 5.25 -7.44 -23.23
CA SER A 778 4.02 -7.75 -23.95
C SER A 778 3.58 -6.59 -24.87
N GLY A 779 2.85 -6.90 -25.96
CA GLY A 779 2.29 -5.91 -26.87
C GLY A 779 3.24 -5.37 -27.93
N GLU A 780 4.31 -6.10 -28.24
CA GLU A 780 5.29 -5.80 -29.28
C GLU A 780 5.88 -7.11 -29.86
N THR A 781 6.65 -7.02 -30.94
CA THR A 781 7.51 -8.11 -31.42
C THR A 781 8.49 -8.47 -30.33
N SER A 782 8.31 -9.62 -29.68
CA SER A 782 9.26 -10.08 -28.68
C SER A 782 10.47 -10.65 -29.38
N LEU A 783 11.56 -9.88 -29.38
CA LEU A 783 12.82 -10.32 -29.97
C LEU A 783 13.46 -11.44 -29.13
N VAL A 784 12.96 -11.68 -27.90
CA VAL A 784 13.32 -12.80 -27.00
C VAL A 784 12.75 -14.13 -27.48
N PHE A 785 11.53 -14.12 -28.02
CA PHE A 785 10.85 -15.33 -28.48
C PHE A 785 10.79 -15.44 -30.01
N ASN A 786 11.40 -14.50 -30.73
CA ASN A 786 11.32 -14.33 -32.18
C ASN A 786 9.87 -14.43 -32.70
N ARG A 787 8.91 -13.90 -31.93
CA ARG A 787 7.47 -13.93 -32.23
C ARG A 787 6.76 -12.71 -31.63
N VAL A 788 5.68 -12.29 -32.28
CA VAL A 788 4.80 -11.24 -31.78
C VAL A 788 4.13 -11.71 -30.48
N THR A 789 4.24 -10.91 -29.42
CA THR A 789 3.53 -11.15 -28.15
C THR A 789 2.41 -10.16 -28.00
N TYR A 790 1.21 -10.66 -27.68
CA TYR A 790 0.04 -9.82 -27.48
C TYR A 790 0.23 -8.91 -26.26
N ARG A 791 -0.43 -7.75 -26.24
CA ARG A 791 -0.48 -6.88 -25.07
C ARG A 791 -1.25 -7.58 -23.95
N GLU A 792 -0.61 -7.76 -22.80
CA GLU A 792 -1.23 -8.37 -21.63
C GLU A 792 -1.39 -7.36 -20.50
N GLN A 793 -2.57 -7.32 -19.89
CA GLN A 793 -2.87 -6.40 -18.80
C GLN A 793 -2.56 -7.04 -17.44
N MET A 794 -2.13 -6.22 -16.50
CA MET A 794 -1.69 -6.66 -15.18
C MET A 794 -2.83 -6.66 -14.16
N ASN A 795 -2.90 -7.69 -13.33
CA ASN A 795 -3.73 -7.70 -12.14
C ASN A 795 -2.90 -7.22 -10.94
N ALA A 796 -3.32 -6.16 -10.24
CA ALA A 796 -2.62 -5.65 -9.07
C ALA A 796 -2.89 -6.45 -7.79
N LEU A 797 -3.90 -7.32 -7.80
CA LEU A 797 -4.32 -8.12 -6.65
C LEU A 797 -3.92 -9.58 -6.81
N THR A 798 -3.96 -10.34 -5.71
CA THR A 798 -3.89 -11.80 -5.80
C THR A 798 -5.13 -12.32 -6.54
N SER A 799 -5.04 -13.52 -7.12
CA SER A 799 -6.18 -14.14 -7.82
C SER A 799 -7.00 -15.06 -6.93
N PHE A 800 -6.70 -15.13 -5.64
CA PHE A 800 -7.37 -16.02 -4.70
C PHE A 800 -8.46 -15.25 -3.96
N LEU A 801 -9.53 -15.94 -3.58
CA LEU A 801 -10.50 -15.40 -2.64
C LEU A 801 -9.92 -15.54 -1.22
N ASP A 802 -9.05 -14.61 -0.84
CA ASP A 802 -8.22 -14.68 0.38
C ASP A 802 -8.31 -13.43 1.27
N ALA A 803 -9.29 -12.56 0.99
CA ALA A 803 -9.54 -11.30 1.67
C ALA A 803 -8.37 -10.30 1.58
N SER A 804 -7.57 -10.35 0.51
CA SER A 804 -6.62 -9.31 0.13
C SER A 804 -7.26 -7.91 0.06
N ASN A 805 -8.56 -7.79 -0.23
CA ASN A 805 -9.30 -6.53 -0.13
C ASN A 805 -9.40 -5.96 1.33
N VAL A 806 -9.13 -6.80 2.33
CA VAL A 806 -9.00 -6.43 3.76
C VAL A 806 -7.53 -6.34 4.17
N TYR A 807 -6.69 -7.27 3.70
CA TYR A 807 -5.32 -7.48 4.19
C TYR A 807 -4.19 -6.92 3.31
N GLY A 808 -4.52 -6.44 2.11
CA GLY A 808 -3.56 -6.03 1.10
C GLY A 808 -3.04 -7.20 0.26
N SER A 809 -2.46 -6.86 -0.90
CA SER A 809 -1.89 -7.83 -1.87
C SER A 809 -0.35 -7.86 -1.89
N ASN A 810 0.28 -7.26 -0.88
CA ASN A 810 1.74 -7.30 -0.66
C ASN A 810 2.06 -7.02 0.82
N GLU A 811 3.27 -7.39 1.24
CA GLU A 811 3.75 -7.28 2.62
C GLU A 811 3.72 -5.84 3.16
N VAL A 812 4.11 -4.85 2.35
CA VAL A 812 4.19 -3.44 2.79
C VAL A 812 2.80 -2.93 3.13
N GLN A 813 1.83 -3.16 2.25
CA GLN A 813 0.44 -2.78 2.47
C GLN A 813 -0.16 -3.52 3.67
N ALA A 814 0.13 -4.82 3.81
CA ALA A 814 -0.33 -5.59 4.95
C ALA A 814 0.20 -5.05 6.27
N GLN A 815 1.49 -4.70 6.35
CA GLN A 815 2.09 -4.09 7.54
C GLN A 815 1.47 -2.73 7.87
N GLU A 816 1.17 -1.92 6.86
CA GLU A 816 0.49 -0.64 7.06
C GLU A 816 -0.92 -0.82 7.65
N LEU A 817 -1.63 -1.89 7.34
CA LEU A 817 -2.99 -2.14 7.83
C LEU A 817 -3.04 -2.74 9.25
N ARG A 818 -1.91 -3.22 9.75
CA ARG A 818 -1.82 -3.92 11.04
C ARG A 818 -1.62 -2.96 12.20
N ASP A 819 -2.19 -3.33 13.35
CA ASP A 819 -1.84 -2.72 14.62
C ASP A 819 -0.55 -3.38 15.13
N THR A 820 0.57 -2.71 14.88
CA THR A 820 1.90 -3.17 15.31
C THR A 820 2.26 -2.70 16.72
N TYR A 821 1.37 -1.99 17.41
CA TYR A 821 1.64 -1.42 18.74
C TYR A 821 1.36 -2.41 19.88
N ASN A 822 0.62 -3.49 19.60
CA ASN A 822 0.34 -4.53 20.58
C ASN A 822 0.51 -5.93 19.98
N ASN A 823 0.68 -6.91 20.87
CA ASN A 823 0.85 -8.31 20.49
C ASN A 823 -0.49 -9.04 20.37
N ASN A 824 -1.57 -8.35 19.97
CA ASN A 824 -2.92 -8.93 19.90
C ASN A 824 -3.30 -9.38 18.49
N GLY A 825 -2.46 -9.10 17.48
CA GLY A 825 -2.70 -9.54 16.11
C GLY A 825 -3.90 -8.88 15.44
N GLN A 826 -4.18 -7.61 15.78
CA GLN A 826 -5.32 -6.84 15.29
C GLN A 826 -4.96 -6.02 14.03
N LEU A 827 -5.98 -5.59 13.28
CA LEU A 827 -5.88 -4.52 12.28
C LEU A 827 -6.03 -3.15 12.95
N ARG A 828 -5.29 -2.16 12.43
CA ARG A 828 -5.29 -0.80 12.98
C ARG A 828 -6.59 -0.08 12.66
N TYR A 829 -6.95 0.87 13.51
CA TYR A 829 -8.07 1.79 13.33
C TYR A 829 -7.74 3.13 14.01
N ASP A 830 -8.32 4.22 13.52
CA ASP A 830 -8.03 5.56 14.05
C ASP A 830 -9.14 6.10 14.97
N ILE A 831 -10.39 5.75 14.66
CA ILE A 831 -11.58 6.23 15.37
C ILE A 831 -12.58 5.10 15.58
N THR A 832 -13.50 5.31 16.51
CA THR A 832 -14.59 4.38 16.83
C THR A 832 -15.94 5.08 16.69
N SER A 833 -16.98 4.29 16.45
CA SER A 833 -18.38 4.72 16.50
C SER A 833 -18.79 5.08 17.93
N ALA A 834 -19.98 5.67 18.09
CA ALA A 834 -20.55 5.94 19.41
C ALA A 834 -20.75 4.65 20.24
N ALA A 835 -20.93 3.51 19.58
CA ALA A 835 -21.00 2.18 20.20
C ALA A 835 -19.62 1.59 20.53
N GLY A 836 -18.53 2.33 20.28
CA GLY A 836 -17.15 1.88 20.55
C GLY A 836 -16.59 0.90 19.52
N LYS A 837 -17.24 0.70 18.37
CA LYS A 837 -16.77 -0.20 17.30
C LYS A 837 -15.88 0.54 16.31
N GLU A 838 -14.86 -0.14 15.81
CA GLU A 838 -13.79 0.43 15.01
C GLU A 838 -14.28 0.88 13.61
N TYR A 839 -13.83 2.04 13.13
CA TYR A 839 -13.86 2.37 11.69
C TYR A 839 -12.53 1.99 11.04
N LEU A 840 -12.51 1.98 9.70
CA LEU A 840 -11.25 1.90 8.96
C LEU A 840 -10.31 3.04 9.37
N PRO A 841 -8.97 2.81 9.38
CA PRO A 841 -8.00 3.87 9.60
C PRO A 841 -8.03 4.87 8.44
N PHE A 842 -7.52 6.08 8.64
CA PHE A 842 -7.39 7.07 7.58
C PHE A 842 -6.08 6.90 6.80
N GLU A 843 -6.12 7.27 5.53
CA GLU A 843 -4.93 7.35 4.70
C GLU A 843 -4.05 8.54 5.15
N LYS A 844 -2.75 8.28 5.38
CA LYS A 844 -1.78 9.29 5.83
C LYS A 844 -1.47 10.30 4.71
N ASP A 845 -1.31 9.79 3.49
CA ASP A 845 -1.01 10.52 2.27
C ASP A 845 -2.16 10.31 1.27
N SER A 846 -3.23 11.09 1.39
CA SER A 846 -4.44 10.93 0.57
C SER A 846 -4.16 11.30 -0.89
N ASN A 847 -3.77 10.31 -1.69
CA ASN A 847 -3.69 10.37 -3.16
C ASN A 847 -5.03 10.00 -3.81
N MET A 848 -6.13 10.07 -3.05
CA MET A 848 -7.50 9.88 -3.49
C MET A 848 -8.35 10.99 -2.87
N ASP A 849 -9.21 11.61 -3.66
CA ASP A 849 -9.91 12.81 -3.19
C ASP A 849 -11.24 12.47 -2.51
N CYS A 850 -11.18 12.13 -1.22
CA CYS A 850 -12.32 12.15 -0.30
C CYS A 850 -12.54 13.54 0.34
N ARG A 851 -11.69 14.55 0.05
CA ARG A 851 -11.77 15.91 0.61
C ARG A 851 -12.44 16.85 -0.37
N ARG A 852 -13.77 16.75 -0.50
CA ARG A 852 -14.44 17.32 -1.68
C ARG A 852 -15.13 18.67 -1.49
N ASN A 853 -15.32 19.17 -0.26
CA ASN A 853 -15.78 20.53 0.01
C ASN A 853 -14.60 21.36 0.54
N PHE A 854 -14.08 22.28 -0.27
CA PHE A 854 -13.10 23.29 0.19
C PHE A 854 -13.78 24.62 0.55
N SER A 855 -15.08 24.78 0.24
CA SER A 855 -15.90 25.93 0.64
C SER A 855 -16.43 25.82 2.06
N GLU A 856 -16.35 24.63 2.67
CA GLU A 856 -16.61 24.34 4.08
C GLU A 856 -15.43 23.49 4.54
N GLU A 857 -14.77 23.84 5.64
CA GLU A 857 -13.66 23.08 6.22
C GLU A 857 -14.08 21.62 6.52
N ASN A 858 -13.93 20.69 5.58
CA ASN A 858 -14.14 19.27 5.83
C ASN A 858 -12.79 18.54 5.93
N PRO A 859 -12.32 18.21 7.14
CA PRO A 859 -10.99 17.64 7.37
C PRO A 859 -10.91 16.11 7.15
N ILE A 860 -12.01 15.45 6.79
CA ILE A 860 -12.10 13.98 6.75
C ILE A 860 -11.38 13.41 5.52
N ARG A 861 -10.48 12.45 5.75
CA ARG A 861 -9.65 11.79 4.72
C ARG A 861 -10.33 10.52 4.22
N CYS A 862 -9.82 9.95 3.12
CA CYS A 862 -10.20 8.61 2.71
C CYS A 862 -9.84 7.58 3.79
N PHE A 863 -10.66 6.54 3.89
CA PHE A 863 -10.31 5.34 4.66
C PHE A 863 -9.22 4.54 3.94
N LEU A 864 -8.34 3.90 4.70
CA LEU A 864 -7.35 2.95 4.21
C LEU A 864 -7.86 1.52 4.43
N ALA A 865 -7.74 0.69 3.39
CA ALA A 865 -8.08 -0.73 3.41
C ALA A 865 -7.11 -1.55 2.54
N GLY A 866 -7.28 -2.87 2.50
CA GLY A 866 -6.51 -3.78 1.64
C GLY A 866 -6.73 -3.55 0.14
N ASP A 867 -7.88 -3.01 -0.26
CA ASP A 867 -8.12 -2.52 -1.62
C ASP A 867 -8.31 -1.00 -1.63
N LEU A 868 -7.70 -0.35 -2.62
CA LEU A 868 -7.64 1.11 -2.72
C LEU A 868 -9.00 1.70 -3.07
N ARG A 869 -9.90 0.93 -3.68
CA ARG A 869 -11.24 1.38 -4.08
C ARG A 869 -12.25 1.30 -2.95
N ALA A 870 -11.85 1.00 -1.71
CA ALA A 870 -12.77 0.93 -0.57
C ALA A 870 -13.65 2.19 -0.38
N ASN A 871 -13.17 3.35 -0.82
CA ASN A 871 -13.91 4.63 -0.76
C ASN A 871 -14.72 4.95 -2.03
N GLU A 872 -14.76 4.07 -3.03
CA GLU A 872 -15.45 4.32 -4.29
C GLU A 872 -16.88 4.78 -4.02
N GLN A 873 -17.60 4.08 -3.15
CA GLN A 873 -18.94 4.45 -2.68
C GLN A 873 -19.14 4.08 -1.19
N LEU A 874 -20.04 4.81 -0.52
CA LEU A 874 -20.26 4.74 0.94
C LEU A 874 -20.50 3.34 1.52
N ALA A 875 -21.33 2.54 0.88
CA ALA A 875 -21.69 1.21 1.34
C ALA A 875 -20.57 0.18 1.15
N LEU A 876 -19.66 0.41 0.19
CA LEU A 876 -18.42 -0.37 0.08
C LEU A 876 -17.52 -0.08 1.28
N ALA A 877 -17.31 1.20 1.64
CA ALA A 877 -16.54 1.57 2.82
C ALA A 877 -17.14 0.99 4.12
N ALA A 878 -18.47 0.97 4.23
CA ALA A 878 -19.18 0.31 5.33
C ALA A 878 -18.92 -1.21 5.35
N THR A 879 -18.91 -1.87 4.18
CA THR A 879 -18.62 -3.31 4.06
C THR A 879 -17.18 -3.63 4.47
N HIS A 880 -16.19 -2.85 4.01
CA HIS A 880 -14.80 -3.00 4.45
C HIS A 880 -14.65 -2.79 5.97
N THR A 881 -15.36 -1.81 6.53
CA THR A 881 -15.37 -1.56 7.99
C THR A 881 -15.86 -2.79 8.77
N ILE A 882 -16.91 -3.45 8.29
CA ILE A 882 -17.44 -4.67 8.92
C ILE A 882 -16.41 -5.80 8.96
N PHE A 883 -15.60 -5.98 7.91
CA PHE A 883 -14.57 -7.02 7.89
C PHE A 883 -13.36 -6.71 8.77
N VAL A 884 -13.00 -5.43 8.93
CA VAL A 884 -11.99 -5.02 9.92
C VAL A 884 -12.48 -5.26 11.34
N ARG A 885 -13.75 -4.95 11.62
CA ARG A 885 -14.39 -5.27 12.91
C ARG A 885 -14.40 -6.78 13.15
N GLU A 886 -14.71 -7.59 12.14
CA GLU A 886 -14.75 -9.05 12.28
C GLU A 886 -13.37 -9.64 12.57
N HIS A 887 -12.33 -9.17 11.86
CA HIS A 887 -10.95 -9.54 12.17
C HIS A 887 -10.63 -9.22 13.64
N ASN A 888 -10.84 -7.97 14.07
CA ASN A 888 -10.50 -7.55 15.43
C ASN A 888 -11.30 -8.30 16.49
N ARG A 889 -12.56 -8.66 16.20
CA ARG A 889 -13.40 -9.47 17.09
C ARG A 889 -12.87 -10.89 17.25
N ILE A 890 -12.49 -11.56 16.16
CA ILE A 890 -11.90 -12.90 16.20
C ILE A 890 -10.52 -12.86 16.87
N ALA A 891 -9.65 -11.91 16.51
CA ALA A 891 -8.31 -11.77 17.08
C ALA A 891 -8.35 -11.61 18.61
N LYS A 892 -9.24 -10.74 19.12
CA LYS A 892 -9.46 -10.57 20.58
C LYS A 892 -9.88 -11.88 21.25
N LYS A 893 -10.79 -12.65 20.63
CA LYS A 893 -11.24 -13.95 21.17
C LYS A 893 -10.15 -15.02 21.12
N LEU A 894 -9.40 -15.11 20.02
CA LEU A 894 -8.27 -16.03 19.89
C LEU A 894 -7.17 -15.71 20.90
N LYS A 895 -6.84 -14.42 21.10
CA LYS A 895 -5.86 -14.01 22.12
C LYS A 895 -6.29 -14.40 23.53
N ALA A 896 -7.58 -14.26 23.84
CA ALA A 896 -8.13 -14.60 25.15
C ALA A 896 -8.11 -16.11 25.42
N MET A 897 -8.38 -16.95 24.40
CA MET A 897 -8.35 -18.42 24.55
C MET A 897 -6.93 -18.98 24.49
N ASN A 898 -6.09 -18.44 23.61
CA ASN A 898 -4.73 -18.90 23.37
C ASN A 898 -3.73 -17.84 23.85
N ALA A 899 -3.65 -17.63 25.17
CA ALA A 899 -2.83 -16.57 25.77
C ALA A 899 -1.34 -16.63 25.33
N ASN A 900 -0.84 -17.84 25.07
CA ASN A 900 0.53 -18.14 24.64
C ASN A 900 0.83 -17.77 23.18
N TRP A 901 -0.18 -17.52 22.35
CA TRP A 901 0.04 -17.13 20.96
C TRP A 901 0.51 -15.67 20.90
N ASP A 902 1.51 -15.40 20.06
CA ASP A 902 1.89 -14.04 19.72
C ASP A 902 0.92 -13.42 18.70
N GLY A 903 1.06 -12.12 18.49
CA GLY A 903 0.23 -11.34 17.58
C GLY A 903 0.41 -11.74 16.13
N GLU A 904 1.55 -12.29 15.72
CA GLU A 904 1.74 -12.81 14.35
C GLU A 904 0.89 -14.05 14.11
N VAL A 905 0.93 -15.01 15.03
CA VAL A 905 0.11 -16.23 14.97
C VAL A 905 -1.37 -15.85 14.99
N ILE A 906 -1.77 -14.96 15.89
CA ILE A 906 -3.18 -14.53 15.98
C ILE A 906 -3.62 -13.80 14.72
N TYR A 907 -2.79 -12.90 14.18
CA TYR A 907 -3.09 -12.19 12.93
C TYR A 907 -3.26 -13.18 11.77
N HIS A 908 -2.33 -14.11 11.59
CA HIS A 908 -2.37 -15.07 10.48
C HIS A 908 -3.48 -16.10 10.62
N GLU A 909 -3.77 -16.62 11.82
CA GLU A 909 -4.92 -17.49 12.06
C GLU A 909 -6.23 -16.74 11.84
N THR A 910 -6.33 -15.49 12.32
CA THR A 910 -7.52 -14.65 12.08
C THR A 910 -7.70 -14.35 10.59
N ARG A 911 -6.63 -13.97 9.87
CA ARG A 911 -6.63 -13.76 8.42
C ARG A 911 -7.10 -15.02 7.69
N LYS A 912 -6.60 -16.19 8.09
CA LYS A 912 -6.99 -17.49 7.53
C LYS A 912 -8.47 -17.79 7.76
N ILE A 913 -9.00 -17.55 8.97
CA ILE A 913 -10.42 -17.72 9.28
C ILE A 913 -11.28 -16.77 8.45
N VAL A 914 -10.96 -15.47 8.42
CA VAL A 914 -11.73 -14.47 7.64
C VAL A 914 -11.72 -14.78 6.14
N GLY A 915 -10.58 -15.21 5.59
CA GLY A 915 -10.51 -15.70 4.20
C GLY A 915 -11.44 -16.89 3.98
N ALA A 916 -11.46 -17.86 4.90
CA ALA A 916 -12.37 -19.00 4.84
C ALA A 916 -13.85 -18.60 4.95
N MET A 917 -14.19 -17.60 5.78
CA MET A 917 -15.53 -17.03 5.86
C MET A 917 -15.95 -16.43 4.52
N MET A 918 -15.07 -15.65 3.87
CA MET A 918 -15.34 -15.06 2.57
C MET A 918 -15.53 -16.12 1.48
N GLN A 919 -14.69 -17.17 1.48
CA GLN A 919 -14.84 -18.33 0.60
C GLN A 919 -16.18 -19.04 0.81
N HIS A 920 -16.53 -19.31 2.07
CA HIS A 920 -17.77 -19.99 2.42
C HIS A 920 -19.00 -19.16 2.03
N ILE A 921 -19.07 -17.89 2.42
CA ILE A 921 -20.18 -16.98 2.05
C ILE A 921 -20.33 -16.90 0.53
N THR A 922 -19.22 -16.74 -0.19
CA THR A 922 -19.25 -16.60 -1.65
C THR A 922 -19.74 -17.88 -2.33
N PHE A 923 -19.18 -19.05 -2.00
CA PHE A 923 -19.54 -20.29 -2.69
C PHE A 923 -20.83 -20.94 -2.19
N LYS A 924 -21.17 -20.77 -0.92
CA LYS A 924 -22.34 -21.43 -0.33
C LYS A 924 -23.61 -20.60 -0.41
N HIS A 925 -23.50 -19.27 -0.32
CA HIS A 925 -24.66 -18.38 -0.22
C HIS A 925 -24.80 -17.49 -1.46
N TRP A 926 -23.73 -16.83 -1.90
CA TRP A 926 -23.83 -15.85 -2.99
C TRP A 926 -23.85 -16.45 -4.39
N LEU A 927 -22.95 -17.38 -4.72
CA LEU A 927 -22.87 -17.99 -6.05
C LEU A 927 -24.18 -18.70 -6.46
N PRO A 928 -24.83 -19.50 -5.59
CA PRO A 928 -26.13 -20.08 -5.92
C PRO A 928 -27.17 -19.01 -6.25
N VAL A 929 -27.19 -17.88 -5.54
CA VAL A 929 -28.14 -16.79 -5.81
C VAL A 929 -27.91 -16.19 -7.20
N VAL A 930 -26.67 -15.88 -7.58
CA VAL A 930 -26.41 -15.22 -8.88
C VAL A 930 -26.53 -16.17 -10.08
N PHE A 931 -26.30 -17.48 -9.89
CA PHE A 931 -26.51 -18.51 -10.92
C PHE A 931 -27.98 -18.95 -11.06
N GLY A 932 -28.86 -18.58 -10.11
CA GLY A 932 -30.29 -18.98 -10.12
C GLY A 932 -30.60 -20.30 -9.41
N GLY A 933 -29.68 -20.79 -8.58
CA GLY A 933 -29.84 -21.94 -7.71
C GLY A 933 -28.61 -22.84 -7.66
N GLN A 934 -28.56 -23.74 -6.68
CA GLN A 934 -27.44 -24.68 -6.51
C GLN A 934 -27.27 -25.59 -7.74
N ALA A 935 -28.36 -26.06 -8.35
CA ALA A 935 -28.29 -26.93 -9.53
C ALA A 935 -27.64 -26.23 -10.74
N GLN A 936 -27.97 -24.94 -10.96
CA GLN A 936 -27.33 -24.15 -12.02
C GLN A 936 -25.87 -23.88 -11.70
N MET A 937 -25.55 -23.49 -10.45
CA MET A 937 -24.16 -23.32 -10.03
C MET A 937 -23.34 -24.61 -10.24
N ASP A 938 -23.85 -25.76 -9.79
CA ASP A 938 -23.18 -27.06 -9.92
C ASP A 938 -22.91 -27.43 -11.39
N LYS A 939 -23.80 -27.04 -12.31
CA LYS A 939 -23.62 -27.26 -13.75
C LYS A 939 -22.38 -26.55 -14.31
N PHE A 940 -22.07 -25.35 -13.84
CA PHE A 940 -20.98 -24.53 -14.39
C PHE A 940 -19.71 -24.56 -13.53
N VAL A 941 -19.84 -24.64 -12.20
CA VAL A 941 -18.71 -24.62 -11.24
C VAL A 941 -18.31 -26.05 -10.83
N GLY A 942 -19.24 -27.01 -10.86
CA GLY A 942 -19.03 -28.35 -10.34
C GLY A 942 -18.91 -28.41 -8.81
N ARG A 943 -18.89 -29.62 -8.26
CA ARG A 943 -18.59 -29.86 -6.84
C ARG A 943 -17.08 -29.92 -6.61
N TYR A 944 -16.62 -29.47 -5.44
CA TYR A 944 -15.21 -29.55 -5.06
C TYR A 944 -14.74 -31.00 -5.02
N GLN A 945 -13.63 -31.31 -5.70
CA GLN A 945 -13.02 -32.64 -5.76
C GLN A 945 -11.64 -32.71 -5.07
N GLY A 946 -11.23 -31.63 -4.42
CA GLY A 946 -9.87 -31.50 -3.87
C GLY A 946 -9.04 -30.47 -4.64
N TYR A 947 -7.87 -30.14 -4.08
CA TYR A 947 -6.90 -29.24 -4.70
C TYR A 947 -6.14 -29.96 -5.82
N ASP A 948 -6.08 -29.33 -7.00
CA ASP A 948 -5.34 -29.80 -8.15
C ASP A 948 -4.18 -28.82 -8.49
N PRO A 949 -2.90 -29.21 -8.29
CA PRO A 949 -1.75 -28.38 -8.60
C PRO A 949 -1.52 -28.16 -10.10
N ALA A 950 -2.25 -28.84 -11.00
CA ALA A 950 -2.22 -28.57 -12.44
C ALA A 950 -3.15 -27.40 -12.84
N VAL A 951 -4.09 -27.01 -11.98
CA VAL A 951 -5.03 -25.92 -12.24
C VAL A 951 -4.37 -24.55 -12.00
N ASP A 952 -4.43 -23.68 -13.00
CA ASP A 952 -4.05 -22.28 -12.86
C ASP A 952 -5.24 -21.47 -12.31
N ALA A 953 -5.15 -21.06 -11.05
CA ALA A 953 -6.15 -20.26 -10.35
C ALA A 953 -6.12 -18.77 -10.72
N SER A 954 -5.18 -18.32 -11.57
CA SER A 954 -5.05 -16.91 -11.94
C SER A 954 -6.34 -16.37 -12.58
N VAL A 955 -6.68 -15.11 -12.27
CA VAL A 955 -7.84 -14.46 -12.87
C VAL A 955 -7.66 -14.29 -14.37
N THR A 956 -8.73 -14.59 -15.11
CA THR A 956 -8.77 -14.45 -16.57
C THR A 956 -9.21 -13.05 -16.99
N ASN A 957 -8.68 -12.60 -18.13
CA ASN A 957 -8.97 -11.29 -18.69
C ASN A 957 -10.45 -11.12 -19.03
N ALA A 958 -11.08 -12.16 -19.58
CA ALA A 958 -12.52 -12.18 -19.88
C ALA A 958 -13.39 -12.00 -18.63
N PHE A 959 -13.01 -12.63 -17.51
CA PHE A 959 -13.68 -12.50 -16.23
C PHE A 959 -13.58 -11.08 -15.66
N ALA A 960 -12.36 -10.57 -15.50
CA ALA A 960 -12.09 -9.26 -14.88
C ALA A 960 -12.62 -8.07 -15.71
N THR A 961 -12.57 -8.21 -17.04
CA THR A 961 -12.84 -7.08 -17.94
C THR A 961 -14.28 -7.03 -18.41
N ALA A 962 -14.96 -8.18 -18.48
CA ALA A 962 -16.31 -8.27 -19.03
C ALA A 962 -17.27 -9.04 -18.11
N ALA A 963 -17.07 -10.36 -17.94
CA ALA A 963 -18.12 -11.22 -17.39
C ALA A 963 -18.53 -10.85 -15.96
N PHE A 964 -17.56 -10.61 -15.06
CA PHE A 964 -17.88 -10.28 -13.66
C PHE A 964 -18.45 -8.87 -13.47
N ARG A 965 -18.35 -8.02 -14.51
CA ARG A 965 -18.99 -6.69 -14.57
C ARG A 965 -20.48 -6.75 -14.90
N PHE A 966 -21.11 -7.93 -14.92
CA PHE A 966 -22.57 -8.07 -14.94
C PHE A 966 -23.21 -7.33 -13.75
N GLY A 967 -22.48 -7.22 -12.63
CA GLY A 967 -22.90 -6.51 -11.43
C GLY A 967 -23.33 -5.06 -11.68
N HIS A 968 -22.81 -4.40 -12.72
CA HIS A 968 -23.23 -3.05 -13.09
C HIS A 968 -24.70 -2.96 -13.51
N THR A 969 -25.29 -4.06 -14.01
CA THR A 969 -26.69 -4.11 -14.43
C THR A 969 -27.69 -4.18 -13.27
N ILE A 970 -27.21 -4.46 -12.06
CA ILE A 970 -28.03 -4.62 -10.85
C ILE A 970 -27.83 -3.50 -9.82
N ILE A 971 -27.12 -2.43 -10.19
CA ILE A 971 -26.91 -1.25 -9.35
C ILE A 971 -28.16 -0.35 -9.35
N ASN A 972 -28.63 -0.01 -8.16
CA ASN A 972 -29.69 0.98 -7.95
C ASN A 972 -29.16 2.42 -8.17
N PRO A 973 -29.98 3.35 -8.70
CA PRO A 973 -29.60 4.77 -8.84
C PRO A 973 -29.55 5.50 -7.49
N THR A 974 -30.09 4.89 -6.43
CA THR A 974 -30.19 5.45 -5.09
C THR A 974 -29.60 4.45 -4.12
N LEU A 975 -28.76 4.94 -3.20
CA LEU A 975 -28.29 4.19 -2.06
C LEU A 975 -29.26 4.42 -0.90
N PHE A 976 -29.98 3.36 -0.55
CA PHE A 976 -30.96 3.37 0.52
C PHE A 976 -30.27 3.45 1.89
N ARG A 977 -30.90 4.16 2.82
CA ARG A 977 -30.40 4.38 4.18
C ARG A 977 -31.56 4.28 5.14
N LEU A 978 -31.51 3.30 6.04
CA LEU A 978 -32.65 2.93 6.87
C LEU A 978 -32.30 2.93 8.37
N ASP A 979 -33.20 3.42 9.20
CA ASP A 979 -33.10 3.35 10.65
C ASP A 979 -33.42 1.95 11.20
N ASN A 980 -33.43 1.79 12.52
CA ASN A 980 -33.70 0.52 13.21
C ASN A 980 -35.17 0.05 13.06
N ASN A 981 -36.05 0.90 12.51
CA ASN A 981 -37.42 0.55 12.19
C ASN A 981 -37.60 0.27 10.69
N PHE A 982 -36.50 0.14 9.94
CA PHE A 982 -36.50 -0.10 8.51
C PHE A 982 -37.17 1.03 7.71
N MET A 983 -37.22 2.23 8.29
CA MET A 983 -37.71 3.45 7.65
C MET A 983 -36.55 4.34 7.20
N PRO A 984 -36.72 5.19 6.18
CA PRO A 984 -35.68 6.12 5.78
C PRO A 984 -35.19 6.97 6.95
N ILE A 985 -33.86 7.09 7.12
CA ILE A 985 -33.28 8.00 8.12
C ILE A 985 -33.69 9.45 7.84
N LYS A 986 -33.59 10.34 8.84
CA LYS A 986 -33.99 11.76 8.72
C LYS A 986 -33.35 12.48 7.53
N GLN A 987 -32.10 12.15 7.19
CA GLN A 987 -31.35 12.70 6.06
C GLN A 987 -31.79 12.13 4.70
N GLY A 988 -32.71 11.15 4.69
CA GLY A 988 -33.23 10.50 3.49
C GLY A 988 -32.24 9.54 2.82
N HIS A 989 -32.59 9.04 1.64
CA HIS A 989 -31.68 8.26 0.80
C HIS A 989 -30.74 9.17 -0.01
N ILE A 990 -29.68 8.61 -0.57
CA ILE A 990 -28.68 9.38 -1.33
C ILE A 990 -28.63 8.92 -2.79
N ALA A 991 -28.67 9.86 -3.73
CA ALA A 991 -28.43 9.55 -5.14
C ALA A 991 -26.99 9.04 -5.33
N LEU A 992 -26.80 8.04 -6.18
CA LEU A 992 -25.52 7.33 -6.29
C LEU A 992 -24.36 8.27 -6.65
N HIS A 993 -24.56 9.23 -7.56
CA HIS A 993 -23.50 10.20 -7.90
C HIS A 993 -23.01 11.07 -6.72
N LYS A 994 -23.82 11.19 -5.65
CA LYS A 994 -23.45 11.91 -4.41
C LYS A 994 -22.78 11.00 -3.37
N ALA A 995 -22.92 9.69 -3.49
CA ALA A 995 -22.31 8.71 -2.60
C ALA A 995 -20.87 8.34 -2.99
N PHE A 996 -20.40 8.74 -4.18
CA PHE A 996 -19.06 8.42 -4.63
C PHE A 996 -17.98 9.26 -3.90
N PHE A 997 -17.05 8.58 -3.22
CA PHE A 997 -15.92 9.17 -2.49
C PHE A 997 -16.32 10.25 -1.46
N THR A 998 -17.32 9.95 -0.63
CA THR A 998 -17.82 10.85 0.42
C THR A 998 -17.79 10.21 1.83
N PRO A 999 -16.67 9.62 2.27
CA PRO A 999 -16.60 8.86 3.54
C PRO A 999 -17.00 9.67 4.77
N GLU A 1000 -17.00 11.01 4.71
CA GLU A 1000 -17.53 11.88 5.75
C GLU A 1000 -18.97 11.52 6.15
N LEU A 1001 -19.81 11.08 5.20
CA LEU A 1001 -21.22 10.79 5.47
C LEU A 1001 -21.38 9.51 6.29
N VAL A 1002 -20.43 8.57 6.22
CA VAL A 1002 -20.40 7.43 7.14
C VAL A 1002 -20.22 7.93 8.58
N LEU A 1003 -19.39 8.96 8.79
CA LEU A 1003 -19.06 9.45 10.13
C LEU A 1003 -20.11 10.43 10.69
N THR A 1004 -20.78 11.20 9.82
CA THR A 1004 -21.69 12.28 10.25
C THR A 1004 -23.17 11.93 10.14
N GLU A 1005 -23.55 10.92 9.34
CA GLU A 1005 -24.95 10.60 9.04
C GLU A 1005 -25.36 9.18 9.49
N GLY A 1006 -24.94 8.78 10.69
CA GLY A 1006 -25.47 7.60 11.37
C GLY A 1006 -24.62 6.33 11.30
N GLY A 1007 -23.37 6.40 10.85
CA GLY A 1007 -22.46 5.26 10.86
C GLY A 1007 -22.64 4.33 9.67
N VAL A 1008 -22.20 3.08 9.84
CA VAL A 1008 -22.33 2.02 8.82
C VAL A 1008 -23.74 1.44 8.76
N ASP A 1009 -24.45 1.44 9.88
CA ASP A 1009 -25.72 0.74 10.06
C ASP A 1009 -26.82 1.13 9.08
N PRO A 1010 -27.09 2.44 8.84
CA PRO A 1010 -28.12 2.82 7.89
C PRO A 1010 -27.85 2.32 6.47
N LEU A 1011 -26.58 2.30 6.07
CA LEU A 1011 -26.14 1.81 4.77
C LEU A 1011 -26.32 0.29 4.69
N LEU A 1012 -25.90 -0.44 5.72
CA LEU A 1012 -26.02 -1.89 5.79
C LEU A 1012 -27.49 -2.34 5.77
N ARG A 1013 -28.36 -1.73 6.59
CA ARG A 1013 -29.81 -1.98 6.53
C ARG A 1013 -30.36 -1.63 5.15
N GLY A 1014 -29.96 -0.52 4.57
CA GLY A 1014 -30.32 -0.14 3.21
C GLY A 1014 -29.98 -1.20 2.17
N LEU A 1015 -28.81 -1.86 2.29
CA LEU A 1015 -28.40 -2.93 1.38
C LEU A 1015 -29.22 -4.20 1.54
N PHE A 1016 -29.38 -4.72 2.77
CA PHE A 1016 -30.04 -6.01 2.96
C PHE A 1016 -31.57 -5.90 3.01
N ALA A 1017 -32.13 -4.71 3.27
CA ALA A 1017 -33.57 -4.49 3.37
C ALA A 1017 -34.17 -3.67 2.22
N SER A 1018 -33.43 -3.48 1.13
CA SER A 1018 -33.97 -2.90 -0.11
C SER A 1018 -33.72 -3.84 -1.29
N PRO A 1019 -34.65 -3.94 -2.25
CA PRO A 1019 -34.46 -4.80 -3.40
C PRO A 1019 -33.32 -4.26 -4.28
N LEU A 1020 -32.52 -5.15 -4.87
CA LEU A 1020 -31.61 -4.73 -5.95
C LEU A 1020 -32.41 -4.36 -7.22
N LYS A 1021 -31.74 -3.69 -8.15
CA LYS A 1021 -32.30 -3.43 -9.47
C LYS A 1021 -32.39 -4.73 -10.28
N HIS A 1022 -33.52 -5.00 -10.92
CA HIS A 1022 -33.68 -6.17 -11.78
C HIS A 1022 -32.82 -6.03 -13.07
N PRO A 1023 -32.04 -7.05 -13.47
CA PRO A 1023 -31.19 -7.00 -14.67
C PRO A 1023 -31.97 -7.37 -15.94
N MET A 1024 -33.04 -6.63 -16.23
CA MET A 1024 -33.84 -6.87 -17.44
C MET A 1024 -33.09 -6.40 -18.70
N PRO A 1025 -33.12 -7.14 -19.82
CA PRO A 1025 -32.45 -6.75 -21.06
C PRO A 1025 -32.84 -5.35 -21.58
N THR A 1026 -34.05 -4.87 -21.26
CA THR A 1026 -34.56 -3.54 -21.65
C THR A 1026 -34.28 -2.42 -20.64
N GLN A 1027 -33.75 -2.77 -19.46
CA GLN A 1027 -33.40 -1.84 -18.39
C GLN A 1027 -32.04 -2.21 -17.85
N LEU A 1028 -30.94 -1.94 -18.56
CA LEU A 1028 -29.61 -2.41 -18.18
C LEU A 1028 -28.92 -1.48 -17.16
N LEU A 1029 -28.45 -0.30 -17.56
CA LEU A 1029 -27.78 0.64 -16.65
C LEU A 1029 -28.57 1.93 -16.48
N ASN A 1030 -28.70 2.36 -15.22
CA ASN A 1030 -29.43 3.56 -14.85
C ASN A 1030 -28.64 4.85 -15.16
N MET A 1031 -29.35 5.99 -15.25
CA MET A 1031 -28.75 7.27 -15.63
C MET A 1031 -27.69 7.82 -14.67
N GLU A 1032 -27.63 7.36 -13.41
CA GLU A 1032 -26.56 7.76 -12.49
C GLU A 1032 -25.21 7.19 -12.90
N LEU A 1033 -25.20 6.03 -13.57
CA LEU A 1033 -24.01 5.38 -14.11
C LEU A 1033 -23.69 5.79 -15.55
N ILE A 1034 -24.71 6.18 -16.32
CA ILE A 1034 -24.57 6.55 -17.74
C ILE A 1034 -24.25 8.04 -17.91
N GLU A 1035 -24.86 8.93 -17.12
CA GLU A 1035 -24.74 10.39 -17.30
C GLU A 1035 -24.01 11.08 -16.14
N LYS A 1036 -23.83 10.41 -15.00
CA LYS A 1036 -23.33 11.07 -13.77
C LYS A 1036 -22.18 10.33 -13.09
N LEU A 1037 -21.60 9.32 -13.74
CA LEU A 1037 -20.50 8.56 -13.16
C LEU A 1037 -19.34 9.53 -12.85
N PHE A 1038 -19.02 9.61 -11.57
CA PHE A 1038 -17.97 10.47 -11.03
C PHE A 1038 -18.05 11.94 -11.49
N MET A 1039 -19.26 12.48 -11.73
CA MET A 1039 -19.45 13.83 -12.29
C MET A 1039 -18.78 14.96 -11.50
N LYS A 1040 -18.59 14.77 -10.18
CA LYS A 1040 -17.89 15.75 -9.33
C LYS A 1040 -16.36 15.75 -9.50
N GLY A 1041 -15.82 14.70 -10.13
CA GLY A 1041 -14.39 14.50 -10.36
C GLY A 1041 -13.93 14.76 -11.80
N HIS A 1042 -14.84 14.81 -12.78
CA HIS A 1042 -14.51 14.93 -14.22
C HIS A 1042 -15.09 16.22 -14.83
N GLU A 1043 -14.46 16.73 -15.90
CA GLU A 1043 -15.01 17.84 -16.71
C GLU A 1043 -16.31 17.40 -17.37
N VAL A 1044 -16.22 16.24 -17.99
CA VAL A 1044 -17.30 15.52 -18.62
C VAL A 1044 -17.53 14.29 -17.78
N SER A 1045 -18.75 14.13 -17.24
CA SER A 1045 -19.11 12.93 -16.49
C SER A 1045 -18.84 11.68 -17.32
N LEU A 1046 -18.28 10.65 -16.68
CA LEU A 1046 -18.06 9.38 -17.35
C LEU A 1046 -19.39 8.66 -17.60
N ASP A 1047 -19.29 7.58 -18.37
CA ASP A 1047 -20.35 6.62 -18.66
C ASP A 1047 -19.80 5.21 -18.40
N LEU A 1048 -20.38 4.49 -17.44
CA LEU A 1048 -19.87 3.18 -17.03
C LEU A 1048 -20.00 2.12 -18.13
N ALA A 1049 -21.06 2.18 -18.96
CA ALA A 1049 -21.21 1.26 -20.09
C ALA A 1049 -20.09 1.51 -21.11
N VAL A 1050 -19.83 2.78 -21.43
CA VAL A 1050 -18.73 3.19 -22.31
C VAL A 1050 -17.39 2.67 -21.79
N MET A 1051 -17.12 2.81 -20.48
CA MET A 1051 -15.89 2.30 -19.87
C MET A 1051 -15.76 0.78 -20.03
N ASN A 1052 -16.84 0.00 -19.87
CA ASN A 1052 -16.76 -1.47 -20.00
C ASN A 1052 -16.53 -1.93 -21.44
N ILE A 1053 -17.23 -1.32 -22.40
CA ILE A 1053 -17.11 -1.68 -23.81
C ILE A 1053 -15.73 -1.27 -24.34
N GLN A 1054 -15.31 -0.04 -24.08
CA GLN A 1054 -13.99 0.46 -24.51
C GLN A 1054 -12.84 -0.30 -23.85
N ARG A 1055 -12.97 -0.69 -22.57
CA ARG A 1055 -11.98 -1.54 -21.87
C ARG A 1055 -11.91 -2.95 -22.45
N SER A 1056 -13.04 -3.53 -22.88
CA SER A 1056 -13.04 -4.82 -23.58
C SER A 1056 -12.22 -4.76 -24.87
N ARG A 1057 -12.34 -3.67 -25.63
CA ARG A 1057 -11.56 -3.42 -26.85
C ARG A 1057 -10.08 -3.15 -26.55
N ASP A 1058 -9.78 -2.33 -25.53
CA ASP A 1058 -8.41 -2.07 -25.05
C ASP A 1058 -7.67 -3.35 -24.64
N HIS A 1059 -8.37 -4.25 -23.96
CA HIS A 1059 -7.82 -5.53 -23.53
C HIS A 1059 -7.78 -6.58 -24.65
N GLY A 1060 -8.24 -6.26 -25.86
CA GLY A 1060 -8.24 -7.16 -27.00
C GLY A 1060 -9.09 -8.41 -26.76
N LEU A 1061 -10.23 -8.28 -26.07
CA LEU A 1061 -11.15 -9.40 -25.90
C LEU A 1061 -11.77 -9.79 -27.25
N PRO A 1062 -11.80 -11.10 -27.60
CA PRO A 1062 -12.62 -11.59 -28.70
C PRO A 1062 -14.11 -11.23 -28.54
N SER A 1063 -14.84 -11.31 -29.65
CA SER A 1063 -16.27 -11.00 -29.67
C SER A 1063 -17.10 -11.99 -28.86
N TYR A 1064 -18.33 -11.58 -28.55
CA TYR A 1064 -19.32 -12.41 -27.89
C TYR A 1064 -19.48 -13.79 -28.55
N THR A 1065 -19.51 -13.87 -29.89
CA THR A 1065 -19.68 -15.13 -30.62
C THR A 1065 -18.50 -16.09 -30.43
N GLU A 1066 -17.27 -15.58 -30.31
CA GLU A 1066 -16.09 -16.41 -30.02
C GLU A 1066 -16.14 -17.01 -28.62
N TYR A 1067 -16.63 -16.26 -27.63
CA TYR A 1067 -16.84 -16.80 -26.29
C TYR A 1067 -18.02 -17.77 -26.21
N ARG A 1068 -19.07 -17.60 -27.01
CA ARG A 1068 -20.11 -18.63 -27.14
C ARG A 1068 -19.53 -19.93 -27.68
N LYS A 1069 -18.70 -19.84 -28.72
CA LYS A 1069 -17.99 -20.99 -29.28
C LYS A 1069 -17.09 -21.67 -28.24
N PHE A 1070 -16.32 -20.90 -27.48
CA PHE A 1070 -15.51 -21.40 -26.36
C PHE A 1070 -16.36 -22.15 -25.33
N CYS A 1071 -17.52 -21.60 -24.99
CA CYS A 1071 -18.44 -22.18 -24.03
C CYS A 1071 -19.28 -23.36 -24.58
N ASN A 1072 -18.97 -23.84 -25.80
CA ASN A 1072 -19.75 -24.86 -26.50
C ASN A 1072 -21.25 -24.51 -26.60
N LEU A 1073 -21.54 -23.23 -26.78
CA LEU A 1073 -22.88 -22.70 -26.99
C LEU A 1073 -23.12 -22.49 -28.49
N PRO A 1074 -24.37 -22.63 -28.96
CA PRO A 1074 -24.73 -22.30 -30.34
C PRO A 1074 -24.29 -20.88 -30.72
N VAL A 1075 -23.64 -20.74 -31.88
CA VAL A 1075 -23.05 -19.47 -32.33
C VAL A 1075 -23.96 -18.83 -33.38
N PRO A 1076 -24.50 -17.62 -33.15
CA PRO A 1076 -25.32 -16.94 -34.14
C PRO A 1076 -24.44 -16.49 -35.32
N VAL A 1077 -24.78 -16.93 -36.53
CA VAL A 1077 -24.10 -16.55 -37.77
C VAL A 1077 -24.84 -15.40 -38.44
N VAL A 1078 -26.18 -15.46 -38.42
CA VAL A 1078 -27.09 -14.41 -38.91
C VAL A 1078 -27.92 -13.84 -37.76
N TRP A 1079 -28.62 -12.71 -38.01
CA TRP A 1079 -29.40 -12.02 -36.97
C TRP A 1079 -30.61 -12.84 -36.51
N GLU A 1080 -31.16 -13.69 -37.37
CA GLU A 1080 -32.29 -14.56 -37.08
C GLU A 1080 -31.94 -15.59 -36.00
N ASP A 1081 -30.69 -16.05 -35.96
CA ASP A 1081 -30.19 -16.98 -34.94
C ASP A 1081 -30.24 -16.37 -33.53
N MET A 1082 -30.17 -15.04 -33.42
CA MET A 1082 -30.17 -14.35 -32.13
C MET A 1082 -31.48 -14.55 -31.36
N LYS A 1083 -32.59 -14.84 -32.04
CA LYS A 1083 -33.90 -15.08 -31.40
C LYS A 1083 -33.88 -16.26 -30.42
N GLY A 1084 -32.94 -17.19 -30.59
CA GLY A 1084 -32.73 -18.30 -29.65
C GLY A 1084 -32.14 -17.87 -28.30
N TYR A 1085 -31.55 -16.66 -28.20
CA TYR A 1085 -30.79 -16.22 -27.03
C TYR A 1085 -31.17 -14.82 -26.52
N ILE A 1086 -31.84 -14.02 -27.36
CA ILE A 1086 -32.35 -12.69 -27.04
C ILE A 1086 -33.81 -12.68 -27.49
N LYS A 1087 -34.75 -12.60 -26.53
CA LYS A 1087 -36.19 -12.69 -26.84
C LYS A 1087 -36.77 -11.40 -27.43
N ASP A 1088 -36.19 -10.25 -27.09
CA ASP A 1088 -36.70 -8.95 -27.50
C ASP A 1088 -36.21 -8.59 -28.90
N ASP A 1089 -37.13 -8.60 -29.87
CA ASP A 1089 -36.85 -8.26 -31.28
C ASP A 1089 -36.32 -6.81 -31.44
N MET A 1090 -36.70 -5.86 -30.57
CA MET A 1090 -36.17 -4.49 -30.62
C MET A 1090 -34.69 -4.46 -30.22
N ILE A 1091 -34.28 -5.30 -29.25
CA ILE A 1091 -32.86 -5.43 -28.88
C ILE A 1091 -32.06 -5.98 -30.06
N ILE A 1092 -32.57 -7.02 -30.74
CA ILE A 1092 -31.92 -7.57 -31.94
C ILE A 1092 -31.81 -6.51 -33.04
N GLN A 1093 -32.87 -5.73 -33.29
CA GLN A 1093 -32.85 -4.65 -34.28
C GLN A 1093 -31.81 -3.56 -33.93
N LYS A 1094 -31.71 -3.17 -32.65
CA LYS A 1094 -30.69 -2.22 -32.18
C LYS A 1094 -29.27 -2.76 -32.37
N LEU A 1095 -29.02 -4.01 -31.97
CA LEU A 1095 -27.73 -4.68 -32.18
C LEU A 1095 -27.38 -4.74 -33.68
N ARG A 1096 -28.36 -5.06 -34.53
CA ARG A 1096 -28.21 -5.06 -36.00
C ARG A 1096 -27.82 -3.69 -36.53
N GLY A 1097 -28.51 -2.64 -36.09
CA GLY A 1097 -28.20 -1.27 -36.49
C GLY A 1097 -26.82 -0.78 -36.00
N LEU A 1098 -26.37 -1.23 -34.83
CA LEU A 1098 -25.11 -0.80 -34.23
C LEU A 1098 -23.89 -1.60 -34.72
N TYR A 1099 -23.97 -2.92 -34.80
CA TYR A 1099 -22.81 -3.81 -35.03
C TYR A 1099 -22.73 -4.36 -36.47
N GLY A 1100 -23.81 -4.27 -37.24
CA GLY A 1100 -23.88 -4.78 -38.62
C GLY A 1100 -24.01 -6.31 -38.70
N VAL A 1101 -23.12 -7.05 -38.02
CA VAL A 1101 -23.14 -8.52 -37.91
C VAL A 1101 -22.94 -9.03 -36.47
N PRO A 1102 -23.50 -10.19 -36.10
CA PRO A 1102 -23.31 -10.84 -34.80
C PRO A 1102 -21.87 -10.92 -34.29
N GLN A 1103 -20.94 -11.20 -35.20
CA GLN A 1103 -19.54 -11.49 -34.88
C GLN A 1103 -18.77 -10.26 -34.39
N ASN A 1104 -19.33 -9.06 -34.55
CA ASN A 1104 -18.73 -7.81 -34.06
C ASN A 1104 -19.19 -7.44 -32.65
N ILE A 1105 -20.18 -8.14 -32.06
CA ILE A 1105 -20.72 -7.78 -30.75
C ILE A 1105 -19.64 -7.92 -29.68
N ASP A 1106 -19.34 -6.82 -28.99
CA ASP A 1106 -18.41 -6.81 -27.86
C ASP A 1106 -18.89 -7.79 -26.76
N LEU A 1107 -17.98 -8.57 -26.15
CA LEU A 1107 -18.34 -9.62 -25.17
C LEU A 1107 -19.26 -9.09 -24.06
N TRP A 1108 -18.93 -7.93 -23.48
CA TRP A 1108 -19.73 -7.37 -22.39
C TRP A 1108 -21.16 -7.07 -22.82
N VAL A 1109 -21.34 -6.49 -24.03
CA VAL A 1109 -22.65 -6.14 -24.58
C VAL A 1109 -23.48 -7.39 -24.83
N GLY A 1110 -22.91 -8.38 -25.52
CA GLY A 1110 -23.61 -9.64 -25.81
C GLY A 1110 -24.02 -10.38 -24.54
N GLY A 1111 -23.15 -10.46 -23.54
CA GLY A 1111 -23.44 -11.17 -22.30
C GLY A 1111 -24.49 -10.50 -21.40
N ILE A 1112 -24.59 -9.16 -21.38
CA ILE A 1112 -25.61 -8.47 -20.57
C ILE A 1112 -27.00 -8.46 -21.22
N VAL A 1113 -27.09 -8.53 -22.55
CA VAL A 1113 -28.39 -8.60 -23.26
C VAL A 1113 -28.90 -10.03 -23.43
N GLU A 1114 -28.02 -11.04 -23.26
CA GLU A 1114 -28.39 -12.45 -23.32
C GLU A 1114 -29.50 -12.76 -22.29
N GLU A 1115 -30.45 -13.61 -22.69
CA GLU A 1115 -31.49 -14.10 -21.80
C GLU A 1115 -30.87 -14.75 -20.56
N LYS A 1116 -31.36 -14.35 -19.39
CA LYS A 1116 -30.81 -14.78 -18.11
C LYS A 1116 -31.12 -16.25 -17.87
N LEU A 1117 -30.22 -16.95 -17.16
CA LEU A 1117 -30.54 -18.27 -16.62
C LEU A 1117 -31.81 -18.18 -15.77
N GLU A 1118 -32.54 -19.28 -15.67
CA GLU A 1118 -33.74 -19.34 -14.82
C GLU A 1118 -33.39 -18.93 -13.38
N ASN A 1119 -34.06 -17.89 -12.88
CA ASN A 1119 -33.80 -17.23 -11.59
C ASN A 1119 -32.36 -16.65 -11.40
N GLY A 1120 -31.50 -16.70 -12.41
CA GLY A 1120 -30.13 -16.18 -12.37
C GLY A 1120 -30.03 -14.71 -12.81
N LEU A 1121 -28.84 -14.12 -12.61
CA LEU A 1121 -28.57 -12.70 -12.89
C LEU A 1121 -27.81 -12.45 -14.19
N PHE A 1122 -27.39 -13.50 -14.88
CA PHE A 1122 -26.68 -13.43 -16.16
C PHE A 1122 -27.05 -14.62 -17.07
N GLY A 1123 -26.74 -14.49 -18.36
CA GLY A 1123 -27.00 -15.52 -19.36
C GLY A 1123 -25.94 -16.63 -19.42
N PRO A 1124 -26.18 -17.69 -20.22
CA PRO A 1124 -25.28 -18.84 -20.37
C PRO A 1124 -23.82 -18.51 -20.66
N THR A 1125 -23.52 -17.49 -21.48
CA THR A 1125 -22.13 -17.16 -21.84
C THR A 1125 -21.35 -16.66 -20.64
N PHE A 1126 -21.92 -15.73 -19.87
CA PHE A 1126 -21.32 -15.27 -18.62
C PHE A 1126 -21.31 -16.35 -17.55
N ALA A 1127 -22.33 -17.21 -17.47
CA ALA A 1127 -22.35 -18.35 -16.55
C ALA A 1127 -21.17 -19.30 -16.79
N CYS A 1128 -20.84 -19.58 -18.05
CA CYS A 1128 -19.67 -20.35 -18.44
C CYS A 1128 -18.36 -19.67 -18.00
N ILE A 1129 -18.15 -18.39 -18.32
CA ILE A 1129 -16.89 -17.68 -18.00
C ILE A 1129 -16.72 -17.51 -16.48
N ILE A 1130 -17.78 -17.09 -15.78
CA ILE A 1130 -17.79 -16.92 -14.32
C ILE A 1130 -17.61 -18.28 -13.64
N GLY A 1131 -18.33 -19.31 -14.11
CA GLY A 1131 -18.25 -20.66 -13.56
C GLY A 1131 -16.85 -21.25 -13.69
N GLU A 1132 -16.24 -21.11 -14.87
CA GLU A 1132 -14.87 -21.54 -15.14
C GLU A 1132 -13.87 -20.83 -14.23
N GLN A 1133 -14.02 -19.51 -14.01
CA GLN A 1133 -13.13 -18.75 -13.13
C GLN A 1133 -13.24 -19.21 -11.67
N PHE A 1134 -14.46 -19.30 -11.12
CA PHE A 1134 -14.65 -19.70 -9.72
C PHE A 1134 -14.27 -21.16 -9.48
N ARG A 1135 -14.49 -22.04 -10.46
CA ARG A 1135 -14.01 -23.43 -10.42
C ARG A 1135 -12.49 -23.49 -10.34
N LYS A 1136 -11.79 -22.83 -11.26
CA LYS A 1136 -10.31 -22.80 -11.28
C LYS A 1136 -9.72 -22.18 -10.02
N MET A 1137 -10.34 -21.10 -9.54
CA MET A 1137 -9.93 -20.45 -8.30
C MET A 1137 -10.10 -21.35 -7.08
N ARG A 1138 -11.19 -22.13 -7.01
CA ARG A 1138 -11.41 -23.11 -5.93
C ARG A 1138 -10.44 -24.29 -6.01
N ASP A 1139 -10.37 -24.90 -7.19
CA ASP A 1139 -9.67 -26.17 -7.40
C ASP A 1139 -8.14 -25.97 -7.45
N GLY A 1140 -7.67 -24.81 -7.92
CA GLY A 1140 -6.25 -24.43 -7.98
C GLY A 1140 -5.73 -23.71 -6.73
N ASP A 1141 -6.53 -23.59 -5.67
CA ASP A 1141 -6.13 -22.94 -4.42
C ASP A 1141 -5.76 -23.96 -3.34
N ARG A 1142 -4.46 -24.08 -3.04
CA ARG A 1142 -3.93 -25.00 -2.02
C ARG A 1142 -4.44 -24.69 -0.61
N PHE A 1143 -4.97 -23.49 -0.38
CA PHE A 1143 -5.48 -23.05 0.91
C PHE A 1143 -7.00 -22.89 0.90
N TRP A 1144 -7.69 -23.49 -0.08
CA TRP A 1144 -9.14 -23.59 -0.10
C TRP A 1144 -9.66 -24.17 1.22
N TYR A 1145 -10.67 -23.54 1.82
CA TYR A 1145 -11.08 -23.82 3.19
C TYR A 1145 -11.57 -25.26 3.44
N GLU A 1146 -12.10 -25.96 2.43
CA GLU A 1146 -12.52 -27.37 2.56
C GLU A 1146 -11.40 -28.37 2.25
N LYS A 1147 -10.21 -27.91 1.83
CA LYS A 1147 -9.11 -28.82 1.55
C LYS A 1147 -8.59 -29.44 2.86
N GLU A 1148 -8.43 -30.76 2.85
CA GLU A 1148 -7.82 -31.48 3.96
C GLU A 1148 -6.46 -30.89 4.34
N GLY A 1149 -6.26 -30.72 5.66
CA GLY A 1149 -5.08 -30.12 6.26
C GLY A 1149 -5.10 -28.59 6.37
N VAL A 1150 -6.07 -27.90 5.75
CA VAL A 1150 -6.20 -26.43 5.92
C VAL A 1150 -6.87 -26.11 7.26
N PHE A 1151 -7.99 -26.74 7.59
CA PHE A 1151 -8.66 -26.67 8.89
C PHE A 1151 -8.91 -28.09 9.41
N THR A 1152 -9.02 -28.25 10.74
CA THR A 1152 -9.49 -29.51 11.32
C THR A 1152 -10.98 -29.73 10.99
N PRO A 1153 -11.49 -30.97 11.06
CA PRO A 1153 -12.92 -31.23 10.86
C PRO A 1153 -13.84 -30.41 11.76
N GLU A 1154 -13.47 -30.19 13.02
CA GLU A 1154 -14.21 -29.38 14.00
C GLU A 1154 -14.21 -27.91 13.59
N GLN A 1155 -13.04 -27.38 13.23
CA GLN A 1155 -12.91 -26.01 12.73
C GLN A 1155 -13.74 -25.78 11.45
N LEU A 1156 -13.70 -26.73 10.52
CA LEU A 1156 -14.47 -26.66 9.28
C LEU A 1156 -15.98 -26.69 9.55
N MET A 1157 -16.44 -27.50 10.52
CA MET A 1157 -17.84 -27.53 10.93
C MET A 1157 -18.32 -26.18 11.45
N GLU A 1158 -17.47 -25.48 12.21
CA GLU A 1158 -17.77 -24.13 12.72
C GLU A 1158 -17.76 -23.08 11.60
N ILE A 1159 -16.79 -23.10 10.68
CA ILE A 1159 -16.76 -22.20 9.51
C ILE A 1159 -18.04 -22.35 8.66
N LYS A 1160 -18.55 -23.58 8.51
CA LYS A 1160 -19.77 -23.86 7.74
C LYS A 1160 -21.07 -23.33 8.37
N LYS A 1161 -21.02 -22.75 9.58
CA LYS A 1161 -22.14 -22.03 10.21
C LYS A 1161 -22.17 -20.54 9.83
N VAL A 1162 -21.08 -20.02 9.28
CA VAL A 1162 -20.92 -18.57 9.05
C VAL A 1162 -21.85 -18.09 7.95
N THR A 1163 -22.59 -17.02 8.24
CA THR A 1163 -23.39 -16.29 7.25
C THR A 1163 -23.02 -14.83 7.27
N LEU A 1164 -23.21 -14.12 6.14
CA LEU A 1164 -23.05 -12.67 6.13
C LEU A 1164 -24.03 -11.98 7.09
N SER A 1165 -25.22 -12.55 7.30
CA SER A 1165 -26.19 -12.11 8.30
C SER A 1165 -25.59 -12.07 9.70
N ARG A 1166 -24.91 -13.16 10.13
CA ARG A 1166 -24.24 -13.22 11.44
C ARG A 1166 -23.13 -12.18 11.56
N LEU A 1167 -22.36 -12.01 10.48
CA LEU A 1167 -21.23 -11.08 10.42
C LEU A 1167 -21.72 -9.63 10.58
N LEU A 1168 -22.87 -9.28 9.97
CA LEU A 1168 -23.50 -7.97 10.17
C LEU A 1168 -24.07 -7.79 11.58
N CYS A 1169 -24.69 -8.82 12.16
CA CYS A 1169 -25.16 -8.75 13.55
C CYS A 1169 -24.01 -8.58 14.56
N ASP A 1170 -22.89 -9.28 14.37
CA ASP A 1170 -21.73 -9.19 15.27
C ASP A 1170 -21.04 -7.82 15.21
N ASN A 1171 -21.03 -7.21 14.02
CA ASN A 1171 -20.16 -6.07 13.74
C ASN A 1171 -20.90 -4.76 13.45
N GLY A 1172 -22.22 -4.75 13.22
CA GLY A 1172 -23.05 -3.55 13.14
C GLY A 1172 -23.15 -2.83 14.49
N ASP A 1173 -23.31 -1.52 14.52
CA ASP A 1173 -23.39 -0.75 15.76
C ASP A 1173 -24.66 -1.08 16.57
N ASP A 1174 -25.79 -1.29 15.89
CA ASP A 1174 -27.12 -1.51 16.46
C ASP A 1174 -28.04 -2.35 15.53
N ILE A 1175 -27.48 -3.36 14.85
CA ILE A 1175 -28.28 -4.30 14.03
C ILE A 1175 -28.76 -5.44 14.93
N ASP A 1176 -30.03 -5.37 15.34
CA ASP A 1176 -30.70 -6.36 16.20
C ASP A 1176 -31.59 -7.33 15.41
N ARG A 1177 -32.06 -6.91 14.22
CA ARG A 1177 -32.94 -7.69 13.35
C ARG A 1177 -32.37 -7.83 11.95
N ILE A 1178 -32.45 -9.06 11.43
CA ILE A 1178 -31.92 -9.43 10.12
C ILE A 1178 -32.64 -10.67 9.56
N GLN A 1179 -32.65 -10.83 8.25
CA GLN A 1179 -33.08 -12.07 7.60
C GLN A 1179 -32.00 -13.16 7.68
N LYS A 1180 -32.41 -14.43 7.56
CA LYS A 1180 -31.48 -15.57 7.60
C LYS A 1180 -30.39 -15.49 6.53
N ASP A 1181 -30.78 -15.12 5.31
CA ASP A 1181 -29.87 -14.90 4.19
C ASP A 1181 -30.03 -13.47 3.67
N VAL A 1182 -29.03 -12.63 3.92
CA VAL A 1182 -29.04 -11.22 3.53
C VAL A 1182 -29.13 -10.99 2.03
N PHE A 1183 -28.88 -11.99 1.20
CA PHE A 1183 -29.04 -11.89 -0.25
C PHE A 1183 -30.51 -11.95 -0.69
N MET A 1184 -31.40 -12.45 0.18
CA MET A 1184 -32.83 -12.47 -0.06
C MET A 1184 -33.48 -11.19 0.46
N TYR A 1185 -34.43 -10.66 -0.31
CA TYR A 1185 -35.25 -9.51 0.07
C TYR A 1185 -36.61 -9.98 0.57
N PRO A 1186 -36.90 -9.86 1.88
CA PRO A 1186 -38.11 -10.43 2.47
C PRO A 1186 -39.31 -9.46 2.48
N GLY A 1187 -39.15 -8.22 2.00
CA GLY A 1187 -40.17 -7.17 2.06
C GLY A 1187 -39.71 -5.96 2.89
N LYS A 1188 -40.58 -4.95 3.02
CA LYS A 1188 -40.25 -3.70 3.74
C LYS A 1188 -40.62 -3.76 5.22
N GLU A 1189 -41.48 -4.69 5.59
CA GLU A 1189 -42.07 -4.82 6.91
C GLU A 1189 -41.03 -5.35 7.90
N LYS A 1190 -40.85 -4.67 9.03
CA LYS A 1190 -39.87 -5.01 10.08
C LYS A 1190 -40.06 -6.43 10.61
N GLU A 1191 -41.30 -6.91 10.61
CA GLU A 1191 -41.73 -8.23 11.06
C GLU A 1191 -41.10 -9.36 10.24
N ASN A 1192 -40.73 -9.08 8.98
CA ASN A 1192 -40.10 -10.06 8.09
C ASN A 1192 -38.62 -10.33 8.45
N TYR A 1193 -38.04 -9.54 9.37
CA TYR A 1193 -36.66 -9.66 9.83
C TYR A 1193 -36.64 -10.32 11.22
N GLY A 1194 -35.97 -11.47 11.33
CA GLY A 1194 -35.80 -12.21 12.58
C GLY A 1194 -34.78 -11.54 13.52
N LYS A 1195 -34.61 -12.05 14.74
CA LYS A 1195 -33.63 -11.50 15.68
C LYS A 1195 -32.24 -12.01 15.36
N CYS A 1196 -31.22 -11.20 15.60
CA CYS A 1196 -29.83 -11.61 15.48
C CYS A 1196 -29.49 -12.79 16.41
N GLU A 1197 -30.15 -12.93 17.55
CA GLU A 1197 -29.97 -14.06 18.48
C GLU A 1197 -30.31 -15.42 17.84
N ASP A 1198 -31.20 -15.44 16.85
CA ASP A 1198 -31.64 -16.66 16.15
C ASP A 1198 -30.67 -17.07 15.03
N VAL A 1199 -29.69 -16.23 14.70
CA VAL A 1199 -28.69 -16.50 13.67
C VAL A 1199 -27.47 -17.16 14.30
N ALA A 1200 -27.19 -18.40 13.89
CA ALA A 1200 -26.12 -19.23 14.41
C ALA A 1200 -24.76 -18.49 14.45
N MET A 1201 -24.05 -18.65 15.57
CA MET A 1201 -22.68 -18.14 15.75
C MET A 1201 -21.67 -19.26 15.55
N MET A 1202 -20.53 -18.91 14.96
CA MET A 1202 -19.34 -19.77 14.92
C MET A 1202 -18.71 -19.85 16.32
N ASP A 1203 -18.44 -21.06 16.81
CA ASP A 1203 -17.74 -21.27 18.08
C ASP A 1203 -16.22 -21.34 17.85
N LEU A 1204 -15.49 -20.33 18.32
CA LEU A 1204 -14.04 -20.28 18.21
C LEU A 1204 -13.29 -21.24 19.15
N LYS A 1205 -13.99 -21.96 20.04
CA LYS A 1205 -13.36 -22.99 20.89
C LYS A 1205 -12.66 -24.09 20.09
N ALA A 1206 -13.06 -24.34 18.84
CA ALA A 1206 -12.37 -25.27 17.94
C ALA A 1206 -10.92 -24.81 17.58
N TRP A 1207 -10.55 -23.57 17.91
CA TRP A 1207 -9.19 -23.04 17.80
C TRP A 1207 -8.47 -22.95 19.15
N ASN A 1208 -9.05 -23.47 20.23
CA ASN A 1208 -8.38 -23.54 21.53
C ASN A 1208 -7.31 -24.65 21.47
N LYS A 1209 -6.03 -24.26 21.55
CA LYS A 1209 -4.91 -25.20 21.57
C LYS A 1209 -4.10 -25.00 22.84
N CYS A 1210 -3.92 -26.08 23.61
CA CYS A 1210 -3.18 -26.04 24.87
C CYS A 1210 -1.68 -25.85 24.62
N CYS A 1211 -1.12 -26.59 23.64
CA CYS A 1211 0.25 -26.50 23.12
C CYS A 1211 0.25 -27.19 21.74
N ASP A 1212 0.77 -26.60 20.65
CA ASP A 1212 1.18 -27.33 19.42
C ASP A 1212 1.89 -26.43 18.39
N ASP A 1213 2.92 -27.01 17.75
CA ASP A 1213 3.68 -26.66 16.54
C ASP A 1213 3.55 -25.22 16.02
N VAL A 1214 4.15 -24.28 16.76
CA VAL A 1214 4.43 -22.96 16.24
C VAL A 1214 5.47 -23.12 15.14
N CYS A 1215 5.08 -22.87 13.89
CA CYS A 1215 6.09 -22.64 12.84
C CYS A 1215 6.93 -21.44 13.27
N PRO A 1216 8.24 -21.60 13.50
CA PRO A 1216 9.08 -20.47 13.82
C PRO A 1216 8.99 -19.48 12.67
N THR A 1217 8.58 -18.26 13.00
CA THR A 1217 8.44 -17.13 12.08
C THR A 1217 9.76 -16.86 11.34
N MET A 1218 9.70 -16.06 10.27
CA MET A 1218 10.91 -15.52 9.62
C MET A 1218 11.80 -14.75 10.63
N LEU A 1219 11.18 -14.16 11.66
CA LEU A 1219 11.84 -13.49 12.79
C LEU A 1219 12.57 -14.49 13.72
N ASP A 1220 11.96 -15.63 14.01
CA ASP A 1220 12.60 -16.75 14.76
C ASP A 1220 13.81 -17.33 14.01
N ARG A 1221 13.84 -17.26 12.67
CA ARG A 1221 14.98 -17.74 11.86
C ARG A 1221 16.17 -16.79 11.90
N ILE A 1222 15.94 -15.48 11.92
CA ILE A 1222 17.00 -14.47 12.07
C ILE A 1222 17.65 -14.63 13.46
N LEU A 1223 16.84 -14.90 14.49
CA LEU A 1223 17.32 -15.19 15.85
C LEU A 1223 18.08 -16.51 15.95
N ARG A 1224 17.62 -17.58 15.28
CA ARG A 1224 18.32 -18.89 15.27
C ARG A 1224 19.61 -18.89 14.44
N SER A 1225 19.73 -18.06 13.40
CA SER A 1225 20.97 -17.94 12.62
C SER A 1225 22.13 -17.25 13.33
N ARG A 1226 21.88 -16.55 14.46
CA ARG A 1226 22.91 -15.94 15.31
C ARG A 1226 23.56 -16.91 16.31
N HIS A 1227 23.06 -18.14 16.43
CA HIS A 1227 23.65 -19.21 17.23
C HIS A 1227 24.40 -20.25 16.39
N ARG A 1228 25.29 -19.83 15.49
CA ARG A 1228 26.34 -20.73 14.95
C ARG A 1228 27.60 -20.61 15.80
N GLY A 1229 27.54 -21.20 17.00
CA GLY A 1229 28.67 -21.31 17.92
C GLY A 1229 28.72 -22.62 18.71
N SER A 1230 27.81 -23.56 18.48
CA SER A 1230 27.82 -24.86 19.17
C SER A 1230 27.56 -25.99 18.17
N ARG A 1231 28.51 -26.93 18.11
CA ARG A 1231 28.47 -28.11 17.24
C ARG A 1231 27.27 -28.99 17.63
N LEU A 1232 26.32 -29.17 16.71
CA LEU A 1232 25.32 -30.25 16.75
C LEU A 1232 25.39 -30.99 15.41
N HIS A 1233 25.79 -32.26 15.45
CA HIS A 1233 25.88 -33.15 14.28
C HIS A 1233 24.53 -33.84 14.00
N GLY A 1234 24.15 -33.87 12.73
CA GLY A 1234 23.37 -34.95 12.09
C GLY A 1234 21.86 -35.01 12.39
N CYS A 1235 21.03 -34.62 11.41
CA CYS A 1235 19.60 -34.88 11.38
C CYS A 1235 19.33 -36.19 10.60
N ASN A 1236 18.49 -37.11 11.12
CA ASN A 1236 17.89 -38.18 10.31
C ASN A 1236 16.41 -37.88 10.01
N GLN A 1237 15.82 -38.65 9.09
CA GLN A 1237 14.57 -38.37 8.38
C GLN A 1237 13.28 -38.20 9.24
N ASN A 1238 13.31 -38.39 10.56
CA ASN A 1238 12.11 -38.31 11.41
C ASN A 1238 12.13 -37.23 12.52
N GLY A 1239 13.10 -36.32 12.55
CA GLY A 1239 12.93 -34.98 13.16
C GLY A 1239 12.70 -34.86 14.69
N LEU A 1240 13.30 -35.70 15.55
CA LEU A 1240 13.26 -35.51 17.02
C LEU A 1240 14.67 -35.30 17.64
N TRP A 1241 14.76 -34.40 18.63
CA TRP A 1241 16.01 -33.98 19.32
C TRP A 1241 16.20 -34.66 20.69
N ARG A 1242 17.46 -34.92 21.12
CA ARG A 1242 17.83 -35.53 22.42
C ARG A 1242 18.97 -34.75 23.12
N PRO A 1243 19.00 -34.60 24.46
CA PRO A 1243 20.13 -34.02 25.21
C PRO A 1243 21.26 -35.04 25.51
N GLU A 1244 22.45 -34.54 25.83
CA GLU A 1244 23.66 -35.32 26.18
C GLU A 1244 23.46 -36.20 27.45
N GLY A 1245 23.81 -37.50 27.36
CA GLY A 1245 23.89 -38.43 28.50
C GLY A 1245 22.87 -39.58 28.56
N ALA A 1246 21.85 -39.62 27.69
CA ALA A 1246 20.83 -40.68 27.72
C ALA A 1246 21.22 -41.93 26.89
N LYS A 1247 21.04 -43.14 27.43
CA LYS A 1247 21.29 -44.43 26.74
C LYS A 1247 20.21 -44.75 25.70
N TRP A 1248 20.56 -45.44 24.62
CA TRP A 1248 19.63 -45.85 23.55
C TRP A 1248 18.59 -46.84 24.06
N ILE A 1249 17.31 -46.63 23.70
CA ILE A 1249 16.28 -47.66 23.83
C ILE A 1249 16.29 -48.46 22.52
N PRO A 1250 16.31 -49.81 22.55
CA PRO A 1250 16.22 -50.64 21.36
C PRO A 1250 14.93 -50.38 20.58
N ALA A 1251 14.96 -50.57 19.25
CA ALA A 1251 13.92 -50.18 18.30
C ALA A 1251 12.52 -50.83 18.48
N ASN A 1252 12.29 -51.58 19.56
CA ASN A 1252 11.12 -52.43 19.75
C ASN A 1252 10.22 -51.97 20.92
N GLU A 1253 10.50 -50.84 21.57
CA GLU A 1253 9.71 -50.33 22.69
C GLU A 1253 9.12 -48.95 22.40
N TYR A 1254 7.80 -48.82 22.55
CA TYR A 1254 7.05 -47.58 22.33
C TYR A 1254 6.89 -46.79 23.63
N CYS A 1255 7.05 -45.47 23.55
CA CYS A 1255 6.79 -44.52 24.64
C CYS A 1255 5.28 -44.36 24.83
N THR A 1256 4.73 -44.74 25.99
CA THR A 1256 3.27 -44.84 26.17
C THR A 1256 2.59 -43.65 26.85
N GLU A 1257 3.31 -42.75 27.55
CA GLU A 1257 2.72 -41.53 28.11
C GLU A 1257 3.76 -40.40 28.27
N CYS A 1258 3.36 -39.16 27.95
CA CYS A 1258 4.11 -37.93 28.22
C CYS A 1258 3.36 -37.11 29.26
N VAL A 1259 3.99 -36.82 30.41
CA VAL A 1259 3.40 -35.94 31.43
C VAL A 1259 4.17 -34.61 31.48
N CYS A 1260 3.43 -33.52 31.34
CA CYS A 1260 3.96 -32.15 31.43
C CYS A 1260 3.78 -31.60 32.85
N GLN A 1261 4.89 -31.25 33.51
CA GLN A 1261 4.85 -30.42 34.71
C GLN A 1261 5.90 -29.31 34.63
N ARG A 1262 5.45 -28.07 34.83
CA ARG A 1262 6.25 -26.83 34.98
C ARG A 1262 7.51 -26.80 34.09
N SER A 1263 7.27 -26.62 32.79
CA SER A 1263 8.27 -26.25 31.77
C SER A 1263 9.35 -27.29 31.42
N ARG A 1264 9.15 -28.58 31.74
CA ARG A 1264 9.95 -29.70 31.18
C ARG A 1264 9.07 -30.87 30.76
N VAL A 1265 9.45 -31.55 29.68
CA VAL A 1265 8.81 -32.78 29.16
C VAL A 1265 9.71 -33.96 29.52
N TRP A 1266 9.13 -34.99 30.13
CA TRP A 1266 9.80 -36.27 30.41
C TRP A 1266 9.10 -37.41 29.68
N CYS A 1267 9.88 -38.36 29.17
CA CYS A 1267 9.41 -39.65 28.66
C CYS A 1267 9.82 -40.72 29.67
N SER A 1268 8.88 -41.50 30.22
CA SER A 1268 9.20 -42.68 31.03
C SER A 1268 8.92 -43.97 30.26
N THR A 1269 9.67 -45.01 30.58
CA THR A 1269 9.38 -46.39 30.15
C THR A 1269 8.69 -47.15 31.28
N LYS A 1270 8.08 -48.30 30.96
CA LYS A 1270 7.24 -49.09 31.88
C LYS A 1270 7.97 -49.61 33.14
N GLU A 1271 9.30 -49.53 33.19
CA GLU A 1271 10.12 -49.99 34.31
C GLU A 1271 10.33 -48.92 35.42
N ASP A 1272 10.22 -47.62 35.09
CA ASP A 1272 10.45 -46.52 36.03
C ASP A 1272 9.32 -46.33 37.07
N CYS A 1273 8.21 -47.08 36.95
CA CYS A 1273 7.08 -47.00 37.89
C CYS A 1273 7.15 -48.01 39.06
N SER A 1274 8.26 -48.74 39.24
CA SER A 1274 8.32 -49.84 40.20
C SER A 1274 9.17 -49.60 41.46
N ASP A 1275 9.90 -48.48 41.57
CA ASP A 1275 10.73 -48.22 42.76
C ASP A 1275 10.11 -47.19 43.70
N ASN A 1276 9.69 -47.68 44.86
CA ASN A 1276 8.80 -47.01 45.80
C ASN A 1276 9.53 -46.04 46.76
N ARG A 1277 10.53 -45.30 46.28
CA ARG A 1277 11.37 -44.43 47.14
C ARG A 1277 11.84 -43.15 46.45
N SER A 1278 10.96 -42.16 46.34
CA SER A 1278 11.33 -40.74 46.47
C SER A 1278 10.07 -39.88 46.56
N PRO A 1279 9.97 -38.90 47.48
CA PRO A 1279 8.79 -38.07 47.59
C PRO A 1279 8.84 -36.91 46.58
N PHE A 1280 7.91 -36.88 45.65
CA PHE A 1280 7.45 -35.67 44.94
C PHE A 1280 5.95 -35.73 44.71
#